data_AF-A0A349HK14-F1
#
_entry.id   AF-A0A349HK14-F1
#
_cell.length_a   1.000
_cell.length_b   1.000
_cell.length_c   1.000
_cell.angle_alpha   90.00
_cell.angle_beta   90.00
_cell.angle_gamma   90.00
#
_symmetry.space_group_name_H-M   'P 1'
#
loop_
_entity.id
_entity.type
_entity.pdbx_description
1 polymer ?
#
loop_
_entity_poly.entity_id
_entity_poly.type
_entity_poly.pdbx_seq_one_letter_code
_entity_poly.pdbx_strand_id
1 'polypeptide(L)'
;MKIFKEKQHSFFPRPLGIGDKFYLSVGVMVFFDLNDPGNLLDEQGLWKSVPGELGPKPIIDQGVPKPRGEFLVSGSCFAPRGQSRPASQVQVRVGEKEKQLNIFGDRYWKNGLITNPESFVEMPLVWGNAFGGPDYAKNPLGKGMGKVPMPDGSEAVPLPNVELPQQQIGSPSQKIDPAGFGPLDLMWPQRAQKNGTYDEKWKNECWPFYPDDMNYEFFNVASEDQFMDGFFKGGESVLIKNMHPDFPLIESSLPRLRMRCFVTVNKNFKPHQFPVGPLPSHQIQEDEEFREVSTRLETVWFFPSIMRGLLIYRGTTEVVDDEGADVLRVLIRHESQDGEIKSIEYYRDLQIKLLDRGVDIDLSKAEEAMQQAKKSMLKIRNIPKFADEIRQKALGNRPKMPPQEPEEVIAGAQKMIAGHYKTLDKLEAMARNAHAEHGHLVKINLGVFDKFRGKLADIEKKLDATGTKVSAVKKKMEASRKAALKDASSKLKKIKPELLKESGLDPDEPIPSDFPLHKKVNSWHDRGFPLVARWRRALENDRETMKKITDLGLESKTIKRMWLGVNAEALSEVPADWGLDGDDGFTVPAGLVLPRFDGPVLNHVKINPGNFAAKAELIPGSNEEPLFLPSSTLINLPTMPAAAAAPVVCVADELQALFMEQEVGDFCSILTLGSAKDKPGKATAKELKNAQAVLVVRPEKWNADSELRKEWVDWQSALKTAQPLELEHGRTVFESSQKGSDIRQWVLDHLPEEHAAEHGMSMAMPEKGEFPDGDFLKGFMPPFPDVKGLAKGIHAEVKKSIEARFEPAKATQNEMLNLMREKVEKNPKLGVDPSKIVLEPTRPKATATQMGKDAAAKIRAKAVELKQRNLLTPEAAQKMETEAAKAEKTGAKLDAQKAQLLEKLKLKKIEMAEGLKKLDAKELPDTAKAKFAEHGLSVDSLRVLTREEVQRYHEQGKSLIGAVLSGVDLSGLDLSGADLSKCQLKGTNFKEATLDNVKFVQAIGIDTDFSKASLRRADLSRGLFNKAVFAESNLSEAKAAQAIFKNAQFPKAVLRDADFDMAILEKTDFTEADLKGARINMCMVSGKADKSDFSQSIIKKSIFKASSLNEADFSEASVNESMFNNVEARKINFADANLDKLRTGRNSNFKDSDFRNATLRGAALRESDFTGSDFRGADLENGMVDNSQLVRANLNGISAKGARFNKSNLEAASMRAANIHMGGMRKARLVDTDLRGSNLYAVDFYKSVLGNTRFEAANLKRSQLHGKLELLDDDS
;
A
#
# COMPACT_ATOMS: atom_id res chain seq x y z
N MET A 1 26.59 12.70 -18.70
CA MET A 1 25.23 13.10 -19.14
C MET A 1 24.16 12.44 -18.26
N LYS A 2 23.38 13.23 -17.48
CA LYS A 2 22.19 12.79 -16.73
C LYS A 2 20.92 13.09 -17.54
N ILE A 3 20.00 12.14 -17.69
CA ILE A 3 18.82 12.26 -18.56
C ILE A 3 17.54 12.33 -17.73
N PHE A 4 16.71 13.34 -17.98
CA PHE A 4 15.40 13.55 -17.39
C PHE A 4 14.33 13.40 -18.47
N LYS A 5 13.55 12.32 -18.43
CA LYS A 5 12.51 12.04 -19.43
C LYS A 5 11.25 11.49 -18.75
N GLU A 6 10.13 11.52 -19.47
CA GLU A 6 8.89 10.89 -19.00
C GLU A 6 8.87 9.40 -19.35
N LYS A 7 7.95 8.63 -18.76
CA LYS A 7 7.88 7.18 -18.98
C LYS A 7 7.52 6.83 -20.43
N GLN A 8 6.92 7.76 -21.16
CA GLN A 8 6.46 7.62 -22.53
C GLN A 8 7.55 7.88 -23.57
N HIS A 9 8.74 8.33 -23.16
CA HIS A 9 9.83 8.69 -24.06
C HIS A 9 10.94 7.65 -23.99
N SER A 10 11.43 7.19 -25.13
CA SER A 10 12.73 6.53 -25.23
C SER A 10 13.75 7.50 -25.83
N PHE A 11 14.93 7.59 -25.24
CA PHE A 11 15.95 8.57 -25.63
C PHE A 11 17.25 7.88 -26.04
N PHE A 12 17.82 8.35 -27.14
CA PHE A 12 19.09 7.85 -27.66
C PHE A 12 19.94 9.03 -28.18
N PRO A 13 21.06 9.34 -27.51
CA PRO A 13 22.01 10.33 -27.99
C PRO A 13 22.99 9.72 -28.99
N ARG A 14 23.37 10.48 -30.01
CA ARG A 14 24.42 10.10 -30.98
C ARG A 14 25.35 11.29 -31.21
N PRO A 15 26.61 11.23 -30.74
CA PRO A 15 27.64 12.15 -31.18
C PRO A 15 27.94 11.96 -32.67
N LEU A 16 28.12 13.06 -33.38
CA LEU A 16 28.33 13.13 -34.82
C LEU A 16 29.42 14.14 -35.10
N GLY A 17 30.29 13.82 -36.06
CA GLY A 17 31.14 14.81 -36.69
C GLY A 17 30.55 15.18 -38.05
N ILE A 18 30.36 16.47 -38.30
CA ILE A 18 29.94 16.99 -39.61
C ILE A 18 30.84 18.18 -39.95
N GLY A 19 31.59 18.08 -41.05
CA GLY A 19 32.64 19.05 -41.37
C GLY A 19 33.75 19.02 -40.32
N ASP A 20 34.11 20.17 -39.76
CA ASP A 20 35.12 20.34 -38.71
C ASP A 20 34.51 20.48 -37.29
N LYS A 21 33.19 20.25 -37.15
CA LYS A 21 32.44 20.46 -35.91
C LYS A 21 31.84 19.17 -35.36
N PHE A 22 31.68 19.12 -34.03
CA PHE A 22 30.99 18.05 -33.34
C PHE A 22 29.58 18.46 -32.96
N TYR A 23 28.65 17.54 -33.16
CA TYR A 23 27.24 17.69 -32.83
C TYR A 23 26.78 16.52 -31.98
N LEU A 24 25.89 16.80 -31.03
CA LEU A 24 25.07 15.78 -30.39
C LEU A 24 23.72 15.74 -31.08
N SER A 25 23.44 14.63 -31.77
CA SER A 25 22.08 14.31 -32.19
C SER A 25 21.30 13.74 -31.01
N VAL A 26 20.12 14.31 -30.78
CA VAL A 26 19.16 13.87 -29.78
C VAL A 26 17.98 13.21 -30.47
N GLY A 27 17.79 11.91 -30.23
CA GLY A 27 16.65 11.14 -30.72
C GLY A 27 15.65 10.85 -29.60
N VAL A 28 14.37 11.13 -29.84
CA VAL A 28 13.28 10.81 -28.93
C VAL A 28 12.23 9.98 -29.64
N MET A 29 12.03 8.74 -29.17
CA MET A 29 10.97 7.85 -29.63
C MET A 29 9.75 7.97 -28.73
N VAL A 30 8.56 8.03 -29.36
CA VAL A 30 7.26 8.06 -28.68
C VAL A 30 6.33 7.11 -29.40
N PHE A 31 5.62 6.26 -28.67
CA PHE A 31 4.66 5.35 -29.27
C PHE A 31 3.23 5.73 -28.88
N PHE A 32 2.29 5.37 -29.75
CA PHE A 32 0.88 5.67 -29.59
C PHE A 32 0.02 4.50 -30.07
N ASP A 33 -1.22 4.44 -29.60
CA ASP A 33 -2.22 3.50 -30.09
C ASP A 33 -2.88 4.07 -31.35
N LEU A 34 -3.00 3.25 -32.41
CA LEU A 34 -3.66 3.70 -33.64
C LEU A 34 -5.16 3.98 -33.46
N ASN A 35 -5.82 3.39 -32.46
CA ASN A 35 -7.21 3.69 -32.13
C ASN A 35 -7.37 4.96 -31.29
N ASP A 36 -6.37 5.31 -30.50
CA ASP A 36 -6.38 6.48 -29.63
C ASP A 36 -5.03 7.22 -29.73
N PRO A 37 -4.81 8.00 -30.80
CA PRO A 37 -3.55 8.68 -31.03
C PRO A 37 -3.26 9.78 -30.02
N GLY A 38 -4.21 10.16 -29.16
CA GLY A 38 -3.97 11.07 -28.05
C GLY A 38 -3.27 10.41 -26.85
N ASN A 39 -3.34 9.08 -26.75
CA ASN A 39 -2.84 8.33 -25.61
C ASN A 39 -1.46 7.73 -25.90
N LEU A 40 -0.44 8.31 -25.25
CA LEU A 40 0.95 7.85 -25.39
C LEU A 40 1.25 6.67 -24.48
N LEU A 41 1.95 5.68 -25.04
CA LEU A 41 2.27 4.42 -24.37
C LEU A 41 3.60 4.51 -23.62
N ASP A 42 3.84 3.60 -22.66
CA ASP A 42 5.04 3.59 -21.82
C ASP A 42 6.21 2.81 -22.43
N GLU A 43 7.45 3.31 -22.26
CA GLU A 43 8.65 2.72 -22.87
C GLU A 43 8.80 1.21 -22.57
N GLN A 44 8.49 0.78 -21.34
CA GLN A 44 8.60 -0.63 -20.95
C GLN A 44 7.57 -1.54 -21.61
N GLY A 45 6.33 -1.08 -21.81
CA GLY A 45 5.33 -1.85 -22.55
C GLY A 45 5.71 -1.98 -24.02
N LEU A 46 6.35 -0.97 -24.57
CA LEU A 46 6.68 -0.86 -25.99
C LEU A 46 7.80 -1.80 -26.42
N TRP A 47 8.88 -1.88 -25.63
CA TRP A 47 9.97 -2.83 -25.89
C TRP A 47 9.57 -4.30 -25.69
N LYS A 48 8.38 -4.59 -25.13
CA LYS A 48 7.85 -5.96 -25.05
C LYS A 48 7.09 -6.38 -26.30
N SER A 49 6.42 -5.46 -26.99
CA SER A 49 5.54 -5.78 -28.13
C SER A 49 6.22 -5.61 -29.49
N VAL A 50 7.08 -4.61 -29.64
CA VAL A 50 7.64 -4.18 -30.94
C VAL A 50 8.72 -5.10 -31.52
N PRO A 51 9.65 -5.70 -30.73
CA PRO A 51 10.69 -6.55 -31.30
C PRO A 51 10.18 -7.75 -32.11
N GLY A 52 9.01 -8.29 -31.76
CA GLY A 52 8.37 -9.38 -32.50
C GLY A 52 7.93 -9.00 -33.93
N GLU A 53 7.62 -7.72 -34.16
CA GLU A 53 7.11 -7.22 -35.45
C GLU A 53 8.23 -6.84 -36.43
N LEU A 54 9.47 -6.69 -35.96
CA LEU A 54 10.56 -6.11 -36.74
C LEU A 54 11.53 -7.15 -37.35
N GLY A 55 11.34 -8.45 -37.07
CA GLY A 55 12.20 -9.54 -37.59
C GLY A 55 13.52 -9.72 -36.81
N PRO A 56 14.45 -10.57 -37.30
CA PRO A 56 15.57 -11.10 -36.49
C PRO A 56 16.74 -10.13 -36.21
N LYS A 57 16.91 -9.03 -36.95
CA LYS A 57 17.96 -8.01 -36.70
C LYS A 57 17.53 -6.58 -37.08
N PRO A 58 16.49 -6.01 -36.46
CA PRO A 58 15.98 -4.74 -36.90
C PRO A 58 16.71 -3.56 -36.29
N ILE A 59 17.09 -2.61 -37.16
CA ILE A 59 17.56 -1.29 -36.76
C ILE A 59 16.41 -0.33 -37.05
N ILE A 60 15.75 0.17 -35.99
CA ILE A 60 14.65 1.14 -36.10
C ILE A 60 15.16 2.49 -36.63
N ASP A 61 16.32 2.91 -36.15
CA ASP A 61 16.94 4.19 -36.49
C ASP A 61 18.45 4.19 -36.16
N GLN A 62 19.27 4.94 -36.91
CA GLN A 62 20.73 5.00 -36.73
C GLN A 62 21.21 6.18 -35.88
N GLY A 63 20.32 7.08 -35.47
CA GLY A 63 20.65 8.25 -34.65
C GLY A 63 21.24 9.42 -35.43
N VAL A 64 21.16 9.41 -36.76
CA VAL A 64 21.65 10.50 -37.62
C VAL A 64 20.47 11.32 -38.14
N PRO A 65 20.52 12.67 -38.09
CA PRO A 65 19.46 13.52 -38.59
C PRO A 65 19.17 13.30 -40.07
N LYS A 66 17.88 13.24 -40.40
CA LYS A 66 17.43 13.04 -41.77
C LYS A 66 17.12 14.38 -42.42
N PRO A 67 17.41 14.55 -43.72
CA PRO A 67 17.06 15.76 -44.47
C PRO A 67 15.55 15.89 -44.70
N ARG A 68 14.81 14.78 -44.75
CA ARG A 68 13.35 14.74 -44.98
C ARG A 68 12.67 13.70 -44.08
N GLY A 69 11.38 13.92 -43.80
CA GLY A 69 10.56 12.96 -43.06
C GLY A 69 10.29 11.68 -43.88
N GLU A 70 10.15 10.54 -43.21
CA GLU A 70 9.77 9.28 -43.84
C GLU A 70 8.78 8.48 -42.99
N PHE A 71 7.96 7.63 -43.63
CA PHE A 71 7.18 6.63 -42.89
C PHE A 71 7.54 5.21 -43.32
N LEU A 72 7.47 4.28 -42.37
CA LEU A 72 7.68 2.84 -42.57
C LEU A 72 6.54 2.03 -41.97
N VAL A 73 6.33 0.84 -42.49
CA VAL A 73 5.30 -0.09 -41.99
C VAL A 73 5.88 -1.48 -41.88
N SER A 74 5.70 -2.12 -40.74
CA SER A 74 5.96 -3.55 -40.56
C SER A 74 4.65 -4.28 -40.30
N GLY A 75 4.43 -5.40 -41.00
CA GLY A 75 3.24 -6.22 -40.83
C GLY A 75 2.92 -7.08 -42.05
N SER A 76 1.70 -7.60 -42.04
CA SER A 76 1.18 -8.51 -43.07
C SER A 76 -0.07 -7.92 -43.73
N CYS A 77 -0.37 -8.38 -44.94
CA CYS A 77 -1.70 -8.24 -45.50
C CYS A 77 -2.62 -9.31 -44.92
N PHE A 78 -3.78 -8.93 -44.40
CA PHE A 78 -4.80 -9.84 -43.90
C PHE A 78 -6.00 -9.88 -44.83
N ALA A 79 -6.54 -11.08 -45.04
CA ALA A 79 -7.78 -11.26 -45.75
C ALA A 79 -8.96 -10.79 -44.86
N PRO A 80 -9.84 -9.88 -45.33
CA PRO A 80 -10.98 -9.39 -44.56
C PRO A 80 -11.80 -10.51 -43.89
N ARG A 81 -12.03 -10.37 -42.57
CA ARG A 81 -12.79 -11.31 -41.73
C ARG A 81 -12.20 -12.74 -41.68
N GLY A 82 -10.90 -12.89 -41.94
CA GLY A 82 -10.21 -14.18 -41.92
C GLY A 82 -10.61 -15.13 -43.08
N GLN A 83 -11.34 -14.63 -44.08
CA GLN A 83 -11.76 -15.44 -45.23
C GLN A 83 -10.64 -15.50 -46.26
N SER A 84 -9.99 -16.67 -46.37
CA SER A 84 -8.89 -16.91 -47.30
C SER A 84 -9.25 -16.47 -48.73
N ARG A 85 -8.37 -15.71 -49.38
CA ARG A 85 -8.56 -15.20 -50.74
C ARG A 85 -7.25 -15.24 -51.53
N PRO A 86 -7.32 -15.35 -52.87
CA PRO A 86 -6.11 -15.49 -53.69
C PRO A 86 -5.38 -14.15 -53.91
N ALA A 87 -6.07 -13.01 -53.79
CA ALA A 87 -5.47 -11.69 -53.95
C ALA A 87 -6.16 -10.66 -53.05
N SER A 88 -5.41 -9.63 -52.67
CA SER A 88 -5.85 -8.49 -51.87
C SER A 88 -5.05 -7.25 -52.25
N GLN A 89 -5.37 -6.11 -51.63
CA GLN A 89 -4.61 -4.88 -51.77
C GLN A 89 -4.41 -4.26 -50.39
N VAL A 90 -3.22 -3.73 -50.13
CA VAL A 90 -2.93 -2.91 -48.96
C VAL A 90 -2.71 -1.47 -49.39
N GLN A 91 -3.14 -0.54 -48.55
CA GLN A 91 -3.01 0.90 -48.77
C GLN A 91 -2.61 1.55 -47.46
N VAL A 92 -1.59 2.40 -47.49
CA VAL A 92 -1.19 3.24 -46.36
C VAL A 92 -1.08 4.68 -46.84
N ARG A 93 -1.81 5.58 -46.19
CA ARG A 93 -1.78 7.03 -46.44
C ARG A 93 -1.49 7.78 -45.15
N VAL A 94 -0.54 8.70 -45.21
CA VAL A 94 -0.11 9.55 -44.10
C VAL A 94 -0.08 10.99 -44.60
N GLY A 95 -1.07 11.79 -44.21
CA GLY A 95 -1.29 13.12 -44.78
C GLY A 95 -1.51 13.05 -46.30
N GLU A 96 -0.59 13.67 -47.05
CA GLU A 96 -0.60 13.74 -48.51
C GLU A 96 0.14 12.60 -49.21
N LYS A 97 0.97 11.83 -48.47
CA LYS A 97 1.73 10.71 -49.05
C LYS A 97 0.92 9.42 -48.94
N GLU A 98 0.90 8.66 -50.03
CA GLU A 98 0.13 7.43 -50.15
C GLU A 98 0.90 6.37 -50.93
N LYS A 99 0.84 5.12 -50.45
CA LYS A 99 1.40 3.96 -51.15
C LYS A 99 0.40 2.81 -51.12
N GLN A 100 0.24 2.17 -52.29
CA GLN A 100 -0.62 1.01 -52.50
C GLN A 100 0.21 -0.16 -53.04
N LEU A 101 -0.06 -1.37 -52.55
CA LEU A 101 0.58 -2.59 -53.02
C LEU A 101 -0.47 -3.66 -53.31
N ASN A 102 -0.33 -4.33 -54.45
CA ASN A 102 -1.14 -5.49 -54.80
C ASN A 102 -0.51 -6.74 -54.19
N ILE A 103 -1.33 -7.52 -53.49
CA ILE A 103 -0.88 -8.69 -52.72
C ILE A 103 -1.51 -9.95 -53.30
N PHE A 104 -0.69 -10.92 -53.66
CA PHE A 104 -1.11 -12.20 -54.20
C PHE A 104 -0.67 -13.34 -53.29
N GLY A 105 -1.45 -14.42 -53.24
CA GLY A 105 -0.94 -15.68 -52.72
C GLY A 105 0.15 -16.27 -53.61
N ASP A 106 0.68 -17.42 -53.22
CA ASP A 106 1.80 -18.01 -53.94
C ASP A 106 1.41 -18.36 -55.39
N ARG A 107 2.30 -17.99 -56.31
CA ARG A 107 2.15 -18.11 -57.76
C ARG A 107 3.47 -18.51 -58.38
N TYR A 108 3.39 -19.22 -59.50
CA TYR A 108 4.56 -19.75 -60.18
C TYR A 108 4.45 -19.58 -61.69
N TRP A 109 5.61 -19.52 -62.36
CA TRP A 109 5.68 -19.67 -63.81
C TRP A 109 5.55 -21.15 -64.19
N LYS A 110 4.53 -21.49 -64.98
CA LYS A 110 4.32 -22.83 -65.54
C LYS A 110 4.02 -22.73 -67.03
N ASN A 111 4.91 -23.28 -67.87
CA ASN A 111 4.82 -23.22 -69.34
C ASN A 111 4.64 -21.80 -69.92
N GLY A 112 5.29 -20.80 -69.31
CA GLY A 112 5.18 -19.39 -69.74
C GLY A 112 3.89 -18.69 -69.32
N LEU A 113 3.03 -19.35 -68.54
CA LEU A 113 1.82 -18.78 -67.95
C LEU A 113 1.95 -18.68 -66.42
N ILE A 114 1.24 -17.72 -65.84
CA ILE A 114 1.16 -17.53 -64.39
C ILE A 114 0.08 -18.47 -63.83
N THR A 115 0.40 -19.23 -62.78
CA THR A 115 -0.61 -20.05 -62.08
C THR A 115 -1.64 -19.18 -61.36
N ASN A 116 -2.83 -19.72 -61.12
CA ASN A 116 -3.78 -19.06 -60.21
C ASN A 116 -3.12 -18.88 -58.82
N PRO A 117 -3.31 -17.73 -58.16
CA PRO A 117 -2.76 -17.52 -56.83
C PRO A 117 -3.41 -18.46 -55.82
N GLU A 118 -2.61 -19.04 -54.94
CA GLU A 118 -3.13 -19.76 -53.78
C GLU A 118 -3.87 -18.82 -52.82
N SER A 119 -4.88 -19.32 -52.11
CA SER A 119 -5.60 -18.48 -51.15
C SER A 119 -4.83 -18.33 -49.85
N PHE A 120 -4.70 -17.09 -49.36
CA PHE A 120 -4.05 -16.79 -48.09
C PHE A 120 -5.01 -16.08 -47.12
N VAL A 121 -4.79 -16.29 -45.82
CA VAL A 121 -5.42 -15.50 -44.74
C VAL A 121 -4.50 -14.37 -44.29
N GLU A 122 -3.20 -14.62 -44.32
CA GLU A 122 -2.14 -13.67 -43.99
C GLU A 122 -1.00 -13.79 -45.02
N MET A 123 -0.49 -12.66 -45.50
CA MET A 123 0.68 -12.59 -46.38
C MET A 123 1.67 -11.53 -45.87
N PRO A 124 2.85 -11.94 -45.33
CA PRO A 124 3.85 -11.01 -44.81
C PRO A 124 4.38 -10.03 -45.86
N LEU A 125 4.48 -8.74 -45.52
CA LEU A 125 4.98 -7.68 -46.41
C LEU A 125 6.49 -7.46 -46.22
N VAL A 126 7.27 -8.50 -46.49
CA VAL A 126 8.74 -8.48 -46.38
C VAL A 126 9.41 -8.47 -47.76
N TRP A 127 10.66 -7.99 -47.84
CA TRP A 127 11.41 -7.94 -49.09
C TRP A 127 11.58 -9.29 -49.79
N GLY A 128 11.56 -10.40 -49.04
CA GLY A 128 11.58 -11.76 -49.60
C GLY A 128 10.35 -12.13 -50.41
N ASN A 129 9.23 -11.42 -50.21
CA ASN A 129 8.00 -11.60 -50.98
C ASN A 129 7.85 -10.60 -52.14
N ALA A 130 8.79 -9.65 -52.28
CA ALA A 130 8.85 -8.71 -53.39
C ALA A 130 9.71 -9.25 -54.54
N PHE A 131 9.67 -8.57 -55.69
CA PHE A 131 10.47 -8.97 -56.86
C PHE A 131 11.98 -8.92 -56.55
N GLY A 132 12.71 -9.96 -56.96
CA GLY A 132 14.16 -10.00 -56.82
C GLY A 132 14.74 -11.41 -56.91
N GLY A 133 15.91 -11.56 -56.31
CA GLY A 133 16.70 -12.80 -56.25
C GLY A 133 18.19 -12.50 -56.13
N PRO A 134 19.05 -13.50 -55.85
CA PRO A 134 20.47 -13.29 -55.56
C PRO A 134 21.23 -12.45 -56.61
N ASP A 135 20.86 -12.56 -57.88
CA ASP A 135 21.49 -11.83 -59.01
C ASP A 135 20.84 -10.46 -59.29
N TYR A 136 19.89 -10.01 -58.46
CA TYR A 136 19.21 -8.73 -58.62
C TYR A 136 19.60 -7.75 -57.52
N ALA A 137 20.57 -6.88 -57.83
CA ALA A 137 21.17 -5.96 -56.86
C ALA A 137 20.18 -5.06 -56.10
N LYS A 138 19.04 -4.71 -56.71
CA LYS A 138 18.02 -3.87 -56.06
C LYS A 138 17.24 -4.58 -54.94
N ASN A 139 17.19 -5.91 -54.93
CA ASN A 139 16.60 -6.72 -53.86
C ASN A 139 17.12 -8.18 -53.94
N PRO A 140 18.30 -8.46 -53.37
CA PRO A 140 18.89 -9.80 -53.39
C PRO A 140 18.07 -10.85 -52.63
N LEU A 141 17.20 -10.42 -51.71
CA LEU A 141 16.39 -11.29 -50.85
C LEU A 141 15.08 -11.73 -51.51
N GLY A 142 14.66 -11.04 -52.58
CA GLY A 142 13.36 -11.23 -53.22
C GLY A 142 13.24 -12.52 -54.03
N LYS A 143 12.09 -12.66 -54.70
CA LYS A 143 11.78 -13.80 -55.57
C LYS A 143 11.21 -13.36 -56.92
N GLY A 144 11.23 -14.23 -57.92
CA GLY A 144 10.84 -13.89 -59.30
C GLY A 144 11.89 -14.22 -60.36
N MET A 145 13.14 -14.49 -59.98
CA MET A 145 14.24 -14.78 -60.92
C MET A 145 14.87 -16.18 -60.74
N GLY A 146 14.89 -16.74 -59.54
CA GLY A 146 15.48 -18.06 -59.24
C GLY A 146 14.47 -19.19 -59.27
N LYS A 147 14.88 -20.38 -59.72
CA LYS A 147 14.06 -21.60 -59.62
C LYS A 147 14.08 -22.16 -58.21
N VAL A 148 12.95 -22.68 -57.74
CA VAL A 148 12.84 -23.42 -56.48
C VAL A 148 12.26 -24.82 -56.74
N PRO A 149 12.70 -25.83 -55.97
CA PRO A 149 12.11 -27.16 -56.04
C PRO A 149 10.69 -27.15 -55.46
N MET A 150 9.77 -27.79 -56.16
CA MET A 150 8.37 -27.97 -55.77
C MET A 150 8.17 -29.29 -55.01
N PRO A 151 7.10 -29.42 -54.21
CA PRO A 151 6.78 -30.67 -53.51
C PRO A 151 6.60 -31.89 -54.42
N ASP A 152 6.30 -31.69 -55.70
CA ASP A 152 6.17 -32.74 -56.72
C ASP A 152 7.51 -33.11 -57.39
N GLY A 153 8.62 -32.52 -56.95
CA GLY A 153 9.96 -32.74 -57.48
C GLY A 153 10.30 -31.93 -58.75
N SER A 154 9.37 -31.12 -59.27
CA SER A 154 9.63 -30.20 -60.38
C SER A 154 10.32 -28.91 -59.92
N GLU A 155 10.94 -28.17 -60.85
CA GLU A 155 11.44 -26.83 -60.58
C GLU A 155 10.49 -25.79 -61.17
N ALA A 156 10.16 -24.74 -60.41
CA ALA A 156 9.44 -23.60 -60.94
C ALA A 156 9.96 -22.28 -60.36
N VAL A 157 9.75 -21.19 -61.08
CA VAL A 157 10.14 -19.84 -60.64
C VAL A 157 8.94 -19.24 -59.89
N PRO A 158 9.05 -18.97 -58.58
CA PRO A 158 8.00 -18.32 -57.82
C PRO A 158 7.90 -16.84 -58.23
N LEU A 159 6.68 -16.35 -58.39
CA LEU A 159 6.42 -14.93 -58.61
C LEU A 159 6.43 -14.17 -57.27
N PRO A 160 6.70 -12.86 -57.29
CA PRO A 160 6.52 -12.02 -56.10
C PRO A 160 5.04 -12.03 -55.64
N ASN A 161 4.83 -11.99 -54.33
CA ASN A 161 3.51 -11.77 -53.75
C ASN A 161 3.19 -10.28 -53.66
N VAL A 162 4.21 -9.43 -53.54
CA VAL A 162 4.07 -7.98 -53.34
C VAL A 162 4.51 -7.26 -54.60
N GLU A 163 3.57 -6.57 -55.25
CA GLU A 163 3.80 -5.83 -56.50
C GLU A 163 3.22 -4.41 -56.43
N LEU A 164 3.81 -3.47 -57.17
CA LEU A 164 3.22 -2.15 -57.38
C LEU A 164 2.03 -2.27 -58.34
N PRO A 165 0.90 -1.58 -58.09
CA PRO A 165 -0.28 -1.64 -58.96
C PRO A 165 0.00 -1.28 -60.42
N GLN A 166 0.95 -0.38 -60.67
CA GLN A 166 1.32 0.11 -61.99
C GLN A 166 2.40 -0.75 -62.68
N GLN A 167 2.99 -1.72 -61.99
CA GLN A 167 4.09 -2.55 -62.48
C GLN A 167 3.87 -4.03 -62.18
N GLN A 168 2.71 -4.57 -62.55
CA GLN A 168 2.45 -5.99 -62.38
C GLN A 168 3.27 -6.84 -63.35
N ILE A 169 3.75 -7.98 -62.88
CA ILE A 169 4.54 -8.88 -63.72
C ILE A 169 3.63 -9.65 -64.68
N GLY A 170 3.86 -9.48 -65.98
CA GLY A 170 3.07 -10.11 -67.05
C GLY A 170 3.86 -11.09 -67.93
N SER A 171 5.20 -11.10 -67.86
CA SER A 171 6.05 -12.02 -68.62
C SER A 171 7.29 -12.46 -67.85
N PRO A 172 7.87 -13.65 -68.12
CA PRO A 172 9.05 -14.15 -67.41
C PRO A 172 10.31 -13.27 -67.56
N SER A 173 10.39 -12.49 -68.65
CA SER A 173 11.52 -11.58 -68.92
C SER A 173 11.35 -10.18 -68.34
N GLN A 174 10.15 -9.82 -67.87
CA GLN A 174 9.89 -8.50 -67.32
C GLN A 174 10.54 -8.36 -65.95
N LYS A 175 11.36 -7.32 -65.79
CA LYS A 175 11.93 -6.91 -64.51
C LYS A 175 11.14 -5.72 -63.99
N ILE A 176 10.63 -5.83 -62.76
CA ILE A 176 9.88 -4.77 -62.08
C ILE A 176 10.70 -4.24 -60.89
N ASP A 177 10.32 -3.08 -60.36
CA ASP A 177 10.96 -2.59 -59.15
C ASP A 177 10.45 -3.35 -57.90
N PRO A 178 11.34 -3.70 -56.95
CA PRO A 178 10.94 -4.31 -55.69
C PRO A 178 10.02 -3.38 -54.90
N ALA A 179 8.90 -3.90 -54.39
CA ALA A 179 7.89 -3.13 -53.69
C ALA A 179 7.79 -3.57 -52.22
N GLY A 180 7.70 -2.62 -51.29
CA GLY A 180 7.59 -2.90 -49.87
C GLY A 180 7.45 -1.62 -49.04
N PHE A 181 7.15 -1.77 -47.75
CA PHE A 181 7.05 -0.65 -46.80
C PHE A 181 8.23 -0.58 -45.80
N GLY A 182 9.02 -1.64 -45.72
CA GLY A 182 10.11 -1.79 -44.76
C GLY A 182 11.39 -1.05 -45.18
N PRO A 183 12.44 -1.13 -44.34
CA PRO A 183 13.70 -0.43 -44.58
C PRO A 183 14.52 -1.10 -45.68
N LEU A 184 15.14 -0.32 -46.55
CA LEU A 184 16.10 -0.76 -47.56
C LEU A 184 17.48 -1.03 -46.90
N ASP A 185 18.16 -2.09 -47.33
CA ASP A 185 19.49 -2.42 -46.84
C ASP A 185 20.52 -1.38 -47.28
N LEU A 186 21.53 -1.12 -46.44
CA LEU A 186 22.57 -0.13 -46.70
C LEU A 186 23.45 -0.48 -47.91
N MET A 187 23.55 -1.77 -48.25
CA MET A 187 24.35 -2.26 -49.37
C MET A 187 23.60 -2.21 -50.71
N TRP A 188 22.29 -1.97 -50.71
CA TRP A 188 21.51 -1.96 -51.95
C TRP A 188 21.76 -0.67 -52.73
N PRO A 189 21.85 -0.70 -54.08
CA PRO A 189 22.20 0.47 -54.90
C PRO A 189 21.36 1.71 -54.60
N GLN A 190 20.07 1.53 -54.27
CA GLN A 190 19.16 2.62 -53.89
C GLN A 190 19.69 3.48 -52.73
N ARG A 191 20.42 2.88 -51.79
CA ARG A 191 21.05 3.55 -50.65
C ARG A 191 22.56 3.70 -50.82
N ALA A 192 23.27 2.64 -51.21
CA ALA A 192 24.74 2.61 -51.25
C ALA A 192 25.35 3.76 -52.08
N GLN A 193 24.71 4.15 -53.18
CA GLN A 193 25.15 5.27 -54.03
C GLN A 193 25.14 6.64 -53.32
N LYS A 194 24.47 6.76 -52.16
CA LYS A 194 24.33 8.00 -51.37
C LYS A 194 25.41 8.12 -50.28
N ASN A 195 26.23 7.09 -50.05
CA ASN A 195 27.14 7.01 -48.89
C ASN A 195 28.39 7.91 -48.96
N GLY A 196 28.74 8.42 -50.15
CA GLY A 196 29.98 9.19 -50.38
C GLY A 196 31.23 8.31 -50.53
N THR A 197 32.39 8.96 -50.66
CA THR A 197 33.67 8.30 -51.01
C THR A 197 34.59 8.15 -49.78
N TYR A 198 34.99 6.91 -49.47
CA TYR A 198 35.87 6.57 -48.33
C TYR A 198 37.24 6.07 -48.83
N ASP A 199 38.15 6.98 -49.17
CA ASP A 199 39.51 6.67 -49.68
C ASP A 199 40.63 7.08 -48.69
N GLU A 200 41.90 6.95 -49.09
CA GLU A 200 43.04 7.36 -48.25
C GLU A 200 43.04 8.87 -47.96
N LYS A 201 42.47 9.69 -48.85
CA LYS A 201 42.31 11.12 -48.58
C LYS A 201 41.34 11.35 -47.43
N TRP A 202 40.16 10.72 -47.47
CA TRP A 202 39.22 10.76 -46.35
C TRP A 202 39.87 10.28 -45.03
N LYS A 203 40.62 9.18 -45.07
CA LYS A 203 41.27 8.62 -43.88
C LYS A 203 42.31 9.56 -43.26
N ASN A 204 43.05 10.30 -44.08
CA ASN A 204 44.13 11.18 -43.63
C ASN A 204 43.65 12.60 -43.30
N GLU A 205 42.64 13.11 -43.99
CA GLU A 205 42.19 14.51 -43.90
C GLU A 205 40.81 14.67 -43.24
N CYS A 206 39.91 13.70 -43.40
CA CYS A 206 38.51 13.82 -42.98
C CYS A 206 38.14 12.92 -41.81
N TRP A 207 38.87 11.83 -41.53
CA TRP A 207 38.53 10.92 -40.43
C TRP A 207 38.59 11.67 -39.08
N PRO A 208 37.59 11.54 -38.18
CA PRO A 208 36.47 10.58 -38.20
C PRO A 208 35.13 11.12 -38.74
N PHE A 209 35.14 12.23 -39.50
CA PHE A 209 33.95 12.86 -40.08
C PHE A 209 33.40 12.08 -41.29
N TYR A 210 32.15 12.33 -41.67
CA TYR A 210 31.60 11.79 -42.91
C TYR A 210 32.29 12.40 -44.14
N PRO A 211 32.37 11.69 -45.28
CA PRO A 211 32.88 12.26 -46.53
C PRO A 211 32.11 13.53 -46.95
N ASP A 212 32.83 14.49 -47.51
CA ASP A 212 32.23 15.77 -47.95
C ASP A 212 31.20 15.59 -49.08
N ASP A 213 31.30 14.51 -49.87
CA ASP A 213 30.40 14.17 -50.98
C ASP A 213 29.21 13.29 -50.58
N MET A 214 29.02 13.00 -49.28
CA MET A 214 27.92 12.16 -48.81
C MET A 214 26.55 12.83 -49.01
N ASN A 215 25.60 12.08 -49.59
CA ASN A 215 24.20 12.48 -49.60
C ASN A 215 23.49 11.94 -48.34
N TYR A 216 23.12 12.84 -47.42
CA TYR A 216 22.50 12.50 -46.13
C TYR A 216 21.13 11.80 -46.24
N GLU A 217 20.49 11.77 -47.42
CA GLU A 217 19.34 10.88 -47.66
C GLU A 217 19.70 9.40 -47.58
N PHE A 218 20.98 9.04 -47.52
CA PHE A 218 21.43 7.71 -47.14
C PHE A 218 20.78 7.21 -45.83
N PHE A 219 20.47 8.12 -44.89
CA PHE A 219 19.86 7.81 -43.61
C PHE A 219 18.33 7.73 -43.64
N ASN A 220 17.69 8.17 -44.72
CA ASN A 220 16.30 7.81 -45.01
C ASN A 220 16.29 6.36 -45.50
N VAL A 221 15.74 5.46 -44.69
CA VAL A 221 15.79 4.01 -44.94
C VAL A 221 14.56 3.51 -45.68
N ALA A 222 13.48 4.29 -45.75
CA ALA A 222 12.30 3.93 -46.54
C ALA A 222 12.56 4.03 -48.05
N SER A 223 11.63 3.52 -48.86
CA SER A 223 11.64 3.81 -50.30
C SER A 223 11.27 5.28 -50.55
N GLU A 224 11.80 5.90 -51.61
CA GLU A 224 11.64 7.35 -51.85
C GLU A 224 10.19 7.82 -52.00
N ASP A 225 9.29 6.92 -52.41
CA ASP A 225 7.84 7.16 -52.49
C ASP A 225 7.16 7.30 -51.11
N GLN A 226 7.88 6.99 -50.03
CA GLN A 226 7.46 7.17 -48.64
C GLN A 226 8.11 8.40 -47.97
N PHE A 227 8.86 9.22 -48.73
CA PHE A 227 9.46 10.45 -48.23
C PHE A 227 8.45 11.60 -48.26
N MET A 228 8.46 12.38 -47.19
CA MET A 228 7.75 13.65 -47.08
C MET A 228 8.54 14.75 -47.79
N ASP A 229 7.85 15.78 -48.30
CA ASP A 229 8.52 16.93 -48.93
C ASP A 229 9.25 17.81 -47.89
N GLY A 230 8.84 17.69 -46.61
CA GLY A 230 9.49 18.30 -45.45
C GLY A 230 9.50 17.33 -44.27
N PHE A 231 9.12 17.81 -43.08
CA PHE A 231 8.96 16.98 -41.87
C PHE A 231 7.49 16.88 -41.48
N PHE A 232 7.15 15.88 -40.67
CA PHE A 232 5.79 15.76 -40.14
C PHE A 232 5.53 16.89 -39.13
N LYS A 233 4.32 17.43 -39.17
CA LYS A 233 3.84 18.48 -38.27
C LYS A 233 3.14 17.89 -37.04
N GLY A 234 2.62 16.67 -37.10
CA GLY A 234 1.71 16.11 -36.10
C GLY A 234 0.25 16.45 -36.44
N GLY A 235 -0.66 15.51 -36.21
CA GLY A 235 -2.08 15.61 -36.59
C GLY A 235 -2.42 15.13 -38.00
N GLU A 236 -1.44 14.72 -38.82
CA GLU A 236 -1.71 14.20 -40.16
C GLU A 236 -2.65 12.99 -40.10
N SER A 237 -3.64 12.94 -41.01
CA SER A 237 -4.54 11.79 -41.11
C SER A 237 -3.79 10.54 -41.54
N VAL A 238 -4.05 9.42 -40.86
CA VAL A 238 -3.49 8.10 -41.14
C VAL A 238 -4.61 7.17 -41.59
N LEU A 239 -4.42 6.50 -42.72
CA LEU A 239 -5.32 5.46 -43.21
C LEU A 239 -4.52 4.22 -43.58
N ILE A 240 -4.91 3.07 -43.03
CA ILE A 240 -4.25 1.77 -43.29
C ILE A 240 -5.33 0.74 -43.63
N LYS A 241 -5.25 0.11 -44.80
CA LYS A 241 -6.20 -0.92 -45.27
C LYS A 241 -5.60 -2.31 -45.31
N ASN A 242 -6.38 -3.29 -44.86
CA ASN A 242 -6.12 -4.72 -44.93
C ASN A 242 -4.79 -5.16 -44.29
N MET A 243 -4.34 -4.48 -43.23
CA MET A 243 -3.11 -4.82 -42.50
C MET A 243 -3.34 -5.21 -41.03
N HIS A 244 -4.58 -5.42 -40.63
CA HIS A 244 -4.95 -5.98 -39.32
C HIS A 244 -5.96 -7.12 -39.53
N PRO A 245 -5.92 -8.21 -38.73
CA PRO A 245 -6.82 -9.36 -38.86
C PRO A 245 -8.31 -8.98 -38.71
N ASP A 246 -8.64 -8.18 -37.69
CA ASP A 246 -10.02 -7.79 -37.37
C ASP A 246 -10.50 -6.44 -37.94
N PHE A 247 -9.58 -5.52 -38.29
CA PHE A 247 -9.90 -4.17 -38.77
C PHE A 247 -9.43 -4.00 -40.23
N PRO A 248 -10.30 -4.25 -41.22
CA PRO A 248 -9.96 -4.09 -42.65
C PRO A 248 -9.58 -2.66 -43.03
N LEU A 249 -10.00 -1.67 -42.24
CA LEU A 249 -9.68 -0.27 -42.40
C LEU A 249 -9.39 0.31 -41.01
N ILE A 250 -8.22 0.91 -40.85
CA ILE A 250 -7.82 1.69 -39.69
C ILE A 250 -7.77 3.15 -40.12
N GLU A 251 -8.60 3.98 -39.50
CA GLU A 251 -8.59 5.44 -39.65
C GLU A 251 -8.08 6.06 -38.35
N SER A 252 -7.02 6.86 -38.44
CA SER A 252 -6.31 7.42 -37.31
C SER A 252 -5.68 8.77 -37.67
N SER A 253 -4.87 9.32 -36.78
CA SER A 253 -4.04 10.50 -37.04
C SER A 253 -2.74 10.41 -36.26
N LEU A 254 -1.73 11.18 -36.68
CA LEU A 254 -0.52 11.33 -35.89
C LEU A 254 -0.82 12.16 -34.61
N PRO A 255 -0.28 11.77 -33.45
CA PRO A 255 -0.38 12.56 -32.22
C PRO A 255 0.04 14.03 -32.43
N ARG A 256 -0.74 14.99 -31.91
CA ARG A 256 -0.48 16.43 -32.01
C ARG A 256 0.44 16.90 -30.90
N LEU A 257 1.71 16.50 -30.97
CA LEU A 257 2.71 16.74 -29.92
C LEU A 257 3.77 17.77 -30.35
N ARG A 258 4.18 18.59 -29.39
CA ARG A 258 5.42 19.39 -29.46
C ARG A 258 6.46 18.72 -28.56
N MET A 259 7.44 18.08 -29.18
CA MET A 259 8.56 17.48 -28.44
C MET A 259 9.56 18.57 -28.08
N ARG A 260 9.85 18.72 -26.78
CA ARG A 260 10.76 19.71 -26.23
C ARG A 260 11.97 18.98 -25.66
N CYS A 261 13.16 19.32 -26.16
CA CYS A 261 14.42 18.77 -25.67
C CYS A 261 15.33 19.90 -25.25
N PHE A 262 15.92 19.80 -24.07
CA PHE A 262 16.85 20.80 -23.54
C PHE A 262 18.14 20.12 -23.11
N VAL A 263 19.26 20.76 -23.40
CA VAL A 263 20.58 20.30 -22.97
C VAL A 263 21.21 21.33 -22.06
N THR A 264 21.94 20.84 -21.07
CA THR A 264 22.81 21.66 -20.22
C THR A 264 24.24 21.28 -20.51
N VAL A 265 25.03 22.23 -21.01
CA VAL A 265 26.42 22.03 -21.40
C VAL A 265 27.37 22.81 -20.49
N ASN A 266 28.58 22.29 -20.29
CA ASN A 266 29.64 23.01 -19.59
C ASN A 266 30.41 23.87 -20.60
N LYS A 267 30.30 25.20 -20.49
CA LYS A 267 30.99 26.19 -21.35
C LYS A 267 32.51 26.19 -21.14
N ASN A 268 32.97 25.84 -19.95
CA ASN A 268 34.38 25.79 -19.58
C ASN A 268 34.94 24.36 -19.62
N PHE A 269 34.30 23.45 -20.34
CA PHE A 269 34.75 22.07 -20.46
C PHE A 269 36.21 22.02 -20.94
N LYS A 270 37.09 21.51 -20.06
CA LYS A 270 38.49 21.27 -20.37
C LYS A 270 38.71 19.75 -20.43
N PRO A 271 39.19 19.22 -21.57
CA PRO A 271 39.62 17.83 -21.64
C PRO A 271 40.60 17.49 -20.50
N HIS A 272 40.53 16.27 -19.96
CA HIS A 272 41.41 15.75 -18.90
C HIS A 272 41.26 16.39 -17.51
N GLN A 273 40.37 17.37 -17.34
CA GLN A 273 39.97 17.90 -16.04
C GLN A 273 38.58 17.37 -15.72
N PHE A 274 38.50 16.39 -14.82
CA PHE A 274 37.20 15.99 -14.31
C PHE A 274 36.76 17.00 -13.24
N PRO A 275 35.49 17.44 -13.21
CA PRO A 275 35.02 18.38 -12.20
C PRO A 275 35.25 17.82 -10.79
N VAL A 276 36.19 18.42 -10.06
CA VAL A 276 36.41 18.14 -8.64
C VAL A 276 35.41 19.01 -7.86
N GLY A 277 34.42 18.38 -7.25
CA GLY A 277 33.38 19.08 -6.51
C GLY A 277 32.25 18.15 -6.07
N PRO A 278 31.33 18.61 -5.21
CA PRO A 278 30.13 17.85 -4.89
C PRO A 278 29.40 17.46 -6.19
N LEU A 279 28.63 16.36 -6.15
CA LEU A 279 27.63 16.06 -7.20
C LEU A 279 26.90 17.37 -7.55
N PRO A 280 26.62 17.65 -8.84
CA PRO A 280 26.11 18.94 -9.31
C PRO A 280 25.13 19.49 -8.30
N SER A 281 25.56 20.57 -7.63
CA SER A 281 24.81 21.21 -6.57
C SER A 281 23.48 21.70 -7.13
N HIS A 282 22.52 21.97 -6.24
CA HIS A 282 21.19 22.49 -6.56
C HIS A 282 21.18 23.87 -7.25
N GLN A 283 22.33 24.34 -7.74
CA GLN A 283 22.54 25.65 -8.35
C GLN A 283 23.20 25.45 -9.71
N ILE A 284 22.65 26.12 -10.72
CA ILE A 284 23.31 26.24 -12.03
C ILE A 284 24.61 27.01 -11.80
N GLN A 285 25.73 26.40 -12.12
CA GLN A 285 27.03 27.05 -12.01
C GLN A 285 27.18 28.06 -13.16
N GLU A 286 27.94 29.14 -12.96
CA GLU A 286 28.11 30.19 -13.98
C GLU A 286 28.70 29.65 -15.30
N ASP A 287 29.41 28.53 -15.24
CA ASP A 287 30.00 27.84 -16.38
C ASP A 287 29.02 26.92 -17.13
N GLU A 288 27.75 26.82 -16.71
CA GLU A 288 26.73 26.01 -17.37
C GLU A 288 25.86 26.85 -18.32
N GLU A 289 25.51 26.29 -19.46
CA GLU A 289 24.56 26.86 -20.42
C GLU A 289 23.38 25.92 -20.61
N PHE A 290 22.17 26.40 -20.31
CA PHE A 290 20.91 25.70 -20.57
C PHE A 290 20.31 26.19 -21.89
N ARG A 291 20.18 25.30 -22.87
CA ARG A 291 19.63 25.65 -24.19
C ARG A 291 18.63 24.62 -24.69
N GLU A 292 17.67 25.09 -25.46
CA GLU A 292 16.70 24.25 -26.15
C GLU A 292 17.31 23.70 -27.45
N VAL A 293 17.09 22.42 -27.69
CA VAL A 293 17.43 21.75 -28.94
C VAL A 293 16.16 21.63 -29.76
N SER A 294 16.13 22.29 -30.91
CA SER A 294 15.00 22.23 -31.84
C SER A 294 14.82 20.80 -32.34
N THR A 295 13.67 20.19 -32.02
CA THR A 295 13.33 18.84 -32.48
C THR A 295 12.23 18.85 -33.53
N ARG A 296 12.32 17.92 -34.48
CA ARG A 296 11.34 17.73 -35.57
C ARG A 296 10.97 16.27 -35.70
N LEU A 297 9.72 15.97 -36.06
CA LEU A 297 9.27 14.61 -36.32
C LEU A 297 9.76 14.17 -37.71
N GLU A 298 10.78 13.32 -37.75
CA GLU A 298 11.43 12.91 -38.99
C GLU A 298 11.14 11.47 -39.41
N THR A 299 10.64 10.62 -38.51
CA THR A 299 10.32 9.23 -38.87
C THR A 299 9.08 8.75 -38.15
N VAL A 300 8.21 8.07 -38.90
CA VAL A 300 7.01 7.42 -38.38
C VAL A 300 7.04 5.95 -38.75
N TRP A 301 6.81 5.09 -37.78
CA TRP A 301 6.66 3.65 -37.96
C TRP A 301 5.24 3.23 -37.62
N PHE A 302 4.68 2.33 -38.41
CA PHE A 302 3.38 1.70 -38.13
C PHE A 302 3.54 0.19 -37.97
N PHE A 303 2.85 -0.34 -36.97
CA PHE A 303 2.72 -1.77 -36.66
C PHE A 303 1.24 -2.12 -36.61
N PRO A 304 0.58 -2.26 -37.77
CA PRO A 304 -0.88 -2.32 -37.83
C PRO A 304 -1.44 -3.59 -37.19
N SER A 305 -0.70 -4.71 -37.25
CA SER A 305 -1.04 -6.01 -36.63
C SER A 305 -1.34 -5.92 -35.13
N ILE A 306 -0.66 -5.02 -34.43
CA ILE A 306 -0.77 -4.81 -32.97
C ILE A 306 -1.36 -3.45 -32.62
N MET A 307 -1.90 -2.70 -33.59
CA MET A 307 -2.48 -1.36 -33.41
C MET A 307 -1.52 -0.35 -32.76
N ARG A 308 -0.25 -0.33 -33.20
CA ARG A 308 0.77 0.60 -32.67
C ARG A 308 1.36 1.49 -33.75
N GLY A 309 1.70 2.71 -33.35
CA GLY A 309 2.56 3.62 -34.11
C GLY A 309 3.75 4.09 -33.26
N LEU A 310 4.83 4.47 -33.93
CA LEU A 310 6.06 5.00 -33.34
C LEU A 310 6.47 6.27 -34.07
N LEU A 311 6.73 7.32 -33.31
CA LEU A 311 7.22 8.62 -33.75
C LEU A 311 8.68 8.78 -33.33
N ILE A 312 9.54 9.26 -34.22
CA ILE A 312 10.92 9.61 -33.92
C ILE A 312 11.13 11.10 -34.15
N TYR A 313 11.32 11.82 -33.05
CA TYR A 313 11.71 13.21 -33.04
C TYR A 313 13.23 13.32 -32.99
N ARG A 314 13.78 14.27 -33.76
CA ARG A 314 15.22 14.48 -33.88
C ARG A 314 15.57 15.94 -33.71
N GLY A 315 16.59 16.20 -32.91
CA GLY A 315 17.28 17.48 -32.86
C GLY A 315 18.79 17.32 -32.92
N THR A 316 19.49 18.44 -33.10
CA THR A 316 20.96 18.52 -33.09
C THR A 316 21.43 19.76 -32.36
N THR A 317 22.50 19.64 -31.59
CA THR A 317 23.17 20.76 -30.91
C THR A 317 24.68 20.60 -31.05
N GLU A 318 25.40 21.71 -31.27
CA GLU A 318 26.87 21.70 -31.32
C GLU A 318 27.43 21.36 -29.94
N VAL A 319 28.50 20.58 -29.89
CA VAL A 319 29.20 20.16 -28.66
C VAL A 319 30.70 20.31 -28.86
N VAL A 320 31.43 20.47 -27.77
CA VAL A 320 32.90 20.64 -27.82
C VAL A 320 33.60 19.27 -27.88
N ASP A 321 33.06 18.26 -27.20
CA ASP A 321 33.64 16.92 -27.15
C ASP A 321 32.99 16.00 -28.20
N ASP A 322 33.79 15.26 -28.95
CA ASP A 322 33.32 14.30 -29.97
C ASP A 322 32.54 13.09 -29.41
N GLU A 323 32.45 12.97 -28.09
CA GLU A 323 31.60 12.00 -27.38
C GLU A 323 30.49 12.69 -26.56
N GLY A 324 30.38 14.02 -26.62
CA GLY A 324 29.40 14.82 -25.88
C GLY A 324 29.64 14.84 -24.36
N ALA A 325 30.89 14.69 -23.90
CA ALA A 325 31.23 14.74 -22.46
C ALA A 325 30.97 16.10 -21.80
N ASP A 326 30.97 17.17 -22.59
CA ASP A 326 30.56 18.53 -22.20
C ASP A 326 29.05 18.63 -21.90
N VAL A 327 28.24 17.65 -22.33
CA VAL A 327 26.80 17.61 -22.03
C VAL A 327 26.53 16.99 -20.66
N LEU A 328 26.24 17.88 -19.71
CA LEU A 328 25.98 17.52 -18.32
C LEU A 328 24.61 16.86 -18.17
N ARG A 329 23.57 17.46 -18.77
CA ARG A 329 22.17 17.06 -18.56
C ARG A 329 21.33 17.17 -19.82
N VAL A 330 20.29 16.33 -19.92
CA VAL A 330 19.27 16.38 -20.96
C VAL A 330 17.88 16.33 -20.31
N LEU A 331 16.98 17.24 -20.66
CA LEU A 331 15.57 17.22 -20.24
C LEU A 331 14.67 17.07 -21.47
N ILE A 332 13.76 16.09 -21.42
CA ILE A 332 12.84 15.77 -22.52
C ILE A 332 11.41 15.85 -21.99
N ARG A 333 10.57 16.62 -22.67
CA ARG A 333 9.16 16.79 -22.35
C ARG A 333 8.34 16.84 -23.63
N HIS A 334 7.07 16.49 -23.54
CA HIS A 334 6.13 16.75 -24.62
C HIS A 334 5.07 17.74 -24.14
N GLU A 335 4.60 18.59 -25.06
CA GLU A 335 3.46 19.47 -24.85
C GLU A 335 2.39 19.16 -25.91
N SER A 336 1.13 19.44 -25.60
CA SER A 336 0.09 19.45 -26.63
C SER A 336 0.35 20.62 -27.60
N GLN A 337 0.15 20.38 -28.90
CA GLN A 337 0.18 21.46 -29.90
C GLN A 337 -0.92 22.50 -29.70
N ASP A 338 -2.03 22.10 -29.09
CA ASP A 338 -3.18 22.99 -28.86
C ASP A 338 -3.05 23.84 -27.59
N GLY A 339 -2.05 23.58 -26.74
CA GLY A 339 -1.77 24.36 -25.52
C GLY A 339 -0.75 25.47 -25.73
N GLU A 340 -0.66 26.40 -24.79
CA GLU A 340 0.37 27.47 -24.79
C GLU A 340 1.79 26.89 -24.75
N ILE A 341 2.74 27.58 -25.40
CA ILE A 341 4.16 27.21 -25.39
C ILE A 341 4.78 27.70 -24.08
N LYS A 342 5.26 26.77 -23.25
CA LYS A 342 5.98 27.17 -22.03
C LYS A 342 7.38 27.69 -22.38
N SER A 343 7.82 28.68 -21.61
CA SER A 343 9.13 29.32 -21.80
C SER A 343 10.29 28.38 -21.46
N ILE A 344 11.49 28.71 -21.95
CA ILE A 344 12.71 27.96 -21.65
C ILE A 344 13.04 28.01 -20.15
N GLU A 345 12.73 29.12 -19.47
CA GLU A 345 12.94 29.30 -18.02
C GLU A 345 12.09 28.32 -17.21
N TYR A 346 10.83 28.07 -17.62
CA TYR A 346 9.99 27.06 -16.97
C TYR A 346 10.66 25.67 -16.96
N TYR A 347 11.26 25.28 -18.08
CA TYR A 347 11.93 23.99 -18.21
C TYR A 347 13.28 23.94 -17.52
N ARG A 348 14.01 25.05 -17.49
CA ARG A 348 15.22 25.19 -16.68
C ARG A 348 14.90 24.95 -15.20
N ASP A 349 13.87 25.62 -14.69
CA ASP A 349 13.43 25.49 -13.30
C ASP A 349 12.88 24.08 -13.01
N LEU A 350 12.20 23.46 -13.98
CA LEU A 350 11.80 22.06 -13.90
C LEU A 350 13.01 21.12 -13.85
N GLN A 351 14.05 21.33 -14.67
CA GLN A 351 15.26 20.51 -14.63
C GLN A 351 15.95 20.62 -13.26
N ILE A 352 15.99 21.81 -12.66
CA ILE A 352 16.50 22.03 -11.30
C ILE A 352 15.63 21.26 -10.28
N LYS A 353 14.31 21.36 -10.35
CA LYS A 353 13.40 20.59 -9.47
C LYS A 353 13.53 19.08 -9.65
N LEU A 354 13.85 18.60 -10.84
CA LEU A 354 14.07 17.17 -11.09
C LEU A 354 15.46 16.71 -10.63
N LEU A 355 16.44 17.62 -10.50
CA LEU A 355 17.72 17.32 -9.86
C LEU A 355 17.54 17.05 -8.37
N ASP A 356 16.60 17.75 -7.72
CA ASP A 356 16.13 17.53 -6.33
C ASP A 356 15.49 16.14 -6.13
N ARG A 357 15.30 15.36 -7.20
CA ARG A 357 14.82 13.98 -7.14
C ARG A 357 15.98 12.99 -7.20
N GLY A 358 16.62 12.76 -6.06
CA GLY A 358 16.84 11.36 -5.68
C GLY A 358 15.45 10.73 -5.67
N VAL A 359 15.21 9.71 -6.50
CA VAL A 359 13.91 9.08 -6.81
C VAL A 359 12.81 9.46 -5.81
N ASP A 360 11.94 10.42 -6.18
CA ASP A 360 10.71 10.67 -5.43
C ASP A 360 9.91 9.37 -5.51
N ILE A 361 9.96 8.59 -4.43
CA ILE A 361 9.01 7.52 -4.19
C ILE A 361 7.65 8.20 -4.19
N ASP A 362 6.72 7.69 -4.99
CA ASP A 362 5.33 8.12 -4.96
C ASP A 362 4.75 7.77 -3.59
N LEU A 363 4.95 8.68 -2.63
CA LEU A 363 4.51 8.55 -1.26
C LEU A 363 2.98 8.62 -1.18
N SER A 364 2.24 8.99 -2.24
CA SER A 364 0.78 8.99 -2.19
C SER A 364 0.22 7.62 -1.81
N LYS A 365 0.84 6.53 -2.28
CA LYS A 365 0.45 5.16 -1.90
C LYS A 365 0.88 4.80 -0.49
N ALA A 366 2.01 5.33 -0.01
CA ALA A 366 2.47 5.16 1.36
C ALA A 366 1.58 5.96 2.34
N GLU A 367 1.19 7.17 1.98
CA GLU A 367 0.28 8.07 2.69
C GLU A 367 -1.14 7.48 2.72
N GLU A 368 -1.65 6.96 1.60
CA GLU A 368 -2.92 6.23 1.54
C GLU A 368 -2.90 4.97 2.43
N ALA A 369 -1.82 4.18 2.35
CA ALA A 369 -1.63 3.01 3.20
C ALA A 369 -1.51 3.38 4.69
N MET A 370 -0.84 4.48 5.02
CA MET A 370 -0.70 5.00 6.38
C MET A 370 -2.02 5.54 6.92
N GLN A 371 -2.79 6.27 6.12
CA GLN A 371 -4.13 6.72 6.47
C GLN A 371 -5.07 5.52 6.69
N GLN A 372 -4.94 4.48 5.87
CA GLN A 372 -5.69 3.24 6.04
C GLN A 372 -5.23 2.44 7.29
N ALA A 373 -3.94 2.47 7.61
CA ALA A 373 -3.37 1.87 8.81
C ALA A 373 -3.78 2.62 10.10
N LYS A 374 -3.72 3.97 10.11
CA LYS A 374 -4.21 4.84 11.20
C LYS A 374 -5.68 4.53 11.49
N LYS A 375 -6.53 4.53 10.45
CA LYS A 375 -7.95 4.16 10.55
C LYS A 375 -8.17 2.73 11.06
N SER A 376 -7.29 1.79 10.72
CA SER A 376 -7.39 0.40 11.19
C SER A 376 -6.97 0.26 12.65
N MET A 377 -5.95 0.99 13.10
CA MET A 377 -5.48 1.04 14.49
C MET A 377 -6.51 1.68 15.42
N LEU A 378 -7.14 2.80 15.02
CA LEU A 378 -8.26 3.41 15.74
C LEU A 378 -9.42 2.42 15.93
N LYS A 379 -9.73 1.60 14.92
CA LYS A 379 -10.75 0.54 15.05
C LYS A 379 -10.37 -0.51 16.07
N ILE A 380 -9.08 -0.83 16.23
CA ILE A 380 -8.58 -1.77 17.23
C ILE A 380 -8.66 -1.17 18.63
N ARG A 381 -8.20 0.07 18.81
CA ARG A 381 -8.25 0.76 20.12
C ARG A 381 -9.68 0.97 20.61
N ASN A 382 -10.63 1.21 19.71
CA ASN A 382 -12.05 1.32 20.02
C ASN A 382 -12.81 -0.02 20.18
N ILE A 383 -12.12 -1.18 20.15
CA ILE A 383 -12.75 -2.50 20.35
C ILE A 383 -13.58 -2.58 21.64
N PRO A 384 -13.12 -2.12 22.82
CA PRO A 384 -13.91 -2.17 24.06
C PRO A 384 -15.26 -1.48 23.89
N LYS A 385 -15.29 -0.36 23.18
CA LYS A 385 -16.52 0.38 22.89
C LYS A 385 -17.49 -0.41 22.01
N PHE A 386 -16.99 -1.04 20.94
CA PHE A 386 -17.82 -1.88 20.09
C PHE A 386 -18.32 -3.13 20.82
N ALA A 387 -17.49 -3.72 21.70
CA ALA A 387 -17.87 -4.88 22.50
C ALA A 387 -18.98 -4.53 23.51
N ASP A 388 -18.89 -3.38 24.19
CA ASP A 388 -19.97 -2.91 25.06
C ASP A 388 -21.24 -2.60 24.26
N GLU A 389 -21.13 -2.02 23.07
CA GLU A 389 -22.30 -1.78 22.21
C GLU A 389 -23.02 -3.10 21.86
N ILE A 390 -22.28 -4.13 21.45
CA ILE A 390 -22.82 -5.46 21.16
C ILE A 390 -23.49 -6.04 22.41
N ARG A 391 -22.83 -5.93 23.58
CA ARG A 391 -23.36 -6.37 24.87
C ARG A 391 -24.68 -5.66 25.21
N GLN A 392 -24.74 -4.34 25.14
CA GLN A 392 -25.95 -3.57 25.45
C GLN A 392 -27.09 -3.87 24.47
N LYS A 393 -26.78 -4.06 23.19
CA LYS A 393 -27.76 -4.48 22.17
C LYS A 393 -28.29 -5.89 22.44
N ALA A 394 -27.44 -6.83 22.86
CA ALA A 394 -27.81 -8.18 23.24
C ALA A 394 -28.69 -8.21 24.52
N LEU A 395 -28.42 -7.32 25.47
CA LEU A 395 -29.21 -7.15 26.70
C LEU A 395 -30.56 -6.43 26.47
N GLY A 396 -30.81 -5.89 25.28
CA GLY A 396 -32.04 -5.14 24.98
C GLY A 396 -32.03 -3.68 25.44
N ASN A 397 -30.87 -3.18 25.89
CA ASN A 397 -30.70 -1.82 26.41
C ASN A 397 -30.42 -0.78 25.30
N ARG A 398 -30.67 -1.11 24.04
CA ARG A 398 -30.48 -0.20 22.89
C ARG A 398 -31.73 -0.20 22.00
N PRO A 399 -32.07 0.93 21.36
CA PRO A 399 -33.22 1.01 20.46
C PRO A 399 -33.06 0.04 19.28
N LYS A 400 -34.19 -0.54 18.83
CA LYS A 400 -34.25 -1.47 17.70
C LYS A 400 -35.00 -0.84 16.54
N MET A 401 -34.46 -0.95 15.33
CA MET A 401 -35.14 -0.47 14.12
C MET A 401 -36.47 -1.23 13.94
N PRO A 402 -37.61 -0.56 13.77
CA PRO A 402 -38.87 -1.22 13.47
C PRO A 402 -38.78 -1.97 12.12
N PRO A 403 -39.54 -3.07 11.92
CA PRO A 403 -39.56 -3.82 10.66
C PRO A 403 -40.03 -2.94 9.48
N GLN A 404 -39.61 -3.30 8.27
CA GLN A 404 -39.99 -2.65 7.01
C GLN A 404 -41.30 -3.23 6.47
N GLU A 405 -42.09 -2.41 5.78
CA GLU A 405 -43.25 -2.89 5.05
C GLU A 405 -42.82 -3.72 3.82
N PRO A 406 -43.56 -4.76 3.42
CA PRO A 406 -43.14 -5.65 2.34
C PRO A 406 -42.89 -4.94 0.98
N GLU A 407 -43.61 -3.85 0.73
CA GLU A 407 -43.46 -3.00 -0.46
C GLU A 407 -42.09 -2.28 -0.47
N GLU A 408 -41.61 -1.82 0.68
CA GLU A 408 -40.28 -1.21 0.83
C GLU A 408 -39.15 -2.23 0.65
N VAL A 409 -39.37 -3.48 1.11
CA VAL A 409 -38.40 -4.58 0.95
C VAL A 409 -38.25 -4.96 -0.53
N ILE A 410 -39.35 -4.99 -1.29
CA ILE A 410 -39.34 -5.29 -2.73
C ILE A 410 -38.67 -4.16 -3.51
N ALA A 411 -39.01 -2.90 -3.23
CA ALA A 411 -38.38 -1.75 -3.86
C ALA A 411 -36.86 -1.69 -3.57
N GLY A 412 -36.45 -2.01 -2.34
CA GLY A 412 -35.05 -2.12 -1.95
C GLY A 412 -34.31 -3.24 -2.68
N ALA A 413 -34.94 -4.41 -2.83
CA ALA A 413 -34.37 -5.54 -3.57
C ALA A 413 -34.24 -5.25 -5.08
N GLN A 414 -35.23 -4.60 -5.70
CA GLN A 414 -35.16 -4.17 -7.10
C GLN A 414 -34.05 -3.13 -7.31
N LYS A 415 -33.91 -2.16 -6.40
CA LYS A 415 -32.82 -1.17 -6.44
C LYS A 415 -31.43 -1.81 -6.27
N MET A 416 -31.32 -2.87 -5.46
CA MET A 416 -30.09 -3.64 -5.30
C MET A 416 -29.74 -4.44 -6.56
N ILE A 417 -30.73 -5.09 -7.18
CA ILE A 417 -30.58 -5.81 -8.46
C ILE A 417 -30.11 -4.86 -9.57
N ALA A 418 -30.73 -3.68 -9.69
CA ALA A 418 -30.29 -2.63 -10.62
C ALA A 418 -28.84 -2.17 -10.36
N GLY A 419 -28.44 -2.07 -9.08
CA GLY A 419 -27.06 -1.78 -8.69
C GLY A 419 -26.06 -2.88 -9.08
N HIS A 420 -26.46 -4.14 -8.98
CA HIS A 420 -25.64 -5.28 -9.42
C HIS A 420 -25.49 -5.34 -10.95
N TYR A 421 -26.53 -5.03 -11.73
CA TYR A 421 -26.40 -4.88 -13.19
C TYR A 421 -25.39 -3.78 -13.54
N LYS A 422 -25.50 -2.60 -12.94
CA LYS A 422 -24.56 -1.48 -13.18
C LYS A 422 -23.11 -1.81 -12.78
N THR A 423 -22.93 -2.67 -11.77
CA THR A 423 -21.61 -3.12 -11.34
C THR A 423 -21.04 -4.16 -12.31
N LEU A 424 -21.86 -5.09 -12.79
CA LEU A 424 -21.48 -6.05 -13.83
C LEU A 424 -21.07 -5.34 -15.12
N ASP A 425 -21.80 -4.31 -15.54
CA ASP A 425 -21.46 -3.54 -16.74
C ASP A 425 -20.10 -2.86 -16.62
N LYS A 426 -19.78 -2.31 -15.44
CA LYS A 426 -18.46 -1.73 -15.17
C LYS A 426 -17.35 -2.77 -15.18
N LEU A 427 -17.57 -3.91 -14.51
CA LEU A 427 -16.58 -4.99 -14.45
C LEU A 427 -16.34 -5.63 -15.82
N GLU A 428 -17.38 -5.75 -16.65
CA GLU A 428 -17.25 -6.23 -18.01
C GLU A 428 -16.51 -5.23 -18.89
N ALA A 429 -16.79 -3.92 -18.78
CA ALA A 429 -16.01 -2.89 -19.46
C ALA A 429 -14.51 -2.96 -19.08
N MET A 430 -14.20 -3.12 -17.78
CA MET A 430 -12.83 -3.29 -17.32
C MET A 430 -12.18 -4.59 -17.84
N ALA A 431 -12.91 -5.70 -17.85
CA ALA A 431 -12.41 -6.97 -18.38
C ALA A 431 -12.23 -6.94 -19.91
N ARG A 432 -13.09 -6.22 -20.64
CA ARG A 432 -12.95 -5.96 -22.08
C ARG A 432 -11.73 -5.10 -22.37
N ASN A 433 -11.50 -4.05 -21.57
CA ASN A 433 -10.30 -3.22 -21.67
C ASN A 433 -9.04 -4.05 -21.37
N ALA A 434 -9.03 -4.83 -20.28
CA ALA A 434 -7.91 -5.72 -19.96
C ALA A 434 -7.70 -6.84 -21.01
N HIS A 435 -8.77 -7.31 -21.66
CA HIS A 435 -8.66 -8.24 -22.77
C HIS A 435 -8.11 -7.58 -24.03
N ALA A 436 -8.49 -6.34 -24.32
CA ALA A 436 -7.90 -5.56 -25.41
C ALA A 436 -6.41 -5.28 -25.14
N GLU A 437 -6.04 -5.00 -23.89
CA GLU A 437 -4.68 -4.62 -23.49
C GLU A 437 -3.74 -5.83 -23.29
N HIS A 438 -4.25 -6.96 -22.79
CA HIS A 438 -3.44 -8.11 -22.38
C HIS A 438 -3.95 -9.46 -22.94
N GLY A 439 -4.96 -9.46 -23.82
CA GLY A 439 -5.57 -10.68 -24.35
C GLY A 439 -4.63 -11.53 -25.21
N HIS A 440 -3.55 -10.93 -25.72
CA HIS A 440 -2.47 -11.63 -26.41
C HIS A 440 -1.53 -12.39 -25.46
N LEU A 441 -1.56 -12.08 -24.15
CA LEU A 441 -0.71 -12.71 -23.12
C LEU A 441 -1.48 -13.75 -22.29
N VAL A 442 -2.78 -13.52 -22.04
CA VAL A 442 -3.61 -14.39 -21.21
C VAL A 442 -5.04 -14.47 -21.75
N LYS A 443 -5.61 -15.67 -21.82
CA LYS A 443 -6.99 -15.91 -22.27
C LYS A 443 -7.99 -15.45 -21.20
N ILE A 444 -8.65 -14.31 -21.43
CA ILE A 444 -9.69 -13.75 -20.54
C ILE A 444 -11.07 -14.18 -21.06
N ASN A 445 -11.83 -14.92 -20.23
CA ASN A 445 -13.16 -15.43 -20.61
C ASN A 445 -14.26 -14.42 -20.26
N LEU A 446 -14.74 -13.67 -21.25
CA LEU A 446 -15.83 -12.70 -21.09
C LEU A 446 -17.22 -13.35 -20.97
N GLY A 447 -17.39 -14.62 -21.36
CA GLY A 447 -18.68 -15.33 -21.28
C GLY A 447 -19.17 -15.62 -19.85
N VAL A 448 -18.36 -15.31 -18.82
CA VAL A 448 -18.77 -15.45 -17.43
C VAL A 448 -19.82 -14.39 -17.03
N PHE A 449 -19.78 -13.20 -17.64
CA PHE A 449 -20.69 -12.09 -17.33
C PHE A 449 -22.13 -12.40 -17.74
N ASP A 450 -22.33 -13.07 -18.88
CA ASP A 450 -23.66 -13.51 -19.35
C ASP A 450 -24.30 -14.53 -18.39
N LYS A 451 -23.48 -15.44 -17.82
CA LYS A 451 -23.96 -16.38 -16.78
C LYS A 451 -24.41 -15.66 -15.51
N PHE A 452 -23.73 -14.58 -15.11
CA PHE A 452 -24.13 -13.77 -13.96
C PHE A 452 -25.39 -12.96 -14.24
N ARG A 453 -25.54 -12.39 -15.44
CA ARG A 453 -26.79 -11.71 -15.85
C ARG A 453 -27.98 -12.67 -15.89
N GLY A 454 -27.80 -13.89 -16.41
CA GLY A 454 -28.84 -14.92 -16.38
C GLY A 454 -29.32 -15.24 -14.95
N LYS A 455 -28.39 -15.35 -13.99
CA LYS A 455 -28.74 -15.56 -12.56
C LYS A 455 -29.48 -14.37 -11.95
N LEU A 456 -29.11 -13.13 -12.29
CA LEU A 456 -29.82 -11.94 -11.81
C LEU A 456 -31.24 -11.86 -12.39
N ALA A 457 -31.41 -12.17 -13.68
CA ALA A 457 -32.72 -12.24 -14.31
C ALA A 457 -33.62 -13.33 -13.69
N ASP A 458 -33.06 -14.47 -13.30
CA ASP A 458 -33.78 -15.51 -12.57
C ASP A 458 -34.18 -15.08 -11.15
N ILE A 459 -33.32 -14.30 -10.47
CA ILE A 459 -33.62 -13.73 -9.14
C ILE A 459 -34.73 -12.68 -9.26
N GLU A 460 -34.70 -11.85 -10.30
CA GLU A 460 -35.69 -10.83 -10.60
C GLU A 460 -37.07 -11.45 -10.90
N LYS A 461 -37.11 -12.50 -11.75
CA LYS A 461 -38.32 -13.31 -11.98
C LYS A 461 -38.86 -13.94 -10.70
N LYS A 462 -37.98 -14.44 -9.82
CA LYS A 462 -38.39 -15.00 -8.53
C LYS A 462 -38.91 -13.92 -7.57
N LEU A 463 -38.34 -12.71 -7.60
CA LEU A 463 -38.76 -11.59 -6.78
C LEU A 463 -40.17 -11.12 -7.19
N ASP A 464 -40.44 -10.98 -8.48
CA ASP A 464 -41.76 -10.60 -9.02
C ASP A 464 -42.83 -11.68 -8.74
N ALA A 465 -42.46 -12.95 -8.88
CA ALA A 465 -43.33 -14.08 -8.52
C ALA A 465 -43.57 -14.22 -7.00
N THR A 466 -42.69 -13.63 -6.17
CA THR A 466 -42.84 -13.60 -4.70
C THR A 466 -43.69 -12.40 -4.27
N GLY A 467 -43.56 -11.24 -4.93
CA GLY A 467 -44.42 -10.07 -4.69
C GLY A 467 -45.91 -10.36 -4.87
N THR A 468 -46.27 -11.19 -5.86
CA THR A 468 -47.64 -11.66 -6.08
C THR A 468 -48.16 -12.63 -5.01
N LYS A 469 -47.27 -13.34 -4.29
CA LYS A 469 -47.63 -14.20 -3.15
C LYS A 469 -47.75 -13.43 -1.83
N VAL A 470 -47.03 -12.32 -1.67
CA VAL A 470 -47.02 -11.50 -0.44
C VAL A 470 -48.37 -10.83 -0.18
N SER A 471 -49.13 -10.45 -1.22
CA SER A 471 -50.51 -9.94 -1.07
C SER A 471 -51.49 -11.01 -0.57
N ALA A 472 -51.31 -12.27 -0.99
CA ALA A 472 -52.08 -13.41 -0.49
C ALA A 472 -51.71 -13.77 0.96
N VAL A 473 -50.43 -13.61 1.34
CA VAL A 473 -49.96 -13.75 2.73
C VAL A 473 -50.52 -12.64 3.63
N LYS A 474 -50.65 -11.41 3.14
CA LYS A 474 -51.30 -10.28 3.85
C LYS A 474 -52.76 -10.59 4.19
N LYS A 475 -53.55 -11.10 3.21
CA LYS A 475 -54.93 -11.55 3.45
C LYS A 475 -55.04 -12.72 4.42
N LYS A 476 -54.09 -13.68 4.39
CA LYS A 476 -54.10 -14.85 5.28
C LYS A 476 -53.69 -14.50 6.71
N MET A 477 -52.76 -13.56 6.89
CA MET A 477 -52.39 -13.01 8.20
C MET A 477 -53.51 -12.14 8.80
N GLU A 478 -54.20 -11.31 8.01
CA GLU A 478 -55.37 -10.55 8.48
C GLU A 478 -56.55 -11.44 8.87
N ALA A 479 -56.81 -12.52 8.13
CA ALA A 479 -57.82 -13.50 8.48
C ALA A 479 -57.48 -14.25 9.79
N SER A 480 -56.20 -14.59 9.98
CA SER A 480 -55.71 -15.21 11.22
C SER A 480 -55.73 -14.23 12.42
N ARG A 481 -55.47 -12.94 12.18
CA ARG A 481 -55.58 -11.84 13.16
C ARG A 481 -57.03 -11.63 13.62
N LYS A 482 -58.00 -11.64 12.69
CA LYS A 482 -59.44 -11.58 13.02
C LYS A 482 -59.94 -12.82 13.77
N ALA A 483 -59.41 -14.01 13.46
CA ALA A 483 -59.75 -15.24 14.17
C ALA A 483 -59.24 -15.26 15.62
N ALA A 484 -58.01 -14.77 15.87
CA ALA A 484 -57.44 -14.68 17.21
C ALA A 484 -58.13 -13.62 18.09
N LEU A 485 -58.54 -12.49 17.52
CA LEU A 485 -59.31 -11.45 18.23
C LEU A 485 -60.71 -11.94 18.64
N LYS A 486 -61.38 -12.71 17.77
CA LYS A 486 -62.69 -13.31 18.08
C LYS A 486 -62.62 -14.33 19.23
N ASP A 487 -61.51 -15.08 19.31
CA ASP A 487 -61.25 -16.01 20.41
C ASP A 487 -60.93 -15.26 21.72
N ALA A 488 -60.19 -14.15 21.66
CA ALA A 488 -59.85 -13.30 22.81
C ALA A 488 -61.09 -12.59 23.41
N SER A 489 -61.99 -12.03 22.59
CA SER A 489 -63.26 -11.44 23.07
C SER A 489 -64.19 -12.47 23.71
N SER A 490 -64.18 -13.73 23.24
CA SER A 490 -64.98 -14.81 23.85
C SER A 490 -64.47 -15.22 25.23
N LYS A 491 -63.17 -15.03 25.50
CA LYS A 491 -62.53 -15.31 26.79
C LYS A 491 -62.69 -14.16 27.78
N LEU A 492 -62.74 -12.91 27.32
CA LEU A 492 -63.04 -11.73 28.14
C LEU A 492 -64.43 -11.78 28.78
N LYS A 493 -65.45 -12.29 28.07
CA LYS A 493 -66.81 -12.50 28.62
C LYS A 493 -66.91 -13.51 29.77
N LYS A 494 -65.85 -14.28 30.05
CA LYS A 494 -65.80 -15.27 31.15
C LYS A 494 -65.15 -14.73 32.43
N ILE A 495 -64.66 -13.49 32.41
CA ILE A 495 -64.07 -12.80 33.57
C ILE A 495 -65.20 -12.13 34.36
N LYS A 496 -65.15 -12.19 35.70
CA LYS A 496 -66.20 -11.58 36.55
C LYS A 496 -66.28 -10.06 36.32
N PRO A 497 -67.50 -9.46 36.22
CA PRO A 497 -67.69 -8.05 35.88
C PRO A 497 -66.96 -7.06 36.79
N GLU A 498 -66.76 -7.44 38.05
CA GLU A 498 -66.13 -6.61 39.09
C GLU A 498 -64.63 -6.36 38.82
N LEU A 499 -63.91 -7.33 38.24
CA LEU A 499 -62.48 -7.20 37.92
C LEU A 499 -62.21 -6.39 36.63
N LEU A 500 -63.19 -6.35 35.73
CA LEU A 500 -63.12 -5.56 34.50
C LEU A 500 -63.30 -4.05 34.79
N LYS A 501 -64.15 -3.70 35.77
CA LYS A 501 -64.35 -2.32 36.24
C LYS A 501 -63.13 -1.70 36.93
N GLU A 502 -62.38 -2.46 37.74
CA GLU A 502 -61.14 -1.95 38.36
C GLU A 502 -60.00 -1.71 37.36
N SER A 503 -60.10 -2.30 36.16
CA SER A 503 -59.11 -2.17 35.08
C SER A 503 -59.49 -1.12 34.03
N GLY A 504 -60.67 -0.48 34.15
CA GLY A 504 -61.18 0.51 33.20
C GLY A 504 -61.71 -0.04 31.87
N LEU A 505 -62.09 -1.32 31.80
CA LEU A 505 -62.64 -1.95 30.58
C LEU A 505 -64.10 -2.38 30.81
N ASP A 506 -65.00 -1.99 29.91
CA ASP A 506 -66.41 -2.38 29.95
C ASP A 506 -66.59 -3.81 29.36
N PRO A 507 -67.22 -4.75 30.09
CA PRO A 507 -67.46 -6.11 29.60
C PRO A 507 -68.34 -6.22 28.34
N ASP A 508 -69.17 -5.21 28.08
CA ASP A 508 -70.15 -5.24 26.99
C ASP A 508 -69.68 -4.47 25.74
N GLU A 509 -68.50 -3.83 25.79
CA GLU A 509 -67.93 -3.10 24.67
C GLU A 509 -66.89 -3.96 23.91
N PRO A 510 -67.04 -4.18 22.58
CA PRO A 510 -66.11 -5.01 21.81
C PRO A 510 -64.72 -4.36 21.68
N ILE A 511 -63.65 -5.14 21.88
CA ILE A 511 -62.27 -4.67 21.65
C ILE A 511 -62.16 -4.12 20.21
N PRO A 512 -61.75 -2.85 20.01
CA PRO A 512 -61.59 -2.26 18.69
C PRO A 512 -60.63 -3.09 17.83
N SER A 513 -60.83 -3.10 16.51
CA SER A 513 -59.95 -3.80 15.55
C SER A 513 -58.48 -3.35 15.59
N ASP A 514 -58.18 -2.31 16.36
CA ASP A 514 -56.99 -1.47 16.26
C ASP A 514 -56.05 -1.66 17.47
N PHE A 515 -56.29 -2.70 18.29
CA PHE A 515 -55.55 -2.97 19.53
C PHE A 515 -54.02 -3.06 19.30
N PRO A 516 -53.19 -2.15 19.85
CA PRO A 516 -51.77 -2.10 19.55
C PRO A 516 -50.97 -3.14 20.35
N LEU A 517 -50.12 -3.91 19.66
CA LEU A 517 -49.23 -4.93 20.23
C LEU A 517 -47.94 -4.37 20.87
N HIS A 518 -47.78 -3.04 20.89
CA HIS A 518 -46.68 -2.38 21.57
C HIS A 518 -47.22 -1.67 22.82
N LYS A 519 -46.61 -1.97 23.96
CA LYS A 519 -46.91 -1.31 25.23
C LYS A 519 -46.52 0.16 25.08
N LYS A 520 -47.51 1.07 25.08
CA LYS A 520 -47.26 2.52 25.10
C LYS A 520 -46.26 2.84 26.21
N VAL A 521 -45.12 3.43 25.86
CA VAL A 521 -44.04 3.70 26.83
C VAL A 521 -44.33 5.02 27.52
N ASN A 522 -44.41 6.07 26.72
CA ASN A 522 -44.95 7.38 27.06
C ASN A 522 -45.28 8.10 25.73
N SER A 523 -46.15 9.11 25.77
CA SER A 523 -46.61 9.80 24.56
C SER A 523 -45.45 10.41 23.75
N TRP A 524 -44.43 10.94 24.43
CA TRP A 524 -43.26 11.57 23.81
C TRP A 524 -42.43 10.57 22.98
N HIS A 525 -42.18 9.38 23.52
CA HIS A 525 -41.51 8.28 22.83
C HIS A 525 -42.37 7.70 21.70
N ASP A 526 -43.64 7.45 21.98
CA ASP A 526 -44.56 6.79 21.06
C ASP A 526 -44.79 7.64 19.80
N ARG A 527 -44.78 8.97 19.93
CA ARG A 527 -44.82 9.91 18.80
C ARG A 527 -43.45 10.13 18.15
N GLY A 528 -42.40 10.32 18.94
CA GLY A 528 -41.08 10.71 18.44
C GLY A 528 -40.25 9.57 17.83
N PHE A 529 -40.31 8.35 18.35
CA PHE A 529 -39.46 7.25 17.89
C PHE A 529 -39.76 6.81 16.44
N PRO A 530 -41.03 6.71 15.99
CA PRO A 530 -41.34 6.46 14.59
C PRO A 530 -40.82 7.56 13.65
N LEU A 531 -40.85 8.83 14.07
CA LEU A 531 -40.30 9.95 13.30
C LEU A 531 -38.78 9.83 13.16
N VAL A 532 -38.06 9.59 14.26
CA VAL A 532 -36.61 9.38 14.25
C VAL A 532 -36.21 8.18 13.40
N ALA A 533 -36.95 7.07 13.47
CA ALA A 533 -36.71 5.90 12.63
C ALA A 533 -36.90 6.21 11.14
N ARG A 534 -37.90 7.02 10.78
CA ARG A 534 -38.12 7.50 9.40
C ARG A 534 -36.99 8.41 8.92
N TRP A 535 -36.64 9.44 9.69
CA TRP A 535 -35.56 10.38 9.33
C TRP A 535 -34.21 9.69 9.19
N ARG A 536 -33.94 8.67 10.01
CA ARG A 536 -32.74 7.85 9.88
C ARG A 536 -32.72 7.05 8.58
N ARG A 537 -33.83 6.41 8.20
CA ARG A 537 -33.94 5.71 6.91
C ARG A 537 -33.88 6.69 5.73
N ALA A 538 -34.42 7.90 5.90
CA ALA A 538 -34.30 8.96 4.90
C ALA A 538 -32.82 9.33 4.69
N LEU A 539 -32.05 9.48 5.77
CA LEU A 539 -30.61 9.76 5.68
C LEU A 539 -29.85 8.62 4.99
N GLU A 540 -30.17 7.35 5.28
CA GLU A 540 -29.55 6.21 4.58
C GLU A 540 -29.80 6.21 3.05
N ASN A 541 -30.87 6.88 2.60
CA ASN A 541 -31.22 7.02 1.18
C ASN A 541 -30.77 8.35 0.56
N ASP A 542 -30.49 9.37 1.35
CA ASP A 542 -30.01 10.69 0.92
C ASP A 542 -28.47 10.69 0.82
N ARG A 543 -27.99 10.38 -0.39
CA ARG A 543 -26.56 10.31 -0.68
C ARG A 543 -25.85 11.66 -0.56
N GLU A 544 -26.54 12.77 -0.80
CA GLU A 544 -25.93 14.09 -0.78
C GLU A 544 -25.68 14.53 0.66
N THR A 545 -26.69 14.42 1.53
CA THR A 545 -26.53 14.74 2.95
C THR A 545 -25.57 13.77 3.63
N MET A 546 -25.64 12.47 3.31
CA MET A 546 -24.64 11.50 3.79
C MET A 546 -23.23 11.87 3.35
N LYS A 547 -23.05 12.31 2.10
CA LYS A 547 -21.75 12.76 1.60
C LYS A 547 -21.26 13.98 2.39
N LYS A 548 -22.11 14.99 2.63
CA LYS A 548 -21.74 16.16 3.44
C LYS A 548 -21.31 15.79 4.87
N ILE A 549 -22.02 14.85 5.52
CA ILE A 549 -21.64 14.35 6.85
C ILE A 549 -20.29 13.61 6.80
N THR A 550 -20.05 12.80 5.78
CA THR A 550 -18.77 12.11 5.62
C THR A 550 -17.62 13.04 5.21
N ASP A 551 -17.91 14.13 4.49
CA ASP A 551 -16.95 15.16 4.10
C ASP A 551 -16.50 15.99 5.32
N LEU A 552 -17.30 16.00 6.41
CA LEU A 552 -16.89 16.49 7.74
C LEU A 552 -16.02 15.49 8.53
N GLY A 553 -15.77 14.28 8.00
CA GLY A 553 -14.92 13.26 8.61
C GLY A 553 -15.64 12.21 9.47
N LEU A 554 -16.98 12.27 9.60
CA LEU A 554 -17.73 11.30 10.41
C LEU A 554 -17.90 9.94 9.71
N GLU A 555 -17.54 8.86 10.41
CA GLU A 555 -17.67 7.49 9.89
C GLU A 555 -19.11 6.97 9.90
N SER A 556 -19.47 6.14 8.90
CA SER A 556 -20.79 5.48 8.81
C SER A 556 -21.18 4.70 10.07
N LYS A 557 -20.20 4.13 10.79
CA LYS A 557 -20.46 3.44 12.06
C LYS A 557 -20.89 4.40 13.16
N THR A 558 -20.24 5.56 13.28
CA THR A 558 -20.58 6.62 14.25
C THR A 558 -21.98 7.16 13.96
N ILE A 559 -22.28 7.48 12.70
CA ILE A 559 -23.62 7.89 12.22
C ILE A 559 -24.66 6.83 12.59
N LYS A 560 -24.31 5.54 12.42
CA LYS A 560 -25.22 4.45 12.76
C LYS A 560 -25.45 4.32 14.25
N ARG A 561 -24.39 4.34 15.05
CA ARG A 561 -24.46 4.17 16.50
C ARG A 561 -25.27 5.29 17.17
N MET A 562 -25.14 6.52 16.67
CA MET A 562 -25.80 7.71 17.23
C MET A 562 -27.20 7.99 16.65
N TRP A 563 -27.75 7.09 15.84
CA TRP A 563 -29.11 7.21 15.31
C TRP A 563 -29.39 8.49 14.49
N LEU A 564 -28.36 9.12 13.92
CA LEU A 564 -28.53 10.32 13.09
C LEU A 564 -29.53 10.09 11.95
N GLY A 565 -30.27 11.15 11.62
CA GLY A 565 -31.26 11.18 10.55
C GLY A 565 -31.34 12.54 9.88
N VAL A 566 -32.13 12.64 8.81
CA VAL A 566 -32.40 13.90 8.12
C VAL A 566 -33.91 14.12 8.03
N ASN A 567 -34.34 15.31 8.45
CA ASN A 567 -35.69 15.78 8.21
C ASN A 567 -35.67 16.69 6.98
N ALA A 568 -36.29 16.25 5.89
CA ALA A 568 -36.21 16.95 4.60
C ALA A 568 -36.99 18.26 4.57
N GLU A 569 -38.12 18.34 5.30
CA GLU A 569 -39.04 19.48 5.29
C GLU A 569 -39.50 19.80 6.72
N ALA A 570 -39.87 21.07 6.98
CA ALA A 570 -40.36 21.46 8.28
C ALA A 570 -41.72 20.77 8.56
N LEU A 571 -41.89 20.24 9.76
CA LEU A 571 -43.07 19.48 10.17
C LEU A 571 -43.79 20.23 11.29
N SER A 572 -45.09 20.48 11.13
CA SER A 572 -45.93 21.04 12.20
C SER A 572 -46.45 19.90 13.07
N GLU A 573 -46.23 19.98 14.38
CA GLU A 573 -46.60 18.97 15.37
C GLU A 573 -47.44 19.60 16.49
N VAL A 574 -48.27 18.78 17.13
CA VAL A 574 -49.16 19.22 18.21
C VAL A 574 -48.55 18.80 19.56
N PRO A 575 -48.37 19.72 20.54
CA PRO A 575 -47.76 19.39 21.83
C PRO A 575 -48.48 18.24 22.56
N ALA A 576 -49.82 18.20 22.51
CA ALA A 576 -50.63 17.15 23.12
C ALA A 576 -50.30 15.74 22.61
N ASP A 577 -49.96 15.56 21.33
CA ASP A 577 -49.58 14.27 20.74
C ASP A 577 -48.25 13.75 21.29
N TRP A 578 -47.37 14.66 21.73
CA TRP A 578 -46.10 14.36 22.39
C TRP A 578 -46.23 14.27 23.91
N GLY A 579 -47.43 14.48 24.46
CA GLY A 579 -47.68 14.51 25.91
C GLY A 579 -47.14 15.76 26.60
N LEU A 580 -47.09 16.89 25.88
CA LEU A 580 -46.68 18.21 26.37
C LEU A 580 -47.91 19.10 26.61
N ASP A 581 -47.78 20.09 27.51
CA ASP A 581 -48.84 21.04 27.82
C ASP A 581 -48.96 22.14 26.74
N GLY A 582 -50.18 22.41 26.25
CA GLY A 582 -50.50 23.47 25.29
C GLY A 582 -51.14 22.98 23.98
N ASP A 583 -51.98 23.82 23.37
CA ASP A 583 -52.70 23.52 22.12
C ASP A 583 -52.10 24.20 20.87
N ASP A 584 -51.18 25.15 21.07
CA ASP A 584 -50.50 25.83 19.98
C ASP A 584 -49.46 24.92 19.33
N GLY A 585 -49.64 24.61 18.04
CA GLY A 585 -48.73 23.75 17.29
C GLY A 585 -47.29 24.28 17.29
N PHE A 586 -46.30 23.40 17.42
CA PHE A 586 -44.89 23.73 17.31
C PHE A 586 -44.30 23.17 16.02
N THR A 587 -43.29 23.85 15.48
CA THR A 587 -42.63 23.43 14.22
C THR A 587 -41.33 22.71 14.52
N VAL A 588 -41.15 21.54 13.89
CA VAL A 588 -39.92 20.77 13.81
C VAL A 588 -39.20 21.20 12.52
N PRO A 589 -38.06 21.92 12.57
CA PRO A 589 -37.42 22.44 11.36
C PRO A 589 -36.86 21.33 10.46
N ALA A 590 -36.63 21.66 9.18
CA ALA A 590 -35.88 20.82 8.26
C ALA A 590 -34.38 20.86 8.61
N GLY A 591 -33.68 19.72 8.55
CA GLY A 591 -32.25 19.66 8.85
C GLY A 591 -31.76 18.31 9.38
N LEU A 592 -30.53 18.31 9.89
CA LEU A 592 -29.91 17.12 10.48
C LEU A 592 -30.49 16.84 11.87
N VAL A 593 -30.94 15.61 12.11
CA VAL A 593 -31.55 15.18 13.37
C VAL A 593 -30.53 14.43 14.22
N LEU A 594 -30.35 14.88 15.48
CA LEU A 594 -29.50 14.29 16.51
C LEU A 594 -30.38 13.76 17.67
N PRO A 595 -30.76 12.47 17.66
CA PRO A 595 -31.56 11.88 18.73
C PRO A 595 -30.69 11.28 19.85
N ARG A 596 -31.21 11.27 21.09
CA ARG A 596 -30.63 10.51 22.22
C ARG A 596 -31.66 9.60 22.88
N PHE A 597 -31.13 8.54 23.49
CA PHE A 597 -31.90 7.45 24.07
C PHE A 597 -31.40 7.12 25.47
N ASP A 598 -32.32 6.90 26.40
CA ASP A 598 -32.06 6.23 27.67
C ASP A 598 -32.53 4.77 27.57
N GLY A 599 -31.57 3.85 27.53
CA GLY A 599 -31.84 2.46 27.14
C GLY A 599 -32.49 2.38 25.75
N PRO A 600 -33.67 1.74 25.61
CA PRO A 600 -34.43 1.71 24.36
C PRO A 600 -35.35 2.94 24.15
N VAL A 601 -35.49 3.84 25.13
CA VAL A 601 -36.49 4.92 25.13
C VAL A 601 -35.86 6.21 24.63
N LEU A 602 -36.39 6.75 23.52
CA LEU A 602 -36.08 8.11 23.04
C LEU A 602 -36.42 9.12 24.13
N ASN A 603 -35.50 10.03 24.44
CA ASN A 603 -35.72 11.11 25.43
C ASN A 603 -35.18 12.49 25.01
N HIS A 604 -34.53 12.60 23.84
CA HIS A 604 -34.00 13.86 23.32
C HIS A 604 -34.01 13.87 21.79
N VAL A 605 -34.43 14.98 21.20
CA VAL A 605 -34.30 15.25 19.75
C VAL A 605 -33.84 16.68 19.53
N LYS A 606 -32.71 16.85 18.85
CA LYS A 606 -32.18 18.15 18.43
C LYS A 606 -32.06 18.21 16.91
N ILE A 607 -32.32 19.36 16.31
CA ILE A 607 -32.22 19.55 14.85
C ILE A 607 -31.26 20.67 14.53
N ASN A 608 -30.35 20.45 13.58
CA ASN A 608 -29.45 21.48 13.05
C ASN A 608 -29.94 21.95 11.66
N PRO A 609 -30.52 23.17 11.55
CA PRO A 609 -31.04 23.70 10.29
C PRO A 609 -29.96 24.06 9.26
N GLY A 610 -30.31 24.04 7.97
CA GLY A 610 -29.56 24.77 6.93
C GLY A 610 -28.13 24.27 6.62
N ASN A 611 -27.90 22.95 6.63
CA ASN A 611 -26.59 22.36 6.33
C ASN A 611 -25.47 22.81 7.29
N PHE A 612 -25.60 22.48 8.59
CA PHE A 612 -24.54 22.52 9.62
C PHE A 612 -24.15 23.88 10.22
N ALA A 613 -24.56 25.01 9.63
CA ALA A 613 -24.10 26.34 10.03
C ALA A 613 -25.01 27.08 11.05
N ALA A 614 -26.24 26.63 11.28
CA ALA A 614 -27.20 27.30 12.15
C ALA A 614 -27.17 26.78 13.59
N LYS A 615 -27.64 27.60 14.56
CA LYS A 615 -27.77 27.18 15.95
C LYS A 615 -28.80 26.05 16.04
N ALA A 616 -28.38 24.89 16.51
CA ALA A 616 -29.25 23.72 16.59
C ALA A 616 -30.42 23.94 17.57
N GLU A 617 -31.63 23.63 17.13
CA GLU A 617 -32.90 23.83 17.83
C GLU A 617 -33.30 22.55 18.59
N LEU A 618 -33.66 22.71 19.86
CA LEU A 618 -34.11 21.62 20.72
C LEU A 618 -35.62 21.46 20.61
N ILE A 619 -36.09 20.24 20.34
CA ILE A 619 -37.54 19.98 20.27
C ILE A 619 -38.16 20.07 21.67
N PRO A 620 -39.31 20.77 21.84
CA PRO A 620 -40.01 20.87 23.12
C PRO A 620 -40.16 19.52 23.84
N GLY A 621 -39.93 19.51 25.14
CA GLY A 621 -39.99 18.31 25.98
C GLY A 621 -38.76 17.38 25.92
N SER A 622 -37.76 17.69 25.07
CA SER A 622 -36.48 16.96 25.07
C SER A 622 -35.71 17.17 26.37
N ASN A 623 -34.97 16.15 26.83
CA ASN A 623 -34.07 16.29 27.97
C ASN A 623 -32.96 17.30 27.68
N GLU A 624 -32.80 18.32 28.52
CA GLU A 624 -31.79 19.39 28.34
C GLU A 624 -30.39 19.02 28.86
N GLU A 625 -30.22 17.87 29.51
CA GLU A 625 -28.92 17.47 30.05
C GLU A 625 -27.84 17.42 28.96
N PRO A 626 -26.63 17.94 29.21
CA PRO A 626 -25.57 17.94 28.21
C PRO A 626 -25.09 16.52 27.86
N LEU A 627 -24.67 16.32 26.61
CA LEU A 627 -24.17 15.02 26.12
C LEU A 627 -22.82 14.69 26.75
N PHE A 628 -22.74 13.50 27.35
CA PHE A 628 -21.50 12.92 27.86
C PHE A 628 -21.25 11.56 27.19
N LEU A 629 -20.08 11.40 26.59
CA LEU A 629 -19.63 10.19 25.92
C LEU A 629 -18.38 9.66 26.65
N PRO A 630 -18.48 8.54 27.40
CA PRO A 630 -17.34 8.03 28.15
C PRO A 630 -16.25 7.46 27.21
N SER A 631 -15.00 7.66 27.61
CA SER A 631 -13.82 7.05 27.00
C SER A 631 -13.91 5.53 26.98
N SER A 632 -13.31 4.88 25.97
CA SER A 632 -13.18 3.42 25.91
C SER A 632 -12.44 2.85 27.12
N THR A 633 -11.51 3.61 27.70
CA THR A 633 -10.78 3.22 28.93
C THR A 633 -11.69 3.12 30.14
N LEU A 634 -12.81 3.85 30.19
CA LEU A 634 -13.75 3.81 31.32
C LEU A 634 -14.83 2.73 31.16
N ILE A 635 -14.83 1.99 30.03
CA ILE A 635 -15.82 0.95 29.77
C ILE A 635 -15.41 -0.35 30.46
N ASN A 636 -16.17 -0.73 31.48
CA ASN A 636 -15.92 -1.95 32.22
C ASN A 636 -16.50 -3.18 31.48
N LEU A 637 -15.62 -3.99 30.90
CA LEU A 637 -15.96 -5.26 30.25
C LEU A 637 -15.48 -6.44 31.10
N PRO A 638 -16.09 -7.63 30.98
CA PRO A 638 -15.72 -8.81 31.77
C PRO A 638 -14.22 -9.20 31.71
N THR A 639 -13.53 -8.84 30.62
CA THR A 639 -12.11 -9.13 30.39
C THR A 639 -11.20 -7.90 30.38
N MET A 640 -11.76 -6.70 30.58
CA MET A 640 -11.04 -5.42 30.52
C MET A 640 -11.63 -4.47 31.57
N PRO A 641 -11.03 -4.37 32.77
CA PRO A 641 -11.51 -3.46 33.81
C PRO A 641 -11.34 -2.01 33.36
N ALA A 642 -12.32 -1.17 33.71
CA ALA A 642 -12.27 0.25 33.45
C ALA A 642 -11.11 0.93 34.21
N ALA A 643 -10.43 1.87 33.56
CA ALA A 643 -9.50 2.79 34.18
C ALA A 643 -10.20 3.64 35.26
N ALA A 644 -9.41 4.13 36.22
CA ALA A 644 -9.93 4.89 37.36
C ALA A 644 -10.49 6.27 36.96
N ALA A 645 -9.89 6.90 35.95
CA ALA A 645 -10.30 8.20 35.39
C ALA A 645 -9.71 8.37 33.98
N ALA A 646 -10.39 9.14 33.14
CA ALA A 646 -9.89 9.57 31.82
C ALA A 646 -9.94 11.11 31.73
N PRO A 647 -9.06 11.74 30.94
CA PRO A 647 -9.22 13.15 30.58
C PRO A 647 -10.58 13.41 29.93
N VAL A 648 -11.09 14.63 30.09
CA VAL A 648 -12.37 15.06 29.50
C VAL A 648 -12.10 16.21 28.53
N VAL A 649 -12.62 16.09 27.31
CA VAL A 649 -12.59 17.16 26.31
C VAL A 649 -13.99 17.77 26.21
N CYS A 650 -14.08 19.08 26.45
CA CYS A 650 -15.29 19.87 26.38
C CYS A 650 -15.38 20.59 25.02
N VAL A 651 -16.49 20.38 24.31
CA VAL A 651 -16.80 21.02 23.02
C VAL A 651 -18.14 21.75 23.07
N ALA A 652 -18.33 22.69 22.14
CA ALA A 652 -19.49 23.59 22.13
C ALA A 652 -20.81 22.93 21.70
N ASP A 653 -20.78 21.89 20.86
CA ASP A 653 -21.99 21.24 20.35
C ASP A 653 -21.85 19.72 20.16
N GLU A 654 -23.01 19.06 20.02
CA GLU A 654 -23.11 17.60 19.93
C GLU A 654 -22.47 17.03 18.66
N LEU A 655 -22.48 17.75 17.54
CA LEU A 655 -21.91 17.24 16.29
C LEU A 655 -20.38 17.22 16.39
N GLN A 656 -19.76 18.29 16.93
CA GLN A 656 -18.34 18.30 17.27
C GLN A 656 -17.99 17.20 18.27
N ALA A 657 -18.87 16.90 19.23
CA ALA A 657 -18.64 15.82 20.20
C ALA A 657 -18.60 14.43 19.55
N LEU A 658 -19.39 14.20 18.51
CA LEU A 658 -19.35 12.92 17.77
C LEU A 658 -18.03 12.74 17.02
N PHE A 659 -17.51 13.82 16.42
CA PHE A 659 -16.24 13.78 15.72
C PHE A 659 -15.07 13.62 16.70
N MET A 660 -15.07 14.37 17.80
CA MET A 660 -14.05 14.22 18.84
C MET A 660 -14.07 12.83 19.47
N GLU A 661 -15.25 12.25 19.72
CA GLU A 661 -15.31 10.88 20.23
C GLU A 661 -14.74 9.87 19.23
N GLN A 662 -14.88 10.10 17.93
CA GLN A 662 -14.29 9.21 16.92
C GLN A 662 -12.76 9.26 16.96
N GLU A 663 -12.18 10.46 17.08
CA GLU A 663 -10.75 10.69 16.97
C GLU A 663 -9.97 10.42 18.27
N VAL A 664 -10.57 10.71 19.43
CA VAL A 664 -9.90 10.60 20.74
C VAL A 664 -10.70 9.83 21.79
N GLY A 665 -11.88 9.29 21.44
CA GLY A 665 -12.74 8.57 22.39
C GLY A 665 -12.18 7.24 22.89
N ASP A 666 -11.05 6.78 22.36
CA ASP A 666 -10.33 5.65 22.93
C ASP A 666 -9.62 6.03 24.24
N PHE A 667 -9.25 7.30 24.43
CA PHE A 667 -8.48 7.77 25.61
C PHE A 667 -9.05 8.99 26.34
N CYS A 668 -9.99 9.72 25.73
CA CYS A 668 -10.67 10.88 26.31
C CYS A 668 -12.18 10.66 26.38
N SER A 669 -12.80 11.10 27.46
CA SER A 669 -14.27 11.26 27.51
C SER A 669 -14.65 12.59 26.88
N ILE A 670 -15.80 12.65 26.20
CA ILE A 670 -16.24 13.87 25.51
C ILE A 670 -17.49 14.42 26.19
N LEU A 671 -17.50 15.72 26.41
CA LEU A 671 -18.60 16.44 27.02
C LEU A 671 -19.01 17.64 26.16
N THR A 672 -20.30 17.82 25.94
CA THR A 672 -20.82 19.07 25.33
C THR A 672 -21.17 20.05 26.43
N LEU A 673 -20.57 21.23 26.46
CA LEU A 673 -20.97 22.33 27.34
C LEU A 673 -20.79 23.63 26.56
N GLY A 674 -21.88 24.36 26.35
CA GLY A 674 -21.87 25.60 25.56
C GLY A 674 -21.39 26.81 26.36
N SER A 675 -21.47 26.75 27.69
CA SER A 675 -21.01 27.79 28.61
C SER A 675 -20.57 27.20 29.95
N ALA A 676 -19.71 27.91 30.69
CA ALA A 676 -19.34 27.60 32.07
C ALA A 676 -20.54 27.54 33.03
N LYS A 677 -21.66 28.19 32.67
CA LYS A 677 -22.88 28.27 33.47
C LYS A 677 -23.78 27.04 33.32
N ASP A 678 -23.53 26.22 32.31
CA ASP A 678 -24.27 24.99 32.06
C ASP A 678 -23.95 23.96 33.17
N LYS A 679 -24.99 23.38 33.77
CA LYS A 679 -24.82 22.42 34.87
C LYS A 679 -24.84 20.98 34.33
N PRO A 680 -23.74 20.22 34.39
CA PRO A 680 -23.76 18.81 34.04
C PRO A 680 -24.62 18.02 35.05
N GLY A 681 -25.27 16.95 34.58
CA GLY A 681 -26.06 16.06 35.44
C GLY A 681 -25.21 15.43 36.57
N LYS A 682 -25.85 14.93 37.62
CA LYS A 682 -25.16 14.45 38.85
C LYS A 682 -24.08 13.38 38.59
N ALA A 683 -24.30 12.50 37.61
CA ALA A 683 -23.34 11.47 37.22
C ALA A 683 -22.13 12.08 36.49
N THR A 684 -22.38 12.94 35.50
CA THR A 684 -21.35 13.66 34.74
C THR A 684 -20.51 14.58 35.64
N ALA A 685 -21.12 15.24 36.62
CA ALA A 685 -20.42 16.06 37.61
C ALA A 685 -19.45 15.24 38.48
N LYS A 686 -19.77 13.97 38.76
CA LYS A 686 -18.89 13.07 39.51
C LYS A 686 -17.67 12.66 38.67
N GLU A 687 -17.88 12.35 37.39
CA GLU A 687 -16.80 12.01 36.45
C GLU A 687 -15.87 13.20 36.20
N LEU A 688 -16.43 14.41 36.01
CA LEU A 688 -15.66 15.65 35.87
C LEU A 688 -14.77 15.95 37.08
N LYS A 689 -15.25 15.66 38.30
CA LYS A 689 -14.46 15.86 39.53
C LYS A 689 -13.26 14.91 39.62
N ASN A 690 -13.36 13.73 39.01
CA ASN A 690 -12.33 12.71 39.03
C ASN A 690 -11.44 12.73 37.78
N ALA A 691 -11.75 13.57 36.79
CA ALA A 691 -11.03 13.65 35.52
C ALA A 691 -9.57 14.05 35.73
N GLN A 692 -8.67 13.40 35.00
CA GLN A 692 -7.22 13.68 35.07
C GLN A 692 -6.88 15.09 34.56
N ALA A 693 -7.57 15.52 33.50
CA ALA A 693 -7.51 16.87 32.95
C ALA A 693 -8.87 17.20 32.31
N VAL A 694 -9.22 18.49 32.27
CA VAL A 694 -10.41 18.98 31.56
C VAL A 694 -9.98 19.99 30.51
N LEU A 695 -9.98 19.58 29.25
CA LEU A 695 -9.58 20.42 28.12
C LEU A 695 -10.81 21.08 27.50
N VAL A 696 -10.84 22.41 27.44
CA VAL A 696 -11.97 23.17 26.89
C VAL A 696 -11.57 23.76 25.55
N VAL A 697 -12.19 23.30 24.47
CA VAL A 697 -11.86 23.74 23.10
C VAL A 697 -12.18 25.23 22.90
N ARG A 698 -11.23 26.00 22.37
CA ARG A 698 -11.36 27.43 22.08
C ARG A 698 -10.96 27.77 20.63
N PRO A 699 -11.60 28.77 20.00
CA PRO A 699 -11.19 29.26 18.68
C PRO A 699 -9.75 29.75 18.62
N GLU A 700 -9.18 29.78 17.41
CA GLU A 700 -7.88 30.40 17.15
C GLU A 700 -7.87 31.86 17.66
N LYS A 701 -6.83 32.25 18.40
CA LYS A 701 -6.62 33.58 18.98
C LYS A 701 -7.75 34.03 19.92
N TRP A 702 -8.44 33.10 20.59
CA TRP A 702 -9.49 33.44 21.56
C TRP A 702 -9.03 34.45 22.63
N ASN A 703 -7.75 34.45 23.00
CA ASN A 703 -7.18 35.36 23.99
C ASN A 703 -7.06 36.82 23.48
N ALA A 704 -7.21 37.07 22.18
CA ALA A 704 -7.32 38.41 21.63
C ALA A 704 -8.75 38.98 21.77
N ASP A 705 -9.76 38.12 21.85
CA ASP A 705 -11.16 38.49 22.00
C ASP A 705 -11.47 38.83 23.47
N SER A 706 -12.02 40.03 23.72
CA SER A 706 -12.31 40.49 25.08
C SER A 706 -13.47 39.74 25.74
N GLU A 707 -14.43 39.24 24.96
CA GLU A 707 -15.60 38.53 25.49
C GLU A 707 -15.26 37.08 25.82
N LEU A 708 -14.53 36.38 24.93
CA LEU A 708 -14.07 35.01 25.20
C LEU A 708 -13.10 34.94 26.39
N ARG A 709 -12.28 35.98 26.60
CA ARG A 709 -11.43 36.11 27.80
C ARG A 709 -12.23 36.23 29.09
N LYS A 710 -13.32 37.01 29.10
CA LYS A 710 -14.20 37.10 30.27
C LYS A 710 -14.89 35.78 30.54
N GLU A 711 -15.36 35.11 29.49
CA GLU A 711 -15.97 33.78 29.59
C GLU A 711 -15.00 32.75 30.20
N TRP A 712 -13.71 32.81 29.85
CA TRP A 712 -12.68 31.93 30.42
C TRP A 712 -12.58 31.99 31.95
N VAL A 713 -12.77 33.17 32.54
CA VAL A 713 -12.79 33.36 34.00
C VAL A 713 -13.94 32.57 34.64
N ASP A 714 -15.11 32.54 34.00
CA ASP A 714 -16.25 31.75 34.46
C ASP A 714 -15.92 30.24 34.40
N TRP A 715 -15.24 29.79 33.35
CA TRP A 715 -14.81 28.39 33.20
C TRP A 715 -13.79 27.94 34.25
N GLN A 716 -12.80 28.78 34.56
CA GLN A 716 -11.82 28.51 35.62
C GLN A 716 -12.46 28.46 37.02
N SER A 717 -13.50 29.26 37.24
CA SER A 717 -14.28 29.26 38.48
C SER A 717 -15.13 27.99 38.62
N ALA A 718 -15.79 27.57 37.53
CA ALA A 718 -16.66 26.40 37.50
C ALA A 718 -15.88 25.07 37.56
N LEU A 719 -14.72 24.99 36.91
CA LEU A 719 -13.92 23.77 36.76
C LEU A 719 -12.44 24.06 37.08
N LYS A 720 -12.02 23.78 38.32
CA LYS A 720 -10.67 24.11 38.82
C LYS A 720 -9.52 23.48 38.03
N THR A 721 -9.76 22.37 37.34
CA THR A 721 -8.77 21.63 36.51
C THR A 721 -8.90 21.94 35.01
N ALA A 722 -9.70 22.95 34.64
CA ALA A 722 -9.91 23.32 33.24
C ALA A 722 -8.70 24.02 32.63
N GLN A 723 -8.32 23.58 31.43
CA GLN A 723 -7.25 24.14 30.62
C GLN A 723 -7.80 24.54 29.23
N PRO A 724 -7.35 25.66 28.65
CA PRO A 724 -7.80 26.07 27.33
C PRO A 724 -7.10 25.21 26.28
N LEU A 725 -7.86 24.71 25.32
CA LEU A 725 -7.36 23.93 24.20
C LEU A 725 -7.64 24.71 22.91
N GLU A 726 -6.67 25.54 22.50
CA GLU A 726 -6.81 26.48 21.37
C GLU A 726 -6.67 25.77 20.03
N LEU A 727 -7.66 25.96 19.15
CA LEU A 727 -7.65 25.41 17.79
C LEU A 727 -6.55 26.08 16.96
N GLU A 728 -5.82 25.28 16.19
CA GLU A 728 -4.78 25.78 15.29
C GLU A 728 -5.33 26.70 14.20
N HIS A 729 -6.52 26.37 13.69
CA HIS A 729 -7.18 27.11 12.62
C HIS A 729 -8.69 27.24 12.84
N GLY A 730 -9.20 28.47 12.69
CA GLY A 730 -10.64 28.71 12.63
C GLY A 730 -11.36 28.60 13.98
N ARG A 731 -12.67 28.29 13.94
CA ARG A 731 -13.57 28.35 15.10
C ARG A 731 -14.11 27.00 15.57
N THR A 732 -14.05 25.97 14.73
CA THR A 732 -14.56 24.61 15.05
C THR A 732 -13.54 23.53 14.74
N VAL A 733 -13.67 22.36 15.37
CA VAL A 733 -12.78 21.21 15.09
C VAL A 733 -12.87 20.74 13.62
N PHE A 734 -14.03 20.93 12.98
CA PHE A 734 -14.23 20.61 11.56
C PHE A 734 -13.43 21.54 10.65
N GLU A 735 -13.46 22.85 10.91
CA GLU A 735 -12.68 23.84 10.14
C GLU A 735 -11.18 23.60 10.28
N SER A 736 -10.72 23.33 11.50
CA SER A 736 -9.31 23.03 11.76
C SER A 736 -8.88 21.75 11.03
N SER A 737 -9.69 20.69 11.12
CA SER A 737 -9.42 19.43 10.41
C SER A 737 -9.41 19.58 8.88
N GLN A 738 -10.36 20.32 8.29
CA GLN A 738 -10.40 20.58 6.85
C GLN A 738 -9.21 21.40 6.35
N LYS A 739 -8.60 22.22 7.22
CA LYS A 739 -7.37 22.97 6.93
C LYS A 739 -6.08 22.17 7.18
N GLY A 740 -6.19 20.92 7.62
CA GLY A 740 -5.07 19.99 7.72
C GLY A 740 -4.58 19.69 9.14
N SER A 741 -5.27 20.17 10.19
CA SER A 741 -4.91 19.86 11.59
C SER A 741 -5.09 18.37 11.92
N ASP A 742 -4.09 17.73 12.52
CA ASP A 742 -4.22 16.38 13.12
C ASP A 742 -4.84 16.52 14.51
N ILE A 743 -6.17 16.51 14.57
CA ILE A 743 -6.95 16.77 15.78
C ILE A 743 -6.60 15.81 16.93
N ARG A 744 -6.22 14.57 16.62
CA ARG A 744 -5.81 13.62 17.66
C ARG A 744 -4.47 14.01 18.26
N GLN A 745 -3.46 14.28 17.42
CA GLN A 745 -2.15 14.69 17.91
C GLN A 745 -2.24 16.00 18.69
N TRP A 746 -3.04 16.94 18.21
CA TRP A 746 -3.34 18.20 18.88
C TRP A 746 -3.89 18.01 20.31
N VAL A 747 -4.82 17.07 20.52
CA VAL A 747 -5.30 16.75 21.89
C VAL A 747 -4.19 16.09 22.73
N LEU A 748 -3.43 15.16 22.16
CA LEU A 748 -2.35 14.46 22.87
C LEU A 748 -1.28 15.43 23.38
N ASP A 749 -0.92 16.45 22.59
CA ASP A 749 0.08 17.46 22.94
C ASP A 749 -0.32 18.32 24.14
N HIS A 750 -1.62 18.33 24.50
CA HIS A 750 -2.17 19.06 25.64
C HIS A 750 -2.54 18.13 26.82
N LEU A 751 -2.15 16.86 26.76
CA LEU A 751 -2.32 15.89 27.84
C LEU A 751 -1.00 15.61 28.54
N PRO A 752 -1.02 15.05 29.78
CA PRO A 752 0.20 14.65 30.46
C PRO A 752 1.04 13.69 29.61
N GLU A 753 2.37 13.87 29.60
CA GLU A 753 3.30 13.14 28.72
C GLU A 753 3.14 11.60 28.77
N GLU A 754 2.93 11.03 29.96
CA GLU A 754 2.72 9.59 30.13
C GLU A 754 1.42 9.11 29.45
N HIS A 755 0.32 9.85 29.62
CA HIS A 755 -0.97 9.53 28.99
C HIS A 755 -0.93 9.76 27.47
N ALA A 756 -0.23 10.81 27.04
CA ALA A 756 -0.02 11.10 25.62
C ALA A 756 0.83 10.01 24.93
N ALA A 757 1.88 9.52 25.60
CA ALA A 757 2.75 8.46 25.08
C ALA A 757 2.02 7.12 24.93
N GLU A 758 1.15 6.74 25.88
CA GLU A 758 0.34 5.51 25.80
C GLU A 758 -0.64 5.51 24.63
N HIS A 759 -1.14 6.70 24.25
CA HIS A 759 -2.20 6.87 23.27
C HIS A 759 -1.76 7.51 21.94
N GLY A 760 -0.46 7.77 21.76
CA GLY A 760 0.15 8.22 20.52
C GLY A 760 -0.06 7.26 19.33
N MET A 761 -0.07 7.81 18.12
CA MET A 761 -0.14 7.07 16.85
C MET A 761 1.00 7.50 15.91
N SER A 762 2.23 7.53 16.41
CA SER A 762 3.39 7.83 15.56
C SER A 762 3.64 6.67 14.60
N MET A 763 3.43 6.92 13.31
CA MET A 763 3.97 6.12 12.22
C MET A 763 4.84 7.08 11.40
N ALA A 764 6.15 6.89 11.43
CA ALA A 764 7.08 7.82 10.80
C ALA A 764 7.02 7.69 9.27
N MET A 765 6.81 8.81 8.58
CA MET A 765 7.18 8.93 7.16
C MET A 765 8.71 9.02 7.09
N PRO A 766 9.36 8.40 6.10
CA PRO A 766 10.74 8.75 5.78
C PRO A 766 10.79 10.22 5.34
N GLU A 767 11.81 10.95 5.77
CA GLU A 767 12.02 12.32 5.28
C GLU A 767 12.32 12.32 3.77
N LYS A 768 12.05 13.44 3.11
CA LYS A 768 12.26 13.60 1.66
C LYS A 768 13.72 13.30 1.30
N GLY A 769 13.97 12.17 0.63
CA GLY A 769 15.31 11.72 0.25
C GLY A 769 15.84 10.49 1.00
N GLU A 770 15.10 9.97 1.99
CA GLU A 770 15.38 8.69 2.65
C GLU A 770 14.55 7.55 2.04
N PHE A 771 15.14 6.36 1.89
CA PHE A 771 14.40 5.16 1.49
C PHE A 771 13.50 4.73 2.65
N PRO A 772 12.33 4.11 2.40
CA PRO A 772 11.54 3.50 3.45
C PRO A 772 12.38 2.43 4.14
N ASP A 773 12.80 2.71 5.35
CA ASP A 773 13.46 1.76 6.22
C ASP A 773 12.54 0.57 6.51
N GLY A 774 13.11 -0.56 6.96
CA GLY A 774 12.35 -1.76 7.32
C GLY A 774 11.23 -1.55 8.37
N ASP A 775 11.12 -0.35 8.96
CA ASP A 775 9.99 0.09 9.78
C ASP A 775 8.70 0.38 8.99
N PHE A 776 8.77 0.65 7.67
CA PHE A 776 7.60 0.87 6.81
C PHE A 776 6.63 -0.34 6.83
N LEU A 777 7.15 -1.55 7.01
CA LEU A 777 6.37 -2.79 7.08
C LEU A 777 6.05 -3.24 8.52
N LYS A 778 6.68 -2.67 9.55
CA LYS A 778 6.37 -3.02 10.95
C LYS A 778 4.95 -2.61 11.37
N GLY A 779 4.38 -1.60 10.72
CA GLY A 779 3.01 -1.15 10.97
C GLY A 779 1.90 -2.11 10.51
N PHE A 780 2.22 -3.17 9.76
CA PHE A 780 1.21 -4.05 9.15
C PHE A 780 0.83 -5.30 9.95
N MET A 781 1.32 -5.45 11.18
CA MET A 781 0.84 -6.48 12.10
C MET A 781 0.63 -5.93 13.51
N PRO A 782 -0.53 -5.33 13.80
CA PRO A 782 -0.96 -5.25 15.19
C PRO A 782 -1.19 -6.67 15.73
N PRO A 783 -0.96 -6.94 17.02
CA PRO A 783 -1.45 -8.16 17.64
C PRO A 783 -2.98 -8.08 17.55
N PHE A 784 -3.58 -8.86 16.64
CA PHE A 784 -5.02 -8.95 16.58
C PHE A 784 -5.51 -9.48 17.94
N PRO A 785 -6.35 -8.75 18.69
CA PRO A 785 -7.20 -9.42 19.66
C PRO A 785 -7.99 -10.44 18.86
N ASP A 786 -8.03 -11.70 19.29
CA ASP A 786 -8.81 -12.74 18.62
C ASP A 786 -10.29 -12.33 18.67
N VAL A 787 -10.74 -11.57 17.66
CA VAL A 787 -12.11 -11.04 17.55
C VAL A 787 -13.10 -12.21 17.47
N LYS A 788 -12.67 -13.37 16.96
CA LYS A 788 -13.45 -14.61 16.99
C LYS A 788 -13.50 -15.21 18.39
N GLY A 789 -12.42 -15.13 19.17
CA GLY A 789 -12.33 -15.53 20.57
C GLY A 789 -13.13 -14.63 21.51
N LEU A 790 -13.11 -13.31 21.31
CA LEU A 790 -13.91 -12.32 22.05
C LEU A 790 -15.40 -12.47 21.71
N ALA A 791 -15.74 -12.65 20.43
CA ALA A 791 -17.11 -12.92 20.01
C ALA A 791 -17.60 -14.28 20.52
N LYS A 792 -16.77 -15.33 20.53
CA LYS A 792 -17.10 -16.64 21.14
C LYS A 792 -17.23 -16.58 22.65
N GLY A 793 -16.38 -15.79 23.33
CA GLY A 793 -16.43 -15.55 24.77
C GLY A 793 -17.73 -14.84 25.19
N ILE A 794 -18.09 -13.76 24.49
CA ILE A 794 -19.34 -13.03 24.71
C ILE A 794 -20.56 -13.91 24.35
N HIS A 795 -20.50 -14.70 23.29
CA HIS A 795 -21.58 -15.63 22.94
C HIS A 795 -21.73 -16.77 23.98
N ALA A 796 -20.62 -17.28 24.51
CA ALA A 796 -20.60 -18.26 25.59
C ALA A 796 -21.07 -17.68 26.92
N GLU A 797 -20.80 -16.41 27.20
CA GLU A 797 -21.19 -15.72 28.43
C GLU A 797 -22.65 -15.23 28.40
N VAL A 798 -23.17 -14.86 27.22
CA VAL A 798 -24.61 -14.64 26.97
C VAL A 798 -25.36 -15.97 27.04
N LYS A 799 -24.82 -17.05 26.48
CA LYS A 799 -25.41 -18.39 26.58
C LYS A 799 -25.41 -18.91 28.03
N LYS A 800 -24.29 -18.76 28.76
CA LYS A 800 -24.14 -19.15 30.17
C LYS A 800 -24.97 -18.26 31.12
N SER A 801 -25.17 -16.98 30.83
CA SER A 801 -26.03 -16.10 31.64
C SER A 801 -27.53 -16.28 31.37
N ILE A 802 -27.92 -16.76 30.17
CA ILE A 802 -29.29 -17.16 29.84
C ILE A 802 -29.59 -18.57 30.39
N GLU A 803 -28.65 -19.52 30.31
CA GLU A 803 -28.80 -20.90 30.84
C GLU A 803 -28.73 -20.94 32.39
N ALA A 804 -27.82 -20.19 33.02
CA ALA A 804 -27.71 -20.13 34.49
C ALA A 804 -28.85 -19.38 35.19
N ARG A 805 -29.63 -18.55 34.47
CA ARG A 805 -30.78 -17.84 35.04
C ARG A 805 -32.06 -18.69 35.12
N PHE A 806 -32.13 -19.84 34.46
CA PHE A 806 -33.40 -20.60 34.34
C PHE A 806 -33.33 -22.10 34.62
N GLU A 807 -32.15 -22.69 34.78
CA GLU A 807 -32.01 -24.13 35.03
C GLU A 807 -32.52 -24.60 36.42
N PRO A 808 -32.17 -23.95 37.56
CA PRO A 808 -32.64 -24.42 38.87
C PRO A 808 -34.14 -24.20 39.10
N ALA A 809 -34.74 -23.20 38.44
CA ALA A 809 -36.16 -22.89 38.57
C ALA A 809 -37.03 -23.82 37.72
N LYS A 810 -36.62 -24.15 36.48
CA LYS A 810 -37.35 -25.11 35.62
C LYS A 810 -37.29 -26.54 36.12
N ALA A 811 -36.14 -26.99 36.65
CA ALA A 811 -36.03 -28.32 37.24
C ALA A 811 -36.94 -28.47 38.48
N THR A 812 -36.90 -27.51 39.40
CA THR A 812 -37.70 -27.55 40.65
C THR A 812 -39.19 -27.32 40.39
N GLN A 813 -39.56 -26.48 39.41
CA GLN A 813 -40.97 -26.24 39.02
C GLN A 813 -41.57 -27.47 38.33
N ASN A 814 -40.80 -28.18 37.49
CA ASN A 814 -41.25 -29.42 36.86
C ASN A 814 -41.32 -30.60 37.85
N GLU A 815 -40.42 -30.68 38.82
CA GLU A 815 -40.46 -31.72 39.87
C GLU A 815 -41.67 -31.53 40.79
N MET A 816 -42.01 -30.29 41.14
CA MET A 816 -43.17 -29.95 41.96
C MET A 816 -44.51 -30.10 41.19
N LEU A 817 -44.54 -29.78 39.88
CA LEU A 817 -45.68 -30.08 39.00
C LEU A 817 -45.90 -31.60 38.86
N ASN A 818 -44.82 -32.37 38.71
CA ASN A 818 -44.91 -33.82 38.55
C ASN A 818 -45.38 -34.52 39.83
N LEU A 819 -44.92 -34.09 41.01
CA LEU A 819 -45.39 -34.61 42.30
C LEU A 819 -46.87 -34.26 42.60
N MET A 820 -47.34 -33.09 42.14
CA MET A 820 -48.76 -32.72 42.24
C MET A 820 -49.61 -33.52 41.24
N ARG A 821 -49.12 -33.72 40.01
CA ARG A 821 -49.74 -34.56 38.99
C ARG A 821 -49.91 -36.00 39.45
N GLU A 822 -48.85 -36.59 40.00
CA GLU A 822 -48.83 -37.97 40.48
C GLU A 822 -49.77 -38.22 41.67
N LYS A 823 -49.95 -37.22 42.56
CA LYS A 823 -50.93 -37.28 43.67
C LYS A 823 -52.38 -37.14 43.21
N VAL A 824 -52.64 -36.41 42.13
CA VAL A 824 -53.98 -36.27 41.53
C VAL A 824 -54.34 -37.53 40.74
N GLU A 825 -53.37 -38.15 40.06
CA GLU A 825 -53.51 -39.45 39.38
C GLU A 825 -53.84 -40.59 40.35
N LYS A 826 -53.22 -40.60 41.54
CA LYS A 826 -53.44 -41.62 42.57
C LYS A 826 -54.72 -41.44 43.40
N ASN A 827 -55.54 -40.41 43.13
CA ASN A 827 -56.79 -40.17 43.86
C ASN A 827 -57.94 -39.67 42.95
N PRO A 828 -58.54 -40.57 42.15
CA PRO A 828 -59.44 -40.21 41.04
C PRO A 828 -60.77 -39.53 41.44
N LYS A 829 -61.09 -39.45 42.75
CA LYS A 829 -62.28 -38.75 43.25
C LYS A 829 -62.16 -37.22 43.23
N LEU A 830 -60.98 -36.67 42.94
CA LEU A 830 -60.74 -35.22 42.88
C LEU A 830 -61.13 -34.57 41.53
N GLY A 831 -61.34 -35.36 40.46
CA GLY A 831 -61.93 -34.88 39.21
C GLY A 831 -61.15 -33.79 38.46
N VAL A 832 -59.88 -33.56 38.81
CA VAL A 832 -59.01 -32.56 38.16
C VAL A 832 -58.00 -33.27 37.27
N ASP A 833 -57.86 -32.80 36.05
CA ASP A 833 -56.87 -33.29 35.08
C ASP A 833 -55.44 -32.87 35.53
N PRO A 834 -54.53 -33.84 35.78
CA PRO A 834 -53.16 -33.57 36.19
C PRO A 834 -52.43 -32.57 35.28
N SER A 835 -52.74 -32.57 33.99
CA SER A 835 -52.04 -31.73 33.02
C SER A 835 -52.21 -30.21 33.25
N LYS A 836 -53.16 -29.76 34.09
CA LYS A 836 -53.56 -28.35 34.22
C LYS A 836 -53.03 -27.55 35.43
N ILE A 837 -52.05 -28.05 36.20
CA ILE A 837 -51.52 -27.38 37.41
C ILE A 837 -50.35 -26.40 37.08
N VAL A 838 -50.36 -25.12 37.55
CA VAL A 838 -49.27 -24.09 37.36
C VAL A 838 -49.16 -23.10 38.55
N LEU A 839 -48.03 -22.37 38.75
CA LEU A 839 -47.73 -21.48 39.93
C LEU A 839 -47.36 -20.02 39.55
N GLU A 840 -47.89 -19.00 40.25
CA GLU A 840 -47.45 -17.56 40.22
C GLU A 840 -47.30 -16.94 41.64
N PRO A 841 -46.40 -15.93 41.89
CA PRO A 841 -46.19 -15.35 43.23
C PRO A 841 -46.37 -13.80 43.34
N THR A 842 -47.14 -13.29 44.33
CA THR A 842 -46.92 -11.95 44.94
C THR A 842 -47.32 -11.85 46.43
N ARG A 843 -46.46 -11.13 47.19
CA ARG A 843 -46.53 -10.49 48.54
C ARG A 843 -46.62 -11.33 49.83
N PRO A 844 -45.92 -10.89 50.91
CA PRO A 844 -45.85 -11.62 52.18
C PRO A 844 -47.10 -11.38 53.04
N LYS A 845 -47.81 -12.46 53.36
CA LYS A 845 -48.79 -12.54 54.45
C LYS A 845 -48.35 -13.67 55.40
N ALA A 846 -48.83 -13.60 56.64
CA ALA A 846 -48.50 -14.40 57.83
C ALA A 846 -47.95 -15.83 57.61
N THR A 847 -47.01 -16.24 58.46
CA THR A 847 -46.40 -17.58 58.46
C THR A 847 -47.45 -18.70 58.52
N ALA A 848 -47.17 -19.85 57.90
CA ALA A 848 -48.13 -20.95 57.81
C ALA A 848 -48.49 -21.52 59.19
N THR A 849 -47.57 -21.42 60.16
CA THR A 849 -47.82 -21.72 61.57
C THR A 849 -48.87 -20.78 62.18
N GLN A 850 -48.84 -19.48 61.84
CA GLN A 850 -49.80 -18.51 62.35
C GLN A 850 -51.19 -18.75 61.73
N MET A 851 -51.27 -19.01 60.41
CA MET A 851 -52.52 -19.36 59.75
C MET A 851 -53.11 -20.69 60.26
N GLY A 852 -52.27 -21.67 60.58
CA GLY A 852 -52.69 -22.94 61.18
C GLY A 852 -53.27 -22.79 62.59
N LYS A 853 -52.66 -21.93 63.42
CA LYS A 853 -53.18 -21.57 64.75
C LYS A 853 -54.47 -20.78 64.68
N ASP A 854 -54.58 -19.81 63.77
CA ASP A 854 -55.79 -19.00 63.60
C ASP A 854 -56.98 -19.84 63.08
N ALA A 855 -56.71 -20.80 62.18
CA ALA A 855 -57.73 -21.75 61.71
C ALA A 855 -58.19 -22.71 62.80
N ALA A 856 -57.26 -23.27 63.59
CA ALA A 856 -57.59 -24.13 64.73
C ALA A 856 -58.38 -23.37 65.80
N ALA A 857 -58.02 -22.12 66.10
CA ALA A 857 -58.76 -21.26 67.01
C ALA A 857 -60.20 -21.01 66.54
N LYS A 858 -60.42 -20.78 65.24
CA LYS A 858 -61.77 -20.63 64.67
C LYS A 858 -62.59 -21.92 64.71
N ILE A 859 -61.98 -23.08 64.45
CA ILE A 859 -62.66 -24.38 64.53
C ILE A 859 -63.07 -24.66 65.97
N ARG A 860 -62.18 -24.43 66.95
CA ARG A 860 -62.49 -24.59 68.38
C ARG A 860 -63.55 -23.60 68.84
N ALA A 861 -63.49 -22.34 68.42
CA ALA A 861 -64.51 -21.34 68.75
C ALA A 861 -65.90 -21.73 68.19
N LYS A 862 -65.95 -22.25 66.97
CA LYS A 862 -67.20 -22.71 66.35
C LYS A 862 -67.74 -23.99 66.98
N ALA A 863 -66.87 -24.88 67.44
CA ALA A 863 -67.27 -26.04 68.23
C ALA A 863 -67.89 -25.61 69.58
N VAL A 864 -67.32 -24.61 70.25
CA VAL A 864 -67.90 -24.03 71.48
C VAL A 864 -69.27 -23.39 71.21
N GLU A 865 -69.41 -22.63 70.11
CA GLU A 865 -70.68 -22.02 69.70
C GLU A 865 -71.76 -23.08 69.40
N LEU A 866 -71.43 -24.12 68.64
CA LEU A 866 -72.36 -25.20 68.31
C LEU A 866 -72.75 -26.05 69.53
N LYS A 867 -71.85 -26.20 70.50
CA LYS A 867 -72.13 -26.86 71.79
C LYS A 867 -73.10 -26.05 72.64
N GLN A 868 -72.94 -24.72 72.69
CA GLN A 868 -73.87 -23.83 73.41
C GLN A 868 -75.27 -23.80 72.80
N ARG A 869 -75.40 -24.07 71.49
CA ARG A 869 -76.69 -24.16 70.79
C ARG A 869 -77.30 -25.58 70.77
N ASN A 870 -76.71 -26.55 71.49
CA ASN A 870 -77.14 -27.96 71.52
C ASN A 870 -77.16 -28.67 70.14
N LEU A 871 -76.41 -28.16 69.16
CA LEU A 871 -76.35 -28.68 67.79
C LEU A 871 -75.11 -29.57 67.54
N LEU A 872 -74.31 -29.84 68.56
CA LEU A 872 -73.04 -30.57 68.43
C LEU A 872 -73.12 -31.97 69.07
N THR A 873 -73.12 -33.01 68.23
CA THR A 873 -73.03 -34.39 68.70
C THR A 873 -71.61 -34.74 69.16
N PRO A 874 -71.42 -35.71 70.08
CA PRO A 874 -70.10 -36.06 70.62
C PRO A 874 -69.08 -36.47 69.54
N GLU A 875 -69.52 -37.18 68.51
CA GLU A 875 -68.65 -37.59 67.39
C GLU A 875 -68.24 -36.40 66.51
N ALA A 876 -69.12 -35.42 66.31
CA ALA A 876 -68.81 -34.21 65.56
C ALA A 876 -67.82 -33.31 66.32
N ALA A 877 -67.94 -33.23 67.66
CA ALA A 877 -67.01 -32.51 68.52
C ALA A 877 -65.59 -33.10 68.45
N GLN A 878 -65.48 -34.43 68.49
CA GLN A 878 -64.19 -35.10 68.43
C GLN A 878 -63.55 -34.99 67.04
N LYS A 879 -64.35 -35.01 65.96
CA LYS A 879 -63.86 -34.73 64.60
C LYS A 879 -63.33 -33.31 64.45
N MET A 880 -64.04 -32.31 64.96
CA MET A 880 -63.62 -30.90 64.89
C MET A 880 -62.33 -30.64 65.68
N GLU A 881 -62.15 -31.28 66.85
CA GLU A 881 -60.90 -31.16 67.62
C GLU A 881 -59.73 -31.86 66.93
N THR A 882 -59.99 -33.02 66.30
CA THR A 882 -58.97 -33.73 65.51
C THR A 882 -58.55 -32.92 64.28
N GLU A 883 -59.49 -32.21 63.64
CA GLU A 883 -59.21 -31.29 62.53
C GLU A 883 -58.47 -30.03 62.97
N ALA A 884 -58.82 -29.43 64.12
CA ALA A 884 -58.09 -28.30 64.70
C ALA A 884 -56.64 -28.66 65.02
N ALA A 885 -56.41 -29.81 65.68
CA ALA A 885 -55.07 -30.31 65.97
C ALA A 885 -54.27 -30.63 64.69
N LYS A 886 -54.93 -31.09 63.63
CA LYS A 886 -54.30 -31.35 62.33
C LYS A 886 -53.93 -30.06 61.59
N ALA A 887 -54.75 -29.01 61.69
CA ALA A 887 -54.45 -27.68 61.12
C ALA A 887 -53.21 -27.03 61.75
N GLU A 888 -53.07 -27.10 63.08
CA GLU A 888 -51.88 -26.63 63.81
C GLU A 888 -50.61 -27.42 63.43
N LYS A 889 -50.69 -28.76 63.39
CA LYS A 889 -49.56 -29.63 63.07
C LYS A 889 -49.07 -29.47 61.62
N THR A 890 -49.97 -29.11 60.70
CA THR A 890 -49.66 -28.93 59.28
C THR A 890 -49.00 -27.57 59.01
N GLY A 891 -49.42 -26.51 59.71
CA GLY A 891 -48.77 -25.20 59.65
C GLY A 891 -47.31 -25.23 60.13
N ALA A 892 -47.05 -25.91 61.26
CA ALA A 892 -45.70 -26.07 61.81
C ALA A 892 -44.78 -26.94 60.91
N LYS A 893 -45.33 -27.95 60.23
CA LYS A 893 -44.56 -28.81 59.31
C LYS A 893 -44.16 -28.09 58.02
N LEU A 894 -45.00 -27.19 57.51
CA LEU A 894 -44.74 -26.40 56.30
C LEU A 894 -43.66 -25.33 56.53
N ASP A 895 -43.66 -24.68 57.70
CA ASP A 895 -42.60 -23.72 58.05
C ASP A 895 -41.26 -24.42 58.31
N ALA A 896 -41.25 -25.62 58.91
CA ALA A 896 -40.03 -26.42 59.10
C ALA A 896 -39.40 -26.90 57.78
N GLN A 897 -40.21 -27.29 56.79
CA GLN A 897 -39.71 -27.65 55.46
C GLN A 897 -39.20 -26.44 54.67
N LYS A 898 -39.84 -25.27 54.83
CA LYS A 898 -39.39 -24.01 54.22
C LYS A 898 -38.06 -23.53 54.81
N ALA A 899 -37.85 -23.72 56.12
CA ALA A 899 -36.60 -23.41 56.81
C ALA A 899 -35.44 -24.30 56.32
N GLN A 900 -35.63 -25.62 56.22
CA GLN A 900 -34.60 -26.55 55.70
C GLN A 900 -34.22 -26.26 54.23
N LEU A 901 -35.16 -25.81 53.39
CA LEU A 901 -34.89 -25.47 51.99
C LEU A 901 -34.09 -24.15 51.85
N LEU A 902 -34.39 -23.16 52.71
CA LEU A 902 -33.64 -21.90 52.79
C LEU A 902 -32.21 -22.11 53.32
N GLU A 903 -32.02 -23.09 54.20
CA GLU A 903 -30.71 -23.48 54.74
C GLU A 903 -29.83 -24.18 53.69
N LYS A 904 -30.41 -25.07 52.86
CA LYS A 904 -29.74 -25.64 51.67
C LYS A 904 -29.36 -24.59 50.62
N LEU A 905 -30.19 -23.55 50.44
CA LEU A 905 -29.89 -22.42 49.56
C LEU A 905 -28.79 -21.49 50.12
N LYS A 906 -28.67 -21.38 51.44
CA LYS A 906 -27.56 -20.67 52.11
C LYS A 906 -26.24 -21.41 51.95
N LEU A 907 -26.22 -22.74 52.10
CA LEU A 907 -25.01 -23.57 51.93
C LEU A 907 -24.46 -23.51 50.49
N LYS A 908 -25.32 -23.55 49.46
CA LYS A 908 -24.90 -23.37 48.04
C LYS A 908 -24.39 -21.96 47.73
N LYS A 909 -24.80 -20.93 48.48
CA LYS A 909 -24.24 -19.57 48.38
C LYS A 909 -22.84 -19.47 48.99
N ILE A 910 -22.49 -20.34 49.94
CA ILE A 910 -21.16 -20.37 50.58
C ILE A 910 -20.14 -21.10 49.68
N GLU A 911 -20.50 -22.23 49.04
CA GLU A 911 -19.68 -22.86 47.99
C GLU A 911 -19.39 -21.91 46.82
N MET A 912 -20.38 -21.08 46.45
CA MET A 912 -20.23 -20.05 45.42
C MET A 912 -19.22 -18.95 45.84
N ALA A 913 -19.12 -18.63 47.13
CA ALA A 913 -18.18 -17.65 47.66
C ALA A 913 -16.74 -18.19 47.74
N GLU A 914 -16.54 -19.50 47.99
CA GLU A 914 -15.22 -20.14 47.94
C GLU A 914 -14.69 -20.30 46.51
N GLY A 915 -15.57 -20.59 45.53
CA GLY A 915 -15.20 -20.63 44.11
C GLY A 915 -14.80 -19.26 43.55
N LEU A 916 -15.40 -18.17 44.06
CA LEU A 916 -15.03 -16.79 43.74
C LEU A 916 -13.71 -16.37 44.42
N LYS A 917 -13.45 -16.81 45.65
CA LYS A 917 -12.17 -16.56 46.35
C LYS A 917 -10.95 -17.18 45.67
N LYS A 918 -11.09 -18.33 45.01
CA LYS A 918 -10.00 -18.94 44.21
C LYS A 918 -9.73 -18.18 42.91
N LEU A 919 -10.70 -17.43 42.39
CA LEU A 919 -10.54 -16.55 41.23
C LEU A 919 -9.80 -15.25 41.59
N ASP A 920 -10.01 -14.72 42.80
CA ASP A 920 -9.36 -13.49 43.29
C ASP A 920 -7.87 -13.68 43.62
N ALA A 921 -7.40 -14.93 43.80
CA ALA A 921 -6.00 -15.24 44.15
C ALA A 921 -5.02 -15.26 42.95
N LYS A 922 -5.47 -14.96 41.72
CA LYS A 922 -4.65 -14.92 40.48
C LYS A 922 -3.87 -16.20 40.13
N GLU A 923 -4.22 -17.36 40.66
CA GLU A 923 -3.66 -18.62 40.14
C GLU A 923 -4.47 -19.10 38.92
N LEU A 924 -3.82 -19.18 37.77
CA LEU A 924 -4.43 -19.79 36.58
C LEU A 924 -4.83 -21.25 36.88
N PRO A 925 -6.06 -21.68 36.53
CA PRO A 925 -6.48 -23.07 36.64
C PRO A 925 -5.53 -24.01 35.88
N ASP A 926 -5.28 -25.21 36.38
CA ASP A 926 -4.34 -26.17 35.78
C ASP A 926 -4.68 -26.53 34.33
N THR A 927 -5.96 -26.45 33.96
CA THR A 927 -6.45 -26.65 32.59
C THR A 927 -6.11 -25.49 31.64
N ALA A 928 -5.91 -24.27 32.15
CA ALA A 928 -5.43 -23.13 31.38
C ALA A 928 -3.90 -23.17 31.26
N LYS A 929 -3.19 -23.47 32.35
CA LYS A 929 -1.73 -23.70 32.34
C LYS A 929 -1.34 -24.83 31.37
N ALA A 930 -2.13 -25.91 31.33
CA ALA A 930 -1.94 -27.02 30.40
C ALA A 930 -2.18 -26.64 28.93
N LYS A 931 -3.16 -25.77 28.62
CA LYS A 931 -3.42 -25.29 27.25
C LYS A 931 -2.38 -24.29 26.74
N PHE A 932 -1.83 -23.48 27.63
CA PHE A 932 -0.68 -22.61 27.35
C PHE A 932 0.59 -23.44 27.08
N ALA A 933 0.82 -24.51 27.86
CA ALA A 933 1.90 -25.47 27.64
C ALA A 933 1.74 -26.30 26.34
N GLU A 934 0.51 -26.70 25.96
CA GLU A 934 0.22 -27.39 24.68
C GLU A 934 0.52 -26.53 23.44
N HIS A 935 0.58 -25.20 23.58
CA HIS A 935 0.91 -24.25 22.51
C HIS A 935 2.28 -23.56 22.71
N GLY A 936 3.10 -24.08 23.64
CA GLY A 936 4.48 -23.64 23.86
C GLY A 936 4.65 -22.24 24.48
N LEU A 937 3.61 -21.68 25.11
CA LEU A 937 3.65 -20.34 25.73
C LEU A 937 3.55 -20.47 27.25
N SER A 938 4.45 -19.82 27.99
CA SER A 938 4.37 -19.74 29.45
C SER A 938 3.81 -18.38 29.85
N VAL A 939 2.97 -18.34 30.89
CA VAL A 939 2.32 -17.11 31.39
C VAL A 939 3.33 -16.07 31.88
N ASP A 940 4.56 -16.49 32.20
CA ASP A 940 5.65 -15.59 32.60
C ASP A 940 6.22 -14.75 31.44
N SER A 941 5.95 -15.09 30.18
CA SER A 941 6.55 -14.43 29.00
C SER A 941 5.95 -13.06 28.65
N LEU A 942 4.99 -12.54 29.43
CA LEU A 942 4.26 -11.30 29.16
C LEU A 942 4.61 -10.13 30.09
N ARG A 943 5.40 -10.37 31.14
CA ARG A 943 5.89 -9.32 32.05
C ARG A 943 7.37 -9.06 31.80
N VAL A 944 7.84 -7.87 32.16
CA VAL A 944 9.29 -7.59 32.20
C VAL A 944 9.91 -8.48 33.27
N LEU A 945 10.90 -9.29 32.89
CA LEU A 945 11.64 -10.12 33.85
C LEU A 945 12.65 -9.26 34.60
N THR A 946 12.83 -9.50 35.89
CA THR A 946 13.94 -8.88 36.63
C THR A 946 15.26 -9.55 36.28
N ARG A 947 16.39 -8.90 36.60
CA ARG A 947 17.73 -9.46 36.43
C ARG A 947 17.86 -10.85 37.07
N GLU A 948 17.36 -10.99 38.30
CA GLU A 948 17.40 -12.23 39.07
C GLU A 948 16.52 -13.33 38.44
N GLU A 949 15.38 -12.94 37.86
CA GLU A 949 14.50 -13.87 37.16
C GLU A 949 15.13 -14.38 35.87
N VAL A 950 15.78 -13.51 35.09
CA VAL A 950 16.53 -13.90 33.89
C VAL A 950 17.63 -14.89 34.24
N GLN A 951 18.45 -14.55 35.25
CA GLN A 951 19.53 -15.42 35.71
C GLN A 951 18.98 -16.77 36.18
N ARG A 952 17.96 -16.77 37.04
CA ARG A 952 17.34 -18.00 37.52
C ARG A 952 16.72 -18.83 36.40
N TYR A 953 16.13 -18.19 35.39
CA TYR A 953 15.51 -18.90 34.26
C TYR A 953 16.59 -19.54 33.39
N HIS A 954 17.70 -18.84 33.16
CA HIS A 954 18.86 -19.38 32.47
C HIS A 954 19.49 -20.56 33.22
N GLU A 955 19.74 -20.43 34.53
CA GLU A 955 20.27 -21.51 35.39
C GLU A 955 19.35 -22.74 35.42
N GLN A 956 18.03 -22.54 35.29
CA GLN A 956 17.04 -23.62 35.25
C GLN A 956 16.80 -24.18 33.84
N GLY A 957 17.49 -23.68 32.81
CA GLY A 957 17.28 -24.06 31.41
C GLY A 957 15.87 -23.71 30.89
N LYS A 958 15.19 -22.74 31.50
CA LYS A 958 13.87 -22.27 31.07
C LYS A 958 14.00 -21.35 29.85
N SER A 959 13.00 -21.43 28.97
CA SER A 959 12.95 -20.60 27.77
C SER A 959 12.83 -19.12 28.13
N LEU A 960 13.70 -18.30 27.55
CA LEU A 960 13.62 -16.85 27.57
C LEU A 960 13.08 -16.29 26.24
N ILE A 961 12.67 -17.15 25.30
CA ILE A 961 12.19 -16.75 23.97
C ILE A 961 10.99 -15.81 24.09
N GLY A 962 11.06 -14.66 23.42
CA GLY A 962 10.01 -13.66 23.41
C GLY A 962 9.86 -12.87 24.71
N ALA A 963 10.78 -13.03 25.67
CA ALA A 963 10.74 -12.28 26.92
C ALA A 963 10.90 -10.78 26.68
N VAL A 964 10.28 -10.00 27.56
CA VAL A 964 10.43 -8.54 27.58
C VAL A 964 11.53 -8.21 28.60
N LEU A 965 12.67 -7.72 28.12
CA LEU A 965 13.86 -7.39 28.92
C LEU A 965 14.25 -5.91 28.76
N SER A 966 13.36 -5.09 28.20
CA SER A 966 13.60 -3.68 27.93
C SER A 966 13.99 -2.93 29.21
N GLY A 967 15.12 -2.23 29.18
CA GLY A 967 15.67 -1.45 30.29
C GLY A 967 16.30 -2.28 31.43
N VAL A 968 16.36 -3.60 31.31
CA VAL A 968 16.94 -4.46 32.35
C VAL A 968 18.46 -4.38 32.31
N ASP A 969 19.09 -4.29 33.48
CA ASP A 969 20.54 -4.38 33.61
C ASP A 969 20.98 -5.84 33.75
N LEU A 970 21.60 -6.38 32.69
CA LEU A 970 22.18 -7.72 32.60
C LEU A 970 23.70 -7.68 32.46
N SER A 971 24.33 -6.54 32.78
CA SER A 971 25.78 -6.36 32.69
C SER A 971 26.55 -7.39 33.53
N GLY A 972 27.65 -7.90 33.00
CA GLY A 972 28.52 -8.87 33.68
C GLY A 972 27.92 -10.26 33.92
N LEU A 973 26.68 -10.55 33.49
CA LEU A 973 26.08 -11.88 33.64
C LEU A 973 26.64 -12.86 32.60
N ASP A 974 26.71 -14.13 32.98
CA ASP A 974 26.90 -15.23 32.04
C ASP A 974 25.53 -15.76 31.59
N LEU A 975 25.22 -15.55 30.31
CA LEU A 975 24.03 -16.05 29.63
C LEU A 975 24.44 -16.88 28.39
N SER A 976 25.60 -17.53 28.46
CA SER A 976 26.13 -18.33 27.36
C SER A 976 25.15 -19.43 26.93
N GLY A 977 24.87 -19.51 25.63
CA GLY A 977 23.92 -20.47 25.07
C GLY A 977 22.44 -20.16 25.35
N ALA A 978 22.10 -19.05 25.98
CA ALA A 978 20.70 -18.67 26.20
C ALA A 978 19.96 -18.43 24.88
N ASP A 979 18.68 -18.82 24.83
CA ASP A 979 17.80 -18.52 23.70
C ASP A 979 16.95 -17.28 23.99
N LEU A 980 17.42 -16.14 23.49
CA LEU A 980 16.80 -14.81 23.57
C LEU A 980 16.14 -14.42 22.23
N SER A 981 15.75 -15.42 21.43
CA SER A 981 15.08 -15.18 20.16
C SER A 981 13.77 -14.43 20.39
N LYS A 982 13.47 -13.46 19.51
CA LYS A 982 12.25 -12.63 19.55
C LYS A 982 12.07 -11.78 20.82
N CYS A 983 13.11 -11.65 21.65
CA CYS A 983 13.06 -10.83 22.85
C CYS A 983 13.00 -9.33 22.52
N GLN A 984 12.39 -8.57 23.43
CA GLN A 984 12.43 -7.11 23.41
C GLN A 984 13.55 -6.65 24.35
N LEU A 985 14.59 -6.01 23.78
CA LEU A 985 15.84 -5.68 24.46
C LEU A 985 16.11 -4.16 24.43
N LYS A 986 15.06 -3.34 24.28
CA LYS A 986 15.22 -1.89 24.12
C LYS A 986 15.88 -1.30 25.37
N GLY A 987 17.04 -0.65 25.22
CA GLY A 987 17.77 -0.06 26.34
C GLY A 987 18.32 -1.07 27.36
N THR A 988 18.34 -2.37 27.04
CA THR A 988 18.91 -3.40 27.92
C THR A 988 20.43 -3.22 27.99
N ASN A 989 21.01 -3.38 29.18
CA ASN A 989 22.45 -3.29 29.39
C ASN A 989 23.06 -4.69 29.48
N PHE A 990 23.88 -5.06 28.49
CA PHE A 990 24.70 -6.28 28.44
C PHE A 990 26.20 -5.99 28.55
N LYS A 991 26.60 -4.80 29.03
CA LYS A 991 28.00 -4.44 29.17
C LYS A 991 28.78 -5.49 29.96
N GLU A 992 29.93 -5.91 29.45
CA GLU A 992 30.81 -6.93 30.06
C GLU A 992 30.13 -8.30 30.31
N ALA A 993 28.95 -8.57 29.74
CA ALA A 993 28.27 -9.86 29.85
C ALA A 993 28.96 -10.94 28.98
N THR A 994 28.82 -12.21 29.38
CA THR A 994 29.23 -13.36 28.57
C THR A 994 27.99 -13.93 27.87
N LEU A 995 27.93 -13.78 26.56
CA LEU A 995 26.82 -14.11 25.67
C LEU A 995 27.27 -15.07 24.56
N ASP A 996 28.26 -15.91 24.83
CA ASP A 996 28.80 -16.83 23.83
C ASP A 996 27.73 -17.86 23.44
N ASN A 997 27.56 -18.11 22.14
CA ASN A 997 26.53 -19.00 21.58
C ASN A 997 25.08 -18.61 21.88
N VAL A 998 24.83 -17.38 22.33
CA VAL A 998 23.47 -16.88 22.56
C VAL A 998 22.69 -16.80 21.24
N LYS A 999 21.37 -16.98 21.29
CA LYS A 999 20.49 -16.74 20.13
C LYS A 999 19.68 -15.46 20.34
N PHE A 1000 19.88 -14.49 19.47
CA PHE A 1000 19.11 -13.26 19.34
C PHE A 1000 18.29 -13.22 18.04
N VAL A 1001 17.90 -14.39 17.52
CA VAL A 1001 17.19 -14.48 16.24
C VAL A 1001 15.88 -13.69 16.32
N GLN A 1002 15.70 -12.73 15.41
CA GLN A 1002 14.55 -11.80 15.40
C GLN A 1002 14.37 -10.98 16.70
N ALA A 1003 15.42 -10.78 17.49
CA ALA A 1003 15.37 -9.91 18.67
C ALA A 1003 15.32 -8.42 18.26
N ILE A 1004 14.75 -7.59 19.14
CA ILE A 1004 14.67 -6.13 18.97
C ILE A 1004 15.54 -5.46 20.02
N GLY A 1005 16.79 -5.14 19.67
CA GLY A 1005 17.79 -4.51 20.52
C GLY A 1005 18.09 -3.07 20.13
N ILE A 1006 17.09 -2.19 20.27
CA ILE A 1006 17.26 -0.76 20.01
C ILE A 1006 17.90 -0.09 21.24
N ASP A 1007 18.93 0.72 21.03
CA ASP A 1007 19.68 1.38 22.12
C ASP A 1007 20.25 0.39 23.17
N THR A 1008 20.53 -0.85 22.77
CA THR A 1008 21.11 -1.89 23.65
C THR A 1008 22.63 -1.72 23.76
N ASP A 1009 23.18 -1.87 24.97
CA ASP A 1009 24.62 -1.76 25.22
C ASP A 1009 25.27 -3.13 25.39
N PHE A 1010 26.12 -3.53 24.44
CA PHE A 1010 26.95 -4.73 24.45
C PHE A 1010 28.44 -4.41 24.64
N SER A 1011 28.79 -3.22 25.12
CA SER A 1011 30.18 -2.79 25.26
C SER A 1011 30.99 -3.80 26.07
N LYS A 1012 32.16 -4.21 25.57
CA LYS A 1012 33.06 -5.20 26.20
C LYS A 1012 32.44 -6.57 26.48
N ALA A 1013 31.26 -6.87 25.95
CA ALA A 1013 30.64 -8.18 26.09
C ALA A 1013 31.32 -9.22 25.19
N SER A 1014 31.27 -10.49 25.58
CA SER A 1014 31.63 -11.60 24.71
C SER A 1014 30.37 -12.13 24.02
N LEU A 1015 30.31 -12.11 22.69
CA LEU A 1015 29.24 -12.61 21.83
C LEU A 1015 29.78 -13.64 20.83
N ARG A 1016 30.78 -14.44 21.22
CA ARG A 1016 31.41 -15.38 20.29
C ARG A 1016 30.39 -16.39 19.82
N ARG A 1017 30.29 -16.60 18.50
CA ARG A 1017 29.33 -17.52 17.87
C ARG A 1017 27.86 -17.20 18.19
N ALA A 1018 27.54 -15.96 18.57
CA ALA A 1018 26.17 -15.52 18.79
C ALA A 1018 25.36 -15.49 17.48
N ASP A 1019 24.05 -15.75 17.55
CA ASP A 1019 23.15 -15.69 16.39
C ASP A 1019 22.21 -14.48 16.47
N LEU A 1020 22.59 -13.39 15.82
CA LEU A 1020 21.86 -12.13 15.68
C LEU A 1020 20.97 -12.09 14.42
N SER A 1021 20.79 -13.20 13.73
CA SER A 1021 20.13 -13.24 12.42
C SER A 1021 18.72 -12.64 12.45
N ARG A 1022 18.40 -11.80 11.45
CA ARG A 1022 17.11 -11.09 11.33
C ARG A 1022 16.75 -10.21 12.53
N GLY A 1023 17.70 -9.90 13.41
CA GLY A 1023 17.50 -9.00 14.54
C GLY A 1023 17.62 -7.54 14.13
N LEU A 1024 17.12 -6.65 15.01
CA LEU A 1024 17.12 -5.20 14.81
C LEU A 1024 17.94 -4.53 15.91
N PHE A 1025 19.12 -4.03 15.56
CA PHE A 1025 20.11 -3.49 16.50
C PHE A 1025 20.42 -2.02 16.21
N ASN A 1026 19.35 -1.24 15.98
CA ASN A 1026 19.49 0.18 15.68
C ASN A 1026 20.06 0.90 16.90
N LYS A 1027 21.09 1.72 16.69
CA LYS A 1027 21.82 2.46 17.74
C LYS A 1027 22.42 1.57 18.85
N ALA A 1028 22.52 0.27 18.62
CA ALA A 1028 23.18 -0.62 19.58
C ALA A 1028 24.69 -0.33 19.64
N VAL A 1029 25.28 -0.51 20.82
CA VAL A 1029 26.69 -0.23 21.08
C VAL A 1029 27.43 -1.55 21.32
N PHE A 1030 28.43 -1.82 20.50
CA PHE A 1030 29.28 -3.02 20.52
C PHE A 1030 30.76 -2.65 20.75
N ALA A 1031 31.03 -1.48 21.35
CA ALA A 1031 32.39 -0.98 21.56
C ALA A 1031 33.25 -2.00 22.33
N GLU A 1032 34.44 -2.32 21.80
CA GLU A 1032 35.38 -3.29 22.39
C GLU A 1032 34.80 -4.69 22.67
N SER A 1033 33.66 -5.04 22.05
CA SER A 1033 33.03 -6.35 22.25
C SER A 1033 33.62 -7.43 21.33
N ASN A 1034 33.40 -8.70 21.64
CA ASN A 1034 33.90 -9.83 20.86
C ASN A 1034 32.76 -10.59 20.17
N LEU A 1035 32.56 -10.35 18.88
CA LEU A 1035 31.59 -11.04 18.01
C LEU A 1035 32.27 -12.03 17.06
N SER A 1036 33.40 -12.64 17.46
CA SER A 1036 34.07 -13.63 16.59
C SER A 1036 33.12 -14.77 16.22
N GLU A 1037 33.06 -15.12 14.93
CA GLU A 1037 32.19 -16.15 14.35
C GLU A 1037 30.68 -15.90 14.57
N ALA A 1038 30.27 -14.67 14.89
CA ALA A 1038 28.85 -14.34 15.06
C ALA A 1038 28.08 -14.40 13.74
N LYS A 1039 26.81 -14.81 13.80
CA LYS A 1039 25.89 -14.83 12.66
C LYS A 1039 24.97 -13.63 12.74
N ALA A 1040 25.00 -12.77 11.74
CA ALA A 1040 24.19 -11.56 11.65
C ALA A 1040 23.49 -11.45 10.28
N ALA A 1041 23.22 -12.60 9.65
CA ALA A 1041 22.57 -12.65 8.36
C ALA A 1041 21.19 -11.98 8.40
N GLN A 1042 20.92 -11.10 7.42
CA GLN A 1042 19.67 -10.33 7.32
C GLN A 1042 19.36 -9.43 8.54
N ALA A 1043 20.35 -9.17 9.40
CA ALA A 1043 20.18 -8.25 10.53
C ALA A 1043 20.25 -6.78 10.07
N ILE A 1044 19.67 -5.90 10.87
CA ILE A 1044 19.65 -4.45 10.60
C ILE A 1044 20.43 -3.72 11.68
N PHE A 1045 21.49 -3.02 11.27
CA PHE A 1045 22.35 -2.19 12.10
C PHE A 1045 22.34 -0.76 11.56
N LYS A 1046 21.36 0.05 11.98
CA LYS A 1046 21.34 1.49 11.66
C LYS A 1046 21.94 2.28 12.80
N ASN A 1047 22.95 3.11 12.52
CA ASN A 1047 23.67 3.91 13.52
C ASN A 1047 24.33 3.09 14.65
N ALA A 1048 24.57 1.80 14.41
CA ALA A 1048 25.22 0.93 15.41
C ALA A 1048 26.73 1.23 15.50
N GLN A 1049 27.28 1.08 16.69
CA GLN A 1049 28.67 1.42 17.00
C GLN A 1049 29.48 0.16 17.29
N PHE A 1050 30.54 -0.10 16.54
CA PHE A 1050 31.47 -1.21 16.69
C PHE A 1050 32.95 -0.76 16.88
N PRO A 1051 33.26 0.38 17.51
CA PRO A 1051 34.65 0.83 17.59
C PRO A 1051 35.48 -0.21 18.36
N LYS A 1052 36.62 -0.63 17.77
CA LYS A 1052 37.53 -1.64 18.33
C LYS A 1052 36.89 -3.00 18.63
N ALA A 1053 35.74 -3.31 18.04
CA ALA A 1053 35.11 -4.62 18.18
C ALA A 1053 35.89 -5.71 17.43
N VAL A 1054 35.88 -6.94 17.95
CA VAL A 1054 36.47 -8.11 17.30
C VAL A 1054 35.37 -8.88 16.59
N LEU A 1055 35.38 -8.90 15.26
CA LEU A 1055 34.36 -9.42 14.34
C LEU A 1055 34.95 -10.49 13.40
N ARG A 1056 36.01 -11.18 13.85
CA ARG A 1056 36.69 -12.20 13.04
C ARG A 1056 35.73 -13.27 12.58
N ASP A 1057 35.75 -13.59 11.30
CA ASP A 1057 34.91 -14.62 10.69
C ASP A 1057 33.39 -14.43 10.91
N ALA A 1058 32.94 -13.21 11.24
CA ALA A 1058 31.52 -12.90 11.41
C ALA A 1058 30.77 -12.91 10.06
N ASP A 1059 29.51 -13.34 10.08
CA ASP A 1059 28.67 -13.46 8.89
C ASP A 1059 27.58 -12.37 8.85
N PHE A 1060 27.75 -11.40 7.95
CA PHE A 1060 26.83 -10.30 7.69
C PHE A 1060 26.01 -10.49 6.41
N ASP A 1061 25.88 -11.70 5.86
CA ASP A 1061 25.20 -11.92 4.58
C ASP A 1061 23.80 -11.26 4.55
N MET A 1062 23.58 -10.38 3.57
CA MET A 1062 22.35 -9.59 3.39
C MET A 1062 21.98 -8.65 4.56
N ALA A 1063 22.94 -8.29 5.41
CA ALA A 1063 22.73 -7.31 6.47
C ALA A 1063 22.66 -5.87 5.92
N ILE A 1064 21.97 -4.99 6.67
CA ILE A 1064 21.96 -3.55 6.43
C ILE A 1064 22.90 -2.90 7.45
N LEU A 1065 23.99 -2.31 6.98
CA LEU A 1065 25.03 -1.67 7.78
C LEU A 1065 25.05 -0.17 7.46
N GLU A 1066 24.06 0.56 7.96
CA GLU A 1066 23.86 1.96 7.58
C GLU A 1066 24.29 2.90 8.70
N LYS A 1067 25.13 3.89 8.35
CA LYS A 1067 25.71 4.87 9.30
C LYS A 1067 26.40 4.17 10.48
N THR A 1068 27.00 3.01 10.24
CA THR A 1068 27.72 2.22 11.26
C THR A 1068 29.11 2.77 11.51
N ASP A 1069 29.63 2.57 12.71
CA ASP A 1069 31.01 2.91 13.05
C ASP A 1069 31.84 1.65 13.35
N PHE A 1070 32.70 1.26 12.42
CA PHE A 1070 33.68 0.16 12.53
C PHE A 1070 35.11 0.69 12.75
N THR A 1071 35.29 1.90 13.26
CA THR A 1071 36.63 2.49 13.45
C THR A 1071 37.51 1.58 14.31
N GLU A 1072 38.71 1.25 13.81
CA GLU A 1072 39.67 0.35 14.44
C GLU A 1072 39.12 -1.07 14.77
N ALA A 1073 38.03 -1.50 14.11
CA ALA A 1073 37.47 -2.85 14.32
C ALA A 1073 38.26 -3.92 13.55
N ASP A 1074 38.28 -5.15 14.08
CA ASP A 1074 38.92 -6.32 13.48
C ASP A 1074 37.87 -7.20 12.79
N LEU A 1075 37.70 -7.05 11.48
CA LEU A 1075 36.80 -7.79 10.60
C LEU A 1075 37.55 -8.84 9.75
N LYS A 1076 38.70 -9.32 10.23
CA LYS A 1076 39.50 -10.31 9.49
C LYS A 1076 38.67 -11.56 9.19
N GLY A 1077 38.64 -11.98 7.92
CA GLY A 1077 37.87 -13.15 7.48
C GLY A 1077 36.34 -12.99 7.45
N ALA A 1078 35.81 -11.80 7.80
CA ALA A 1078 34.36 -11.60 7.85
C ALA A 1078 33.69 -11.75 6.47
N ARG A 1079 32.42 -12.18 6.46
CA ARG A 1079 31.60 -12.30 5.25
C ARG A 1079 30.60 -11.16 5.18
N ILE A 1080 30.69 -10.35 4.12
CA ILE A 1080 29.85 -9.16 3.92
C ILE A 1080 29.29 -9.20 2.49
N ASN A 1081 28.42 -10.17 2.21
CA ASN A 1081 27.86 -10.36 0.87
C ASN A 1081 26.47 -9.73 0.72
N MET A 1082 26.24 -9.05 -0.40
CA MET A 1082 24.97 -8.38 -0.73
C MET A 1082 24.54 -7.35 0.33
N CYS A 1083 25.50 -6.63 0.90
CA CYS A 1083 25.25 -5.64 1.95
C CYS A 1083 25.29 -4.21 1.39
N MET A 1084 24.56 -3.32 2.05
CA MET A 1084 24.77 -1.88 1.93
C MET A 1084 25.52 -1.39 3.17
N VAL A 1085 26.70 -0.82 2.95
CA VAL A 1085 27.61 -0.33 3.99
C VAL A 1085 27.77 1.19 3.86
N SER A 1086 27.54 1.92 4.95
CA SER A 1086 27.82 3.34 5.06
C SER A 1086 28.25 3.73 6.47
N GLY A 1087 29.01 4.82 6.62
CA GLY A 1087 29.54 5.28 7.90
C GLY A 1087 31.06 5.28 7.94
N LYS A 1088 31.64 4.97 9.10
CA LYS A 1088 33.08 5.04 9.34
C LYS A 1088 33.66 3.65 9.56
N ALA A 1089 34.85 3.42 9.04
CA ALA A 1089 35.62 2.20 9.23
C ALA A 1089 37.12 2.52 9.07
N ASP A 1090 37.53 3.71 9.51
CA ASP A 1090 38.93 4.14 9.43
C ASP A 1090 39.80 3.19 10.29
N LYS A 1091 40.97 2.81 9.76
CA LYS A 1091 41.94 1.90 10.41
C LYS A 1091 41.39 0.53 10.82
N SER A 1092 40.29 0.10 10.21
CA SER A 1092 39.75 -1.25 10.43
C SER A 1092 40.51 -2.30 9.63
N ASP A 1093 40.50 -3.53 10.11
CA ASP A 1093 41.13 -4.68 9.47
C ASP A 1093 40.06 -5.55 8.79
N PHE A 1094 39.96 -5.47 7.47
CA PHE A 1094 39.17 -6.34 6.59
C PHE A 1094 40.03 -7.38 5.87
N SER A 1095 41.27 -7.63 6.33
CA SER A 1095 42.16 -8.59 5.67
C SER A 1095 41.49 -9.97 5.56
N GLN A 1096 41.71 -10.65 4.43
CA GLN A 1096 41.15 -11.99 4.17
C GLN A 1096 39.61 -12.08 4.19
N SER A 1097 38.89 -10.95 4.24
CA SER A 1097 37.43 -10.93 4.24
C SER A 1097 36.82 -11.32 2.88
N ILE A 1098 35.56 -11.75 2.89
CA ILE A 1098 34.80 -12.11 1.70
C ILE A 1098 33.65 -11.12 1.52
N ILE A 1099 33.78 -10.24 0.53
CA ILE A 1099 32.88 -9.12 0.27
C ILE A 1099 32.39 -9.17 -1.18
N LYS A 1100 31.23 -9.80 -1.41
CA LYS A 1100 30.68 -9.99 -2.77
C LYS A 1100 29.42 -9.20 -2.99
N LYS A 1101 29.33 -8.51 -4.13
CA LYS A 1101 28.11 -7.79 -4.56
C LYS A 1101 27.60 -6.79 -3.52
N SER A 1102 28.51 -6.18 -2.78
CA SER A 1102 28.19 -5.22 -1.72
C SER A 1102 28.47 -3.79 -2.18
N ILE A 1103 27.80 -2.82 -1.53
CA ILE A 1103 27.89 -1.41 -1.86
C ILE A 1103 28.40 -0.64 -0.65
N PHE A 1104 29.60 -0.06 -0.77
CA PHE A 1104 30.12 0.95 0.15
C PHE A 1104 29.75 2.32 -0.38
N LYS A 1105 28.89 3.02 0.34
CA LYS A 1105 28.37 4.34 -0.06
C LYS A 1105 28.76 5.37 0.97
N ALA A 1106 29.36 6.47 0.52
CA ALA A 1106 29.70 7.60 1.40
C ALA A 1106 30.42 7.16 2.69
N SER A 1107 31.33 6.18 2.56
CA SER A 1107 32.03 5.57 3.68
C SER A 1107 33.44 6.16 3.84
N SER A 1108 33.87 6.30 5.09
CA SER A 1108 35.27 6.62 5.44
C SER A 1108 36.02 5.32 5.75
N LEU A 1109 37.09 5.08 5.01
CA LEU A 1109 37.90 3.86 5.02
C LEU A 1109 39.40 4.23 5.01
N ASN A 1110 39.76 5.36 5.61
CA ASN A 1110 41.14 5.83 5.61
C ASN A 1110 42.02 4.86 6.40
N GLU A 1111 43.16 4.48 5.81
CA GLU A 1111 44.12 3.56 6.40
C GLU A 1111 43.52 2.17 6.77
N ALA A 1112 42.38 1.80 6.18
CA ALA A 1112 41.80 0.47 6.36
C ALA A 1112 42.63 -0.61 5.61
N ASP A 1113 42.65 -1.82 6.15
CA ASP A 1113 43.39 -2.94 5.56
C ASP A 1113 42.44 -3.95 4.91
N PHE A 1114 42.55 -4.15 3.60
CA PHE A 1114 41.82 -5.14 2.80
C PHE A 1114 42.79 -6.12 2.14
N SER A 1115 44.01 -6.25 2.65
CA SER A 1115 44.99 -7.19 2.09
C SER A 1115 44.46 -8.62 2.06
N GLU A 1116 44.73 -9.32 0.96
CA GLU A 1116 44.25 -10.70 0.70
C GLU A 1116 42.71 -10.85 0.71
N ALA A 1117 41.93 -9.76 0.77
CA ALA A 1117 40.47 -9.83 0.77
C ALA A 1117 39.89 -10.10 -0.63
N SER A 1118 38.69 -10.69 -0.68
CA SER A 1118 37.93 -10.87 -1.92
C SER A 1118 36.78 -9.87 -1.98
N VAL A 1119 36.96 -8.77 -2.72
CA VAL A 1119 36.00 -7.66 -2.87
C VAL A 1119 35.35 -7.63 -4.26
N ASN A 1120 35.12 -8.81 -4.84
CA ASN A 1120 34.72 -8.95 -6.24
C ASN A 1120 33.24 -8.59 -6.48
N GLU A 1121 32.95 -8.01 -7.64
CA GLU A 1121 31.60 -7.55 -8.05
C GLU A 1121 30.94 -6.51 -7.11
N SER A 1122 31.74 -5.85 -6.27
CA SER A 1122 31.29 -4.85 -5.31
C SER A 1122 31.45 -3.41 -5.84
N MET A 1123 30.86 -2.43 -5.15
CA MET A 1123 30.86 -1.03 -5.54
C MET A 1123 31.33 -0.12 -4.39
N PHE A 1124 32.26 0.79 -4.68
CA PHE A 1124 32.67 1.89 -3.80
C PHE A 1124 32.21 3.20 -4.42
N ASN A 1125 31.22 3.85 -3.83
CA ASN A 1125 30.62 5.06 -4.38
C ASN A 1125 30.79 6.24 -3.42
N ASN A 1126 31.50 7.28 -3.86
CA ASN A 1126 31.78 8.49 -3.08
C ASN A 1126 32.47 8.15 -1.74
N VAL A 1127 33.48 7.29 -1.77
CA VAL A 1127 34.22 6.86 -0.57
C VAL A 1127 35.47 7.70 -0.35
N GLU A 1128 35.85 7.87 0.91
CA GLU A 1128 37.12 8.45 1.31
C GLU A 1128 38.01 7.33 1.86
N ALA A 1129 39.00 6.89 1.07
CA ALA A 1129 39.80 5.69 1.31
C ALA A 1129 41.30 5.97 1.06
N ARG A 1130 41.84 7.02 1.69
CA ARG A 1130 43.27 7.36 1.57
C ARG A 1130 44.12 6.31 2.26
N LYS A 1131 45.24 5.94 1.63
CA LYS A 1131 46.19 4.95 2.14
C LYS A 1131 45.52 3.61 2.48
N ILE A 1132 44.45 3.25 1.77
CA ILE A 1132 43.83 1.94 1.93
C ILE A 1132 44.77 0.87 1.38
N ASN A 1133 44.86 -0.27 2.06
CA ASN A 1133 45.69 -1.38 1.65
C ASN A 1133 44.85 -2.46 0.95
N PHE A 1134 45.05 -2.66 -0.34
CA PHE A 1134 44.47 -3.73 -1.16
C PHE A 1134 45.54 -4.70 -1.68
N ALA A 1135 46.71 -4.78 -1.05
CA ALA A 1135 47.77 -5.69 -1.48
C ALA A 1135 47.26 -7.14 -1.56
N ASP A 1136 47.54 -7.82 -2.68
CA ASP A 1136 47.16 -9.21 -2.95
C ASP A 1136 45.63 -9.48 -2.89
N ALA A 1137 44.80 -8.43 -2.92
CA ALA A 1137 43.34 -8.56 -2.88
C ALA A 1137 42.74 -8.95 -4.25
N ASN A 1138 41.62 -9.66 -4.22
CA ASN A 1138 40.79 -9.91 -5.40
C ASN A 1138 39.70 -8.83 -5.54
N LEU A 1139 39.90 -7.93 -6.48
CA LEU A 1139 39.03 -6.80 -6.82
C LEU A 1139 38.40 -6.97 -8.22
N ASP A 1140 38.24 -8.20 -8.70
CA ASP A 1140 37.69 -8.46 -10.02
C ASP A 1140 36.26 -7.88 -10.15
N LYS A 1141 36.03 -7.15 -11.24
CA LYS A 1141 34.78 -6.43 -11.53
C LYS A 1141 34.37 -5.42 -10.44
N LEU A 1142 35.30 -4.95 -9.61
CA LEU A 1142 35.08 -3.83 -8.69
C LEU A 1142 34.60 -2.61 -9.47
N ARG A 1143 33.64 -1.87 -8.92
CA ARG A 1143 33.19 -0.59 -9.49
C ARG A 1143 33.48 0.55 -8.53
N THR A 1144 34.05 1.63 -9.02
CA THR A 1144 34.10 2.89 -8.29
C THR A 1144 33.09 3.89 -8.85
N GLY A 1145 32.54 4.71 -7.97
CA GLY A 1145 31.65 5.83 -8.30
C GLY A 1145 32.39 7.16 -8.26
N ARG A 1146 31.76 8.18 -8.82
CA ARG A 1146 32.27 9.56 -8.83
C ARG A 1146 32.73 10.00 -7.45
N ASN A 1147 33.83 10.76 -7.40
CA ASN A 1147 34.40 11.34 -6.17
C ASN A 1147 34.95 10.32 -5.17
N SER A 1148 35.25 9.09 -5.61
CA SER A 1148 35.96 8.14 -4.75
C SER A 1148 37.45 8.49 -4.69
N ASN A 1149 37.98 8.57 -3.48
CA ASN A 1149 39.34 9.01 -3.22
C ASN A 1149 40.18 7.87 -2.64
N PHE A 1150 41.19 7.46 -3.40
CA PHE A 1150 42.12 6.38 -3.10
C PHE A 1150 43.58 6.88 -3.14
N LYS A 1151 43.84 8.10 -2.67
CA LYS A 1151 45.20 8.67 -2.67
C LYS A 1151 46.16 7.85 -1.83
N ASP A 1152 47.39 7.69 -2.36
CA ASP A 1152 48.50 7.02 -1.69
C ASP A 1152 48.18 5.58 -1.25
N SER A 1153 47.29 4.91 -1.99
CA SER A 1153 46.78 3.58 -1.67
C SER A 1153 47.61 2.46 -2.30
N ASP A 1154 47.56 1.27 -1.71
CA ASP A 1154 48.34 0.10 -2.12
C ASP A 1154 47.46 -0.91 -2.85
N PHE A 1155 47.76 -1.20 -4.11
CA PHE A 1155 47.11 -2.20 -4.96
C PHE A 1155 48.11 -3.24 -5.47
N ARG A 1156 49.27 -3.40 -4.82
CA ARG A 1156 50.32 -4.32 -5.28
C ARG A 1156 49.76 -5.73 -5.40
N ASN A 1157 50.05 -6.39 -6.54
CA ASN A 1157 49.60 -7.74 -6.88
C ASN A 1157 48.07 -7.98 -6.85
N ALA A 1158 47.24 -6.94 -6.74
CA ALA A 1158 45.79 -7.10 -6.72
C ALA A 1158 45.24 -7.56 -8.08
N THR A 1159 44.17 -8.36 -8.09
CA THR A 1159 43.44 -8.68 -9.33
C THR A 1159 42.29 -7.71 -9.53
N LEU A 1160 42.22 -7.09 -10.70
CA LEU A 1160 41.28 -6.02 -11.05
C LEU A 1160 40.64 -6.30 -12.42
N ARG A 1161 40.44 -7.59 -12.76
CA ARG A 1161 39.99 -8.00 -14.09
C ARG A 1161 38.56 -7.50 -14.33
N GLY A 1162 38.37 -6.76 -15.42
CA GLY A 1162 37.08 -6.15 -15.75
C GLY A 1162 36.58 -5.12 -14.72
N ALA A 1163 37.45 -4.61 -13.83
CA ALA A 1163 37.09 -3.57 -12.88
C ALA A 1163 36.76 -2.25 -13.61
N ALA A 1164 35.80 -1.49 -13.10
CA ALA A 1164 35.43 -0.16 -13.59
C ALA A 1164 35.83 0.90 -12.55
N LEU A 1165 37.08 1.34 -12.63
CA LEU A 1165 37.71 2.32 -11.75
C LEU A 1165 37.58 3.76 -12.31
N ARG A 1166 36.36 4.17 -12.62
CA ARG A 1166 36.08 5.43 -13.34
C ARG A 1166 35.90 6.61 -12.38
N GLU A 1167 36.21 7.81 -12.86
CA GLU A 1167 35.90 9.07 -12.15
C GLU A 1167 36.44 9.10 -10.70
N SER A 1168 37.63 8.56 -10.48
CA SER A 1168 38.23 8.36 -9.15
C SER A 1168 39.66 8.91 -9.07
N ASP A 1169 40.13 9.20 -7.85
CA ASP A 1169 41.47 9.73 -7.61
C ASP A 1169 42.38 8.66 -6.99
N PHE A 1170 43.40 8.26 -7.74
CA PHE A 1170 44.44 7.30 -7.38
C PHE A 1170 45.84 7.95 -7.33
N THR A 1171 45.91 9.27 -7.15
CA THR A 1171 47.18 10.00 -7.09
C THR A 1171 48.13 9.36 -6.07
N GLY A 1172 49.38 9.12 -6.47
CA GLY A 1172 50.41 8.50 -5.62
C GLY A 1172 50.24 7.01 -5.31
N SER A 1173 49.22 6.34 -5.85
CA SER A 1173 48.95 4.93 -5.54
C SER A 1173 49.94 3.97 -6.20
N ASP A 1174 50.11 2.78 -5.61
CA ASP A 1174 51.01 1.73 -6.08
C ASP A 1174 50.23 0.52 -6.63
N PHE A 1175 50.35 0.26 -7.93
CA PHE A 1175 49.72 -0.83 -8.65
C PHE A 1175 50.72 -1.88 -9.13
N ARG A 1176 51.96 -1.91 -8.61
CA ARG A 1176 52.99 -2.85 -9.10
C ARG A 1176 52.50 -4.30 -9.06
N GLY A 1177 52.60 -4.99 -10.19
CA GLY A 1177 52.18 -6.39 -10.33
C GLY A 1177 50.66 -6.61 -10.40
N ALA A 1178 49.84 -5.55 -10.36
CA ALA A 1178 48.39 -5.67 -10.46
C ALA A 1178 47.93 -6.14 -11.85
N ASP A 1179 46.79 -6.85 -11.89
CA ASP A 1179 46.19 -7.37 -13.11
C ASP A 1179 44.87 -6.65 -13.45
N LEU A 1180 44.94 -5.66 -14.32
CA LEU A 1180 43.84 -4.83 -14.83
C LEU A 1180 43.31 -5.30 -16.20
N GLU A 1181 43.39 -6.60 -16.54
CA GLU A 1181 42.89 -7.09 -17.82
C GLU A 1181 41.42 -6.68 -18.08
N ASN A 1182 41.16 -6.04 -19.23
CA ASN A 1182 39.87 -5.45 -19.60
C ASN A 1182 39.30 -4.42 -18.59
N GLY A 1183 40.14 -3.85 -17.74
CA GLY A 1183 39.77 -2.81 -16.78
C GLY A 1183 39.42 -1.49 -17.45
N MET A 1184 38.56 -0.70 -16.81
CA MET A 1184 38.10 0.61 -17.27
C MET A 1184 38.48 1.66 -16.23
N VAL A 1185 39.61 2.32 -16.44
CA VAL A 1185 40.16 3.39 -15.60
C VAL A 1185 39.91 4.75 -16.26
N ASP A 1186 38.73 4.93 -16.86
CA ASP A 1186 38.38 6.10 -17.67
C ASP A 1186 38.09 7.32 -16.78
N ASN A 1187 38.56 8.51 -17.16
CA ASN A 1187 38.35 9.80 -16.47
C ASN A 1187 38.89 9.84 -15.03
N SER A 1188 40.02 9.19 -14.76
CA SER A 1188 40.60 9.08 -13.41
C SER A 1188 41.90 9.87 -13.25
N GLN A 1189 42.24 10.24 -12.01
CA GLN A 1189 43.53 10.85 -11.69
C GLN A 1189 44.51 9.76 -11.22
N LEU A 1190 45.64 9.63 -11.90
CA LEU A 1190 46.73 8.70 -11.59
C LEU A 1190 48.07 9.44 -11.53
N VAL A 1191 48.04 10.71 -11.13
CA VAL A 1191 49.23 11.56 -11.05
C VAL A 1191 50.25 10.91 -10.10
N ARG A 1192 51.49 10.73 -10.57
CA ARG A 1192 52.58 10.05 -9.82
C ARG A 1192 52.25 8.63 -9.35
N ALA A 1193 51.26 7.95 -9.95
CA ALA A 1193 50.99 6.55 -9.65
C ALA A 1193 52.11 5.63 -10.16
N ASN A 1194 52.34 4.52 -9.46
CA ASN A 1194 53.32 3.51 -9.83
C ASN A 1194 52.61 2.27 -10.41
N LEU A 1195 52.61 2.18 -11.73
CA LEU A 1195 51.96 1.15 -12.54
C LEU A 1195 53.02 0.26 -13.23
N ASN A 1196 54.20 0.10 -12.63
CA ASN A 1196 55.28 -0.68 -13.22
C ASN A 1196 54.92 -2.17 -13.29
N GLY A 1197 55.12 -2.78 -14.45
CA GLY A 1197 54.91 -4.22 -14.66
C GLY A 1197 53.44 -4.68 -14.61
N ILE A 1198 52.47 -3.77 -14.73
CA ILE A 1198 51.05 -4.16 -14.72
C ILE A 1198 50.69 -5.03 -15.93
N SER A 1199 49.77 -5.97 -15.72
CA SER A 1199 49.02 -6.62 -16.81
C SER A 1199 47.74 -5.83 -17.04
N ALA A 1200 47.55 -5.25 -18.23
CA ALA A 1200 46.42 -4.38 -18.55
C ALA A 1200 45.95 -4.56 -20.00
N LYS A 1201 45.98 -5.79 -20.50
CA LYS A 1201 45.53 -6.12 -21.87
C LYS A 1201 44.06 -5.75 -22.03
N GLY A 1202 43.73 -5.02 -23.09
CA GLY A 1202 42.37 -4.52 -23.35
C GLY A 1202 41.87 -3.46 -22.35
N ALA A 1203 42.70 -3.02 -21.40
CA ALA A 1203 42.32 -2.00 -20.44
C ALA A 1203 42.22 -0.62 -21.09
N ARG A 1204 41.37 0.26 -20.53
CA ARG A 1204 41.18 1.63 -21.03
C ARG A 1204 41.48 2.64 -19.94
N PHE A 1205 42.31 3.62 -20.29
CA PHE A 1205 42.69 4.78 -19.50
C PHE A 1205 42.20 6.07 -20.20
N ASN A 1206 41.07 6.00 -20.89
CA ASN A 1206 40.61 7.11 -21.72
C ASN A 1206 40.29 8.32 -20.83
N LYS A 1207 40.67 9.52 -21.27
CA LYS A 1207 40.42 10.78 -20.54
C LYS A 1207 41.09 10.87 -19.16
N SER A 1208 42.02 9.96 -18.83
CA SER A 1208 42.68 9.92 -17.53
C SER A 1208 43.98 10.72 -17.49
N ASN A 1209 44.33 11.19 -16.30
CA ASN A 1209 45.54 11.96 -16.06
C ASN A 1209 46.64 11.07 -15.46
N LEU A 1210 47.66 10.78 -16.24
CA LEU A 1210 48.80 9.93 -15.90
C LEU A 1210 50.09 10.76 -15.77
N GLU A 1211 49.97 12.06 -15.47
CA GLU A 1211 51.11 12.96 -15.34
C GLU A 1211 52.11 12.45 -14.28
N ALA A 1212 53.38 12.38 -14.66
CA ALA A 1212 54.48 11.84 -13.87
C ALA A 1212 54.27 10.40 -13.35
N ALA A 1213 53.35 9.62 -13.94
CA ALA A 1213 53.16 8.22 -13.58
C ALA A 1213 54.31 7.34 -14.12
N SER A 1214 54.65 6.28 -13.39
CA SER A 1214 55.63 5.28 -13.82
C SER A 1214 54.91 4.04 -14.33
N MET A 1215 55.02 3.74 -15.62
CA MET A 1215 54.34 2.64 -16.30
C MET A 1215 55.34 1.76 -17.06
N ARG A 1216 56.55 1.55 -16.50
CA ARG A 1216 57.62 0.77 -17.14
C ARG A 1216 57.23 -0.70 -17.24
N ALA A 1217 57.53 -1.30 -18.39
CA ALA A 1217 57.18 -2.69 -18.69
C ALA A 1217 55.69 -3.03 -18.48
N ALA A 1218 54.80 -2.04 -18.61
CA ALA A 1218 53.36 -2.26 -18.56
C ALA A 1218 52.89 -2.97 -19.83
N ASN A 1219 51.93 -3.89 -19.70
CA ASN A 1219 51.33 -4.56 -20.86
C ASN A 1219 49.92 -4.04 -21.13
N ILE A 1220 49.75 -3.15 -22.10
CA ILE A 1220 48.48 -2.47 -22.43
C ILE A 1220 48.00 -2.91 -23.82
N HIS A 1221 48.42 -4.10 -24.27
CA HIS A 1221 48.08 -4.65 -25.58
C HIS A 1221 46.57 -4.54 -25.89
N MET A 1222 46.23 -3.94 -27.04
CA MET A 1222 44.84 -3.65 -27.48
C MET A 1222 44.01 -2.80 -26.51
N GLY A 1223 44.68 -2.02 -25.64
CA GLY A 1223 44.04 -1.09 -24.73
C GLY A 1223 43.75 0.27 -25.36
N GLY A 1224 43.21 1.18 -24.54
CA GLY A 1224 42.87 2.55 -24.97
C GLY A 1224 43.49 3.60 -24.05
N MET A 1225 44.02 4.66 -24.66
CA MET A 1225 44.50 5.89 -24.02
C MET A 1225 43.95 7.12 -24.73
N ARG A 1226 42.73 7.01 -25.29
CA ARG A 1226 42.08 8.10 -26.02
C ARG A 1226 41.96 9.30 -25.10
N LYS A 1227 42.48 10.45 -25.53
CA LYS A 1227 42.48 11.67 -24.73
C LYS A 1227 43.09 11.44 -23.34
N ALA A 1228 44.08 10.58 -23.16
CA ALA A 1228 44.81 10.52 -21.90
C ALA A 1228 45.83 11.67 -21.83
N ARG A 1229 46.18 12.12 -20.63
CA ARG A 1229 47.29 13.05 -20.40
C ARG A 1229 48.51 12.26 -19.90
N LEU A 1230 49.58 12.26 -20.69
CA LEU A 1230 50.79 11.45 -20.49
C LEU A 1230 52.04 12.33 -20.35
N VAL A 1231 51.95 13.45 -19.63
CA VAL A 1231 53.07 14.39 -19.44
C VAL A 1231 54.03 13.85 -18.38
N ASP A 1232 55.33 13.84 -18.67
CA ASP A 1232 56.40 13.26 -17.84
C ASP A 1232 56.17 11.77 -17.47
N THR A 1233 55.33 11.07 -18.22
CA THR A 1233 55.01 9.64 -17.99
C THR A 1233 56.14 8.74 -18.51
N ASP A 1234 56.49 7.72 -17.74
CA ASP A 1234 57.52 6.74 -18.09
C ASP A 1234 56.91 5.43 -18.63
N LEU A 1235 56.96 5.21 -19.94
CA LEU A 1235 56.42 4.03 -20.64
C LEU A 1235 57.53 3.11 -21.17
N ARG A 1236 58.75 3.21 -20.63
CA ARG A 1236 59.90 2.43 -21.14
C ARG A 1236 59.69 0.92 -21.01
N GLY A 1237 60.00 0.21 -22.08
CA GLY A 1237 59.87 -1.26 -22.16
C GLY A 1237 58.43 -1.78 -22.18
N SER A 1238 57.43 -0.91 -22.32
CA SER A 1238 56.02 -1.29 -22.25
C SER A 1238 55.50 -1.88 -23.56
N ASN A 1239 54.56 -2.83 -23.46
CA ASN A 1239 53.88 -3.39 -24.62
C ASN A 1239 52.64 -2.56 -24.94
N LEU A 1240 52.75 -1.70 -25.95
CA LEU A 1240 51.70 -0.76 -26.38
C LEU A 1240 51.12 -1.14 -27.74
N TYR A 1241 51.19 -2.41 -28.14
CA TYR A 1241 50.71 -2.89 -29.43
C TYR A 1241 49.20 -2.68 -29.61
N ALA A 1242 48.82 -2.09 -30.74
CA ALA A 1242 47.43 -1.77 -31.08
C ALA A 1242 46.70 -0.93 -30.01
N VAL A 1243 47.42 -0.03 -29.33
CA VAL A 1243 46.85 0.93 -28.39
C VAL A 1243 46.32 2.16 -29.12
N ASP A 1244 45.15 2.62 -28.72
CA ASP A 1244 44.53 3.83 -29.26
C ASP A 1244 44.95 5.08 -28.47
N PHE A 1245 45.79 5.94 -29.08
CA PHE A 1245 46.25 7.21 -28.50
C PHE A 1245 45.50 8.44 -29.05
N TYR A 1246 44.35 8.26 -29.70
CA TYR A 1246 43.60 9.33 -30.34
C TYR A 1246 43.39 10.54 -29.40
N LYS A 1247 43.91 11.71 -29.81
CA LYS A 1247 43.91 12.98 -29.06
C LYS A 1247 44.53 12.94 -27.66
N SER A 1248 45.42 12.00 -27.38
CA SER A 1248 46.21 12.01 -26.14
C SER A 1248 47.20 13.18 -26.11
N VAL A 1249 47.48 13.70 -24.90
CA VAL A 1249 48.42 14.78 -24.67
C VAL A 1249 49.75 14.19 -24.22
N LEU A 1250 50.79 14.37 -25.02
CA LEU A 1250 52.16 13.92 -24.74
C LEU A 1250 53.05 15.11 -24.38
N GLY A 1251 54.02 14.92 -23.48
CA GLY A 1251 55.02 15.92 -23.12
C GLY A 1251 56.13 15.30 -22.28
N ASN A 1252 57.38 15.35 -22.75
CA ASN A 1252 58.52 14.61 -22.15
C ASN A 1252 58.23 13.12 -21.85
N THR A 1253 57.27 12.53 -22.56
CA THR A 1253 56.86 11.13 -22.40
C THR A 1253 57.96 10.22 -22.92
N ARG A 1254 58.33 9.22 -22.13
CA ARG A 1254 59.45 8.31 -22.43
C ARG A 1254 58.96 6.98 -22.99
N PHE A 1255 59.33 6.66 -24.23
CA PHE A 1255 58.90 5.46 -24.97
C PHE A 1255 60.05 4.49 -25.28
N GLU A 1256 61.24 4.66 -24.71
CA GLU A 1256 62.41 3.85 -25.05
C GLU A 1256 62.11 2.35 -24.87
N ALA A 1257 62.35 1.57 -25.92
CA ALA A 1257 62.05 0.14 -26.01
C ALA A 1257 60.56 -0.25 -25.82
N ALA A 1258 59.61 0.69 -25.97
CA ALA A 1258 58.19 0.38 -25.99
C ALA A 1258 57.75 -0.17 -27.36
N ASN A 1259 56.81 -1.11 -27.39
CA ASN A 1259 56.26 -1.67 -28.63
C ASN A 1259 55.04 -0.88 -29.11
N LEU A 1260 55.20 0.02 -30.07
CA LEU A 1260 54.14 0.90 -30.61
C LEU A 1260 53.46 0.38 -31.88
N LYS A 1261 53.76 -0.85 -32.32
CA LYS A 1261 53.25 -1.38 -33.60
C LYS A 1261 51.72 -1.43 -33.63
N ARG A 1262 51.14 -1.04 -34.78
CA ARG A 1262 49.70 -0.96 -35.04
C ARG A 1262 48.91 0.01 -34.13
N SER A 1263 49.60 0.89 -33.41
CA SER A 1263 48.96 1.86 -32.51
C SER A 1263 48.52 3.12 -33.24
N GLN A 1264 47.39 3.69 -32.83
CA GLN A 1264 46.81 4.88 -33.49
C GLN A 1264 47.37 6.15 -32.84
N LEU A 1265 48.34 6.80 -33.50
CA LEU A 1265 49.11 7.93 -32.96
C LEU A 1265 48.69 9.29 -33.57
N HIS A 1266 47.39 9.57 -33.73
CA HIS A 1266 46.87 10.78 -34.41
C HIS A 1266 47.77 12.04 -34.31
N GLY A 1267 48.37 12.45 -35.45
CA GLY A 1267 49.25 13.63 -35.53
C GLY A 1267 50.63 13.50 -34.89
N LYS A 1268 51.09 12.27 -34.60
CA LYS A 1268 52.34 11.92 -33.89
C LYS A 1268 53.14 10.80 -34.56
N LEU A 1269 53.25 10.85 -35.88
CA LEU A 1269 53.98 9.85 -36.67
C LEU A 1269 55.50 9.88 -36.37
N GLU A 1270 56.03 10.98 -35.86
CA GLU A 1270 57.44 11.13 -35.47
C GLU A 1270 57.90 10.18 -34.35
N LEU A 1271 56.97 9.47 -33.71
CA LEU A 1271 57.24 8.48 -32.66
C LEU A 1271 57.48 7.07 -33.19
N LEU A 1272 57.28 6.85 -34.49
CA LEU A 1272 57.53 5.58 -35.17
C LEU A 1272 58.93 5.62 -35.80
N ASP A 1273 59.73 4.58 -35.57
CA ASP A 1273 60.98 4.39 -36.32
C ASP A 1273 60.62 4.11 -37.81
N ASP A 1274 61.45 4.56 -38.76
CA ASP A 1274 61.19 4.50 -40.22
C ASP A 1274 60.86 3.09 -40.78
N ASP A 1275 61.08 2.02 -40.00
CA ASP A 1275 60.80 0.62 -40.36
C ASP A 1275 59.58 -0.01 -39.62
N SER A 1276 58.72 0.79 -38.96
CA SER A 1276 57.64 0.30 -38.07
C SER A 1276 56.19 0.42 -38.53
#